data_AF-A0A3M0JR14-F1
#
_entry.id   AF-A0A3M0JR14-F1
#
_cell.length_a   1.000
_cell.length_b   1.000
_cell.length_c   1.000
_cell.angle_alpha   90.00
_cell.angle_beta   90.00
_cell.angle_gamma   90.00
#
_symmetry.space_group_name_H-M   'P 1'
#
loop_
_entity.id
_entity.type
_entity.pdbx_description
1 polymer ?
#
loop_
_entity_poly.entity_id
_entity_poly.type
_entity_poly.pdbx_seq_one_letter_code
_entity_poly.pdbx_strand_id
1 'polypeptide(L)'
;MAAPPPALSWALPLLAALAGAAGPQSFELPGATIDNIEVSGGAVLVAGGSCLYELRPELRPRRRVVPAAGQGCGEPPGMRSNLLLYYEEAGGVGVLLTGWTQDGGACQVWEQPSYRQRLNQSEVVSCLPDGSTAGVVFQQAGAWYLAVAATYSTSADTNHLHCEPSKSDKETVITVRSMVNLKSEEDLGIIKRREEPLHFVDALQWRDHLFFPYYTLKARLSNNTEPPSMAVLRQLDPSYAGLTLEGHVYLDCGCRSLIISSSLVRQGEQGWWVGVFRHSHNAKAWNSTAVCIFGMEEMKEQACASPHFNMNGKSCEAPSIKKLPTLIHSGLVAVYGTVVLNHIVLFLGTDDGQLLKAILNEDMKSNCPEVLYEIEEETSIFPKLRLDPVDNNYIYLSSANKVRRIPVANCGRFASEQECLSAKDPYCGWCSFKRRHYEKVIVQCRGLAEKQKVQEQFGGLSSSRSITVLKLLEYHTNISVEKDDCNATASKGITTVQKTEHISIQSIEPLWISTLGKSEITVKGENFTRASGIKLILTGITGCKPDVIKVRNVLNDTQMTFALPPTRKEAKSICIQADGKKCSPPMTLHYVSLPSCSRITPNTSWISGGRKITTTGRNFNVVDSVIISDDQRSNLTVSRCPGNASEYHYLTPSLSHATEGKIVDMMLKVDTTFIPCVKLHYHPDPVFINYQLHTELDPDLELKIYKENDNLNISKTEVEVYLSYTTGAQTKKIWFSVQNITKKPDRSTILCKFKREGTDKIDFSTVKVFVKLGNFEHEVKPTSSHIYLYVLILLPIVVGVIIVAFIVTRYKSKELTRKQSQQLELLEYEIRKEIREGGFASIFSEEMPQETIGEPFYLLVTTLNQRINKGPVDAITCKALYTLNEDWLLWQVSEFKTVMVNIIFEKIPENESGDACQTIQVNVLDCDTIGQAKEKSLQAFFNKNGFLYGLQLDEIGLELVSEEQQRELLDIDGSSEVMEDGIRKLNTIGHYEITNGATIKVFKKKANTRSDVDYSDEHCHLILPDSEANKDVKGAGHKGKQKFKVKEMYLTKLLSTKVAIHSVVEKLFRSIWSLPNNKAPVAIKYFFDFLDAQAESKKITDPDVVHIWKTNSLPLRFWVNILKNPQFVFDIKKTSHIDGCLSVIAQAFMDAFSLAEQTLGKEAPTNKLLYAKDIPLYKKEVKAYYKAIRDLPPLTTAEVEEFLAQESKKHENEFNEKVALFEIYKYIVKYYDEIVSKLERERGFEEVQKQLQQVKALFDERKKCKWY
;
A
#
# COMPACT_ATOMS: atom_id res chain seq x y z
N MET A 1 -34.01 -51.57 -8.41
CA MET A 1 -32.53 -51.46 -8.41
C MET A 1 -32.17 -50.10 -7.82
N ALA A 2 -31.49 -50.10 -6.68
CA ALA A 2 -30.85 -48.94 -6.02
C ALA A 2 -29.64 -48.44 -6.86
N ALA A 3 -29.02 -47.25 -6.77
CA ALA A 3 -28.90 -46.10 -5.84
C ALA A 3 -28.33 -44.87 -6.65
N PRO A 4 -27.77 -43.79 -6.05
CA PRO A 4 -28.28 -42.67 -5.22
C PRO A 4 -28.20 -41.27 -5.95
N PRO A 5 -28.67 -40.15 -5.35
CA PRO A 5 -28.53 -38.80 -5.92
C PRO A 5 -27.26 -38.06 -5.42
N PRO A 6 -26.60 -37.19 -6.23
CA PRO A 6 -25.48 -36.37 -5.76
C PRO A 6 -25.94 -34.98 -5.28
N ALA A 7 -25.44 -34.63 -4.10
CA ALA A 7 -25.52 -33.30 -3.47
C ALA A 7 -24.43 -32.35 -4.00
N LEU A 8 -24.62 -31.05 -3.69
CA LEU A 8 -23.67 -29.91 -3.71
C LEU A 8 -23.44 -29.17 -5.05
N SER A 9 -24.23 -28.10 -5.29
CA SER A 9 -23.83 -27.02 -6.21
C SER A 9 -24.34 -25.61 -5.82
N TRP A 10 -24.74 -25.38 -4.57
CA TRP A 10 -25.26 -24.08 -4.09
C TRP A 10 -24.28 -23.35 -3.16
N ALA A 11 -22.98 -23.36 -3.45
CA ALA A 11 -21.95 -22.73 -2.63
C ALA A 11 -20.86 -22.01 -3.44
N LEU A 12 -21.25 -21.22 -4.44
CA LEU A 12 -20.28 -20.47 -5.27
C LEU A 12 -20.50 -18.95 -5.46
N PRO A 13 -21.61 -18.29 -5.07
CA PRO A 13 -21.67 -16.82 -5.17
C PRO A 13 -21.36 -16.05 -3.88
N LEU A 14 -21.27 -16.70 -2.71
CA LEU A 14 -20.92 -16.05 -1.43
C LEU A 14 -19.41 -15.88 -1.22
N LEU A 15 -18.58 -16.44 -2.13
CA LEU A 15 -17.12 -16.41 -2.06
C LEU A 15 -16.48 -15.21 -2.81
N ALA A 16 -17.24 -14.48 -3.63
CA ALA A 16 -16.70 -13.35 -4.39
C ALA A 16 -16.67 -12.02 -3.61
N ALA A 17 -17.54 -11.83 -2.60
CA ALA A 17 -17.50 -10.65 -1.72
C ALA A 17 -16.38 -10.71 -0.66
N LEU A 18 -15.67 -11.85 -0.55
CA LEU A 18 -14.43 -12.01 0.22
C LEU A 18 -13.16 -11.80 -0.64
N ALA A 19 -13.31 -11.55 -1.94
CA ALA A 19 -12.21 -11.21 -2.84
C ALA A 19 -12.18 -9.70 -3.08
N GLY A 20 -11.80 -8.93 -2.05
CA GLY A 20 -11.16 -7.64 -2.31
C GLY A 20 -9.98 -7.88 -3.27
N ALA A 21 -9.75 -6.97 -4.22
CA ALA A 21 -8.65 -7.05 -5.18
C ALA A 21 -7.38 -7.53 -4.47
N ALA A 22 -7.09 -8.82 -4.62
CA ALA A 22 -6.02 -9.44 -3.86
C ALA A 22 -4.73 -8.95 -4.51
N GLY A 23 -4.04 -8.03 -3.82
CA GLY A 23 -2.64 -7.72 -4.15
C GLY A 23 -1.83 -9.03 -4.26
N PRO A 24 -0.67 -9.00 -4.94
CA PRO A 24 0.14 -10.19 -5.15
C PRO A 24 0.34 -10.94 -3.85
N GLN A 25 0.15 -12.26 -3.89
CA GLN A 25 0.35 -13.12 -2.73
C GLN A 25 1.75 -12.87 -2.18
N SER A 26 1.86 -12.66 -0.87
CA SER A 26 3.11 -12.29 -0.22
C SER A 26 3.29 -13.01 1.10
N PHE A 27 4.56 -13.22 1.45
CA PHE A 27 5.01 -13.74 2.72
C PHE A 27 6.02 -12.75 3.32
N GLU A 28 5.81 -12.36 4.57
CA GLU A 28 6.73 -11.50 5.31
C GLU A 28 7.49 -12.33 6.35
N LEU A 29 8.81 -12.29 6.27
CA LEU A 29 9.72 -12.93 7.20
C LEU A 29 9.71 -12.14 8.52
N PRO A 30 9.37 -12.76 9.66
CA PRO A 30 9.29 -12.05 10.93
C PRO A 30 10.69 -11.76 11.47
N GLY A 31 11.01 -10.48 11.63
CA GLY A 31 12.17 -10.03 12.40
C GLY A 31 13.55 -10.28 11.78
N ALA A 32 13.62 -10.58 10.47
CA ALA A 32 14.89 -10.71 9.73
C ALA A 32 14.72 -10.33 8.25
N THR A 33 15.81 -10.00 7.57
CA THR A 33 15.86 -9.88 6.10
C THR A 33 16.04 -11.23 5.42
N ILE A 34 15.64 -11.34 4.15
CA ILE A 34 15.83 -12.56 3.36
C ILE A 34 17.31 -12.66 2.96
N ASP A 35 17.94 -13.78 3.35
CA ASP A 35 19.33 -14.08 3.01
C ASP A 35 19.43 -15.02 1.80
N ASN A 36 18.44 -15.91 1.62
CA ASN A 36 18.44 -16.86 0.52
C ASN A 36 17.03 -17.38 0.19
N ILE A 37 16.82 -17.75 -1.06
CA ILE A 37 15.58 -18.35 -1.55
C ILE A 37 15.88 -19.52 -2.48
N GLU A 38 15.11 -20.59 -2.35
CA GLU A 38 15.20 -21.77 -3.22
C GLU A 38 13.84 -22.41 -3.44
N VAL A 39 13.71 -23.18 -4.52
CA VAL A 39 12.47 -23.83 -4.91
C VAL A 39 12.67 -25.35 -4.92
N SER A 40 11.74 -26.09 -4.29
CA SER A 40 11.82 -27.54 -4.08
C SER A 40 10.52 -28.23 -4.51
N GLY A 41 10.48 -28.81 -5.73
CA GLY A 41 9.48 -29.80 -6.19
C GLY A 41 7.99 -29.60 -5.88
N GLY A 42 7.55 -28.39 -5.50
CA GLY A 42 6.22 -28.12 -4.90
C GLY A 42 6.21 -27.24 -3.64
N ALA A 43 7.34 -26.67 -3.21
CA ALA A 43 7.46 -25.75 -2.09
C ALA A 43 8.51 -24.65 -2.37
N VAL A 44 8.40 -23.53 -1.66
CA VAL A 44 9.36 -22.42 -1.68
C VAL A 44 10.08 -22.38 -0.33
N LEU A 45 11.40 -22.40 -0.36
CA LEU A 45 12.25 -22.38 0.81
C LEU A 45 12.84 -20.98 0.95
N VAL A 46 12.61 -20.35 2.10
CA VAL A 46 13.08 -18.98 2.39
C VAL A 46 13.91 -19.02 3.67
N ALA A 47 15.16 -18.58 3.58
CA ALA A 47 16.07 -18.47 4.71
C ALA A 47 16.33 -17.00 5.03
N GLY A 48 16.32 -16.66 6.32
CA GLY A 48 16.76 -15.35 6.79
C GLY A 48 17.04 -15.33 8.29
N GLY A 49 18.09 -14.62 8.67
CA GLY A 49 18.62 -14.62 10.03
C GLY A 49 19.03 -16.04 10.44
N SER A 50 18.33 -16.60 11.43
CA SER A 50 18.59 -17.95 11.96
C SER A 50 17.57 -19.00 11.54
N CYS A 51 16.59 -18.67 10.69
CA CYS A 51 15.43 -19.52 10.44
C CYS A 51 15.19 -19.83 8.97
N LEU A 52 14.77 -21.08 8.70
CA LEU A 52 14.35 -21.57 7.40
C LEU A 52 12.83 -21.81 7.40
N TYR A 53 12.15 -21.33 6.36
CA TYR A 53 10.71 -21.47 6.18
C TYR A 53 10.41 -22.26 4.92
N GLU A 54 9.60 -23.31 5.04
CA GLU A 54 8.99 -24.01 3.92
C GLU A 54 7.60 -23.41 3.69
N LEU A 55 7.40 -22.82 2.51
CA LEU A 55 6.15 -22.22 2.06
C LEU A 55 5.55 -23.08 0.95
N ARG A 56 4.23 -23.04 0.81
CA ARG A 56 3.55 -23.55 -0.38
C ARG A 56 3.83 -22.63 -1.58
N PRO A 57 3.57 -23.07 -2.83
CA PRO A 57 3.74 -22.21 -4.01
C PRO A 57 2.99 -20.89 -3.92
N GLU A 58 1.84 -20.86 -3.24
CA GLU A 58 1.05 -19.64 -2.98
C GLU A 58 1.60 -18.76 -1.83
N LEU A 59 2.84 -19.00 -1.40
CA LEU A 59 3.54 -18.31 -0.30
C LEU A 59 2.86 -18.41 1.08
N ARG A 60 2.02 -19.44 1.28
CA ARG A 60 1.47 -19.75 2.60
C ARG A 60 2.45 -20.57 3.42
N PRO A 61 2.77 -20.20 4.67
CA PRO A 61 3.72 -20.95 5.49
C PRO A 61 3.20 -22.35 5.77
N ARG A 62 4.02 -23.35 5.46
CA ARG A 62 3.73 -24.78 5.69
C ARG A 62 4.44 -25.29 6.94
N ARG A 63 5.73 -24.97 7.07
CA ARG A 63 6.58 -25.42 8.16
C ARG A 63 7.69 -24.40 8.43
N ARG A 64 8.04 -24.25 9.71
CA ARG A 64 9.27 -23.59 10.13
C ARG A 64 10.29 -24.66 10.50
N VAL A 65 11.46 -24.61 9.89
CA VAL A 65 12.58 -25.53 10.12
C VAL A 65 13.63 -24.73 10.89
N VAL A 66 13.84 -25.11 12.16
CA VAL A 66 14.83 -24.44 13.02
C VAL A 66 16.13 -25.24 12.95
N PRO A 67 17.24 -24.66 12.45
CA PRO A 67 18.54 -25.30 12.50
C PRO A 67 19.06 -25.22 13.95
N ALA A 68 19.11 -26.38 14.62
CA ALA A 68 19.63 -26.61 15.98
C ALA A 68 18.76 -26.20 17.20
N ALA A 69 18.90 -27.01 18.26
CA ALA A 69 18.00 -27.06 19.41
C ALA A 69 18.17 -25.86 20.38
N GLY A 70 17.11 -25.07 20.56
CA GLY A 70 16.91 -24.26 21.77
C GLY A 70 17.00 -22.74 21.65
N GLN A 71 17.34 -22.17 20.50
CA GLN A 71 17.30 -20.71 20.29
C GLN A 71 16.08 -20.30 19.44
N GLY A 72 15.36 -19.27 19.88
CA GLY A 72 14.22 -18.73 19.16
C GLY A 72 14.65 -18.00 17.88
N CYS A 73 13.72 -17.88 16.92
CA CYS A 73 13.89 -17.05 15.72
C CYS A 73 13.91 -15.56 16.11
N GLY A 74 15.09 -15.06 16.48
CA GLY A 74 15.44 -13.65 16.50
C GLY A 74 16.81 -13.49 15.84
N GLU A 75 17.17 -12.27 15.42
CA GLU A 75 18.51 -11.96 14.91
C GLU A 75 19.53 -11.93 16.06
N PRO A 76 20.40 -12.94 16.25
CA PRO A 76 21.72 -12.65 16.80
C PRO A 76 22.49 -11.84 15.75
N PRO A 77 23.23 -10.79 16.13
CA PRO A 77 23.98 -9.98 15.18
C PRO A 77 25.01 -10.85 14.44
N GLY A 78 24.84 -11.04 13.12
CA GLY A 78 25.82 -11.67 12.22
C GLY A 78 25.49 -13.06 11.65
N MET A 79 24.35 -13.68 12.01
CA MET A 79 23.94 -14.95 11.42
C MET A 79 23.24 -14.75 10.07
N ARG A 80 23.74 -15.40 9.01
CA ARG A 80 23.18 -15.35 7.64
C ARG A 80 23.25 -16.71 6.97
N SER A 81 22.30 -16.98 6.07
CA SER A 81 22.31 -18.16 5.19
C SER A 81 23.13 -17.90 3.92
N ASN A 82 24.36 -18.40 3.87
CA ASN A 82 25.26 -18.27 2.72
C ASN A 82 25.00 -19.27 1.60
N LEU A 83 24.38 -20.42 1.89
CA LEU A 83 24.07 -21.43 0.88
C LEU A 83 22.69 -22.04 1.12
N LEU A 84 21.88 -22.11 0.07
CA LEU A 84 20.60 -22.81 0.09
C LEU A 84 20.41 -23.51 -1.27
N LEU A 85 20.47 -24.84 -1.27
CA LEU A 85 20.38 -25.66 -2.48
C LEU A 85 19.46 -26.85 -2.27
N TYR A 86 18.68 -27.19 -3.30
CA TYR A 86 17.81 -28.36 -3.33
C TYR A 86 18.15 -29.24 -4.53
N TYR A 87 18.15 -30.56 -4.33
CA TYR A 87 18.22 -31.55 -5.40
C TYR A 87 17.42 -32.81 -5.01
N GLU A 88 17.17 -33.69 -5.99
CA GLU A 88 16.44 -34.96 -5.76
C GLU A 88 17.34 -36.16 -6.07
N GLU A 89 17.38 -37.12 -5.14
CA GLU A 89 18.08 -38.39 -5.30
C GLU A 89 17.24 -39.42 -6.08
N ALA A 90 17.89 -40.45 -6.63
CA ALA A 90 17.22 -41.57 -7.27
C ALA A 90 16.23 -42.24 -6.31
N GLY A 91 14.94 -42.22 -6.67
CA GLY A 91 13.83 -42.65 -5.80
C GLY A 91 12.90 -41.53 -5.32
N GLY A 92 13.16 -40.27 -5.71
CA GLY A 92 12.28 -39.13 -5.43
C GLY A 92 12.43 -38.55 -4.02
N VAL A 93 13.55 -38.84 -3.35
CA VAL A 93 13.88 -38.26 -2.05
C VAL A 93 14.53 -36.89 -2.27
N GLY A 94 13.85 -35.84 -1.81
CA GLY A 94 14.39 -34.49 -1.86
C GLY A 94 15.47 -34.29 -0.81
N VAL A 95 16.58 -33.66 -1.19
CA VAL A 95 17.69 -33.32 -0.29
C VAL A 95 17.95 -31.83 -0.34
N LEU A 96 18.00 -31.22 0.85
CA LEU A 96 18.19 -29.79 1.05
C LEU A 96 19.52 -29.54 1.77
N LEU A 97 20.35 -28.66 1.21
CA LEU A 97 21.56 -28.17 1.85
C LEU A 97 21.35 -26.75 2.37
N THR A 98 21.70 -26.51 3.63
CA THR A 98 21.68 -25.18 4.25
C THR A 98 23.07 -24.87 4.80
N GLY A 99 23.68 -23.78 4.32
CA GLY A 99 24.97 -23.28 4.81
C GLY A 99 24.81 -21.98 5.56
N TRP A 100 25.35 -21.93 6.78
CA TRP A 100 25.21 -20.80 7.71
C TRP A 100 26.58 -20.22 8.06
N THR A 101 26.65 -18.92 8.33
CA THR A 101 27.90 -18.25 8.78
C THR A 101 28.36 -18.69 10.16
N GLN A 102 27.45 -19.17 11.01
CA GLN A 102 27.74 -19.66 12.37
C GLN A 102 28.48 -21.01 12.36
N ASP A 103 29.01 -21.42 13.52
CA ASP A 103 29.72 -22.69 13.74
C ASP A 103 30.91 -22.89 12.78
N GLY A 104 31.61 -21.80 12.47
CA GLY A 104 32.76 -21.81 11.56
C GLY A 104 32.36 -22.09 10.10
N GLY A 105 31.16 -21.70 9.68
CA GLY A 105 30.71 -21.87 8.29
C GLY A 105 30.11 -23.25 8.04
N ALA A 106 29.17 -23.66 8.89
CA ALA A 106 28.60 -25.00 8.86
C ALA A 106 27.62 -25.21 7.70
N CYS A 107 27.65 -26.40 7.11
CA CYS A 107 26.67 -26.88 6.15
C CYS A 107 25.95 -28.12 6.69
N GLN A 108 24.62 -28.06 6.64
CA GLN A 108 23.72 -29.10 7.09
C GLN A 108 22.99 -29.70 5.90
N VAL A 109 22.88 -31.03 5.87
CA VAL A 109 22.14 -31.77 4.85
C VAL A 109 20.87 -32.33 5.46
N TRP A 110 19.74 -32.03 4.84
CA TRP A 110 18.40 -32.36 5.29
C TRP A 110 17.68 -33.21 4.27
N GLU A 111 16.93 -34.20 4.74
CA GLU A 111 16.08 -35.03 3.90
C GLU A 111 14.64 -34.51 3.92
N GLN A 112 14.04 -34.23 2.75
CA GLN A 112 12.67 -33.76 2.61
C GLN A 112 11.74 -34.93 2.23
N PRO A 113 10.50 -35.02 2.78
CA PRO A 113 9.79 -34.04 3.62
C PRO A 113 9.96 -34.22 5.14
N SER A 114 10.78 -35.17 5.57
CA SER A 114 10.96 -35.47 7.01
C SER A 114 11.74 -34.37 7.75
N TYR A 115 12.52 -33.57 7.01
CA TYR A 115 13.56 -32.65 7.50
C TYR A 115 14.46 -33.32 8.54
N ARG A 116 14.81 -34.60 8.29
CA ARG A 116 15.79 -35.31 9.10
C ARG A 116 17.18 -34.83 8.70
N GLN A 117 17.94 -34.31 9.66
CA GLN A 117 19.33 -33.94 9.42
C GLN A 117 20.14 -35.22 9.18
N ARG A 118 20.74 -35.35 8.00
CA ARG A 118 21.66 -36.44 7.64
C ARG A 118 23.06 -36.14 8.14
N LEU A 119 23.52 -34.90 7.93
CA LEU A 119 24.89 -34.48 8.19
C LEU A 119 24.92 -33.02 8.67
N ASN A 120 25.93 -32.69 9.47
CA ASN A 120 26.29 -31.31 9.83
C ASN A 120 27.82 -31.25 9.91
N GLN A 121 28.42 -30.40 9.09
CA GLN A 121 29.87 -30.28 8.99
C GLN A 121 30.27 -28.80 8.96
N SER A 122 31.21 -28.41 9.80
CA SER A 122 31.80 -27.06 9.85
C SER A 122 32.80 -26.83 8.71
N GLU A 123 33.16 -25.56 8.47
CA GLU A 123 34.15 -25.14 7.46
C GLU A 123 33.78 -25.57 6.02
N VAL A 124 32.49 -25.57 5.68
CA VAL A 124 32.00 -25.89 4.32
C VAL A 124 31.65 -24.63 3.53
N VAL A 125 31.10 -23.62 4.21
CA VAL A 125 30.77 -22.31 3.61
C VAL A 125 31.59 -21.22 4.28
N SER A 126 31.58 -20.01 3.73
CA SER A 126 32.26 -18.88 4.39
C SER A 126 31.57 -18.56 5.71
N CYS A 127 32.35 -18.40 6.78
CA CYS A 127 31.89 -17.85 8.05
C CYS A 127 32.02 -16.32 8.13
N LEU A 128 32.61 -15.68 7.11
CA LEU A 128 32.80 -14.23 7.08
C LEU A 128 31.46 -13.53 6.76
N PRO A 129 31.07 -12.46 7.48
CA PRO A 129 29.81 -11.76 7.23
C PRO A 129 29.67 -11.15 5.82
N ASP A 130 30.80 -10.77 5.20
CA ASP A 130 30.91 -10.26 3.83
C ASP A 130 31.51 -11.29 2.85
N GLY A 131 31.75 -12.52 3.33
CA GLY A 131 32.33 -13.59 2.53
C GLY A 131 31.32 -14.16 1.55
N SER A 132 31.75 -14.43 0.32
CA SER A 132 30.91 -15.09 -0.66
C SER A 132 30.87 -16.60 -0.46
N THR A 133 29.79 -17.24 -0.88
CA THR A 133 29.69 -18.70 -1.02
C THR A 133 28.77 -19.00 -2.19
N ALA A 134 29.24 -19.80 -3.13
CA ALA A 134 28.45 -20.33 -4.22
C ALA A 134 28.68 -21.85 -4.30
N GLY A 135 27.61 -22.62 -4.48
CA GLY A 135 27.71 -24.07 -4.52
C GLY A 135 26.81 -24.69 -5.57
N VAL A 136 27.25 -25.82 -6.11
CA VAL A 136 26.48 -26.62 -7.06
C VAL A 136 26.63 -28.10 -6.72
N VAL A 137 25.49 -28.79 -6.72
CA VAL A 137 25.44 -30.24 -6.53
C VAL A 137 25.47 -30.91 -7.89
N PHE A 138 26.30 -31.94 -8.05
CA PHE A 138 26.43 -32.70 -9.28
C PHE A 138 26.62 -34.20 -8.99
N GLN A 139 26.33 -35.03 -9.99
CA GLN A 139 26.46 -36.48 -9.89
C GLN A 139 27.67 -36.98 -10.69
N GLN A 140 28.41 -37.95 -10.13
CA GLN A 140 29.52 -38.62 -10.79
C GLN A 140 29.61 -40.08 -10.33
N ALA A 141 29.80 -41.02 -11.25
CA ALA A 141 29.92 -42.46 -10.94
C ALA A 141 28.76 -43.03 -10.07
N GLY A 142 27.57 -42.43 -10.16
CA GLY A 142 26.41 -42.78 -9.31
C GLY A 142 26.40 -42.16 -7.92
N ALA A 143 27.46 -41.44 -7.50
CA ALA A 143 27.54 -40.73 -6.23
C ALA A 143 27.31 -39.21 -6.41
N TRP A 144 26.82 -38.56 -5.35
CA TRP A 144 26.55 -37.12 -5.33
C TRP A 144 27.69 -36.35 -4.66
N TYR A 145 28.09 -35.24 -5.28
CA TYR A 145 29.14 -34.36 -4.82
C TYR A 145 28.66 -32.91 -4.79
N LEU A 146 29.23 -32.13 -3.89
CA LEU A 146 29.03 -30.70 -3.76
C LEU A 146 30.35 -29.99 -4.09
N ALA A 147 30.34 -29.17 -5.14
CA ALA A 147 31.41 -28.21 -5.37
C ALA A 147 31.03 -26.88 -4.69
N VAL A 148 31.88 -26.37 -3.82
CA VAL A 148 31.67 -25.09 -3.12
C VAL A 148 32.85 -24.17 -3.41
N ALA A 149 32.54 -22.96 -3.88
CA ALA A 149 33.46 -21.85 -3.99
C ALA A 149 33.13 -20.81 -2.92
N ALA A 150 34.09 -20.45 -2.07
CA ALA A 150 33.82 -19.53 -0.96
C ALA A 150 35.03 -18.66 -0.58
N THR A 151 34.75 -17.53 0.05
CA THR A 151 35.77 -16.64 0.61
C THR A 151 36.05 -17.04 2.05
N TYR A 152 37.01 -17.94 2.30
CA TYR A 152 37.30 -18.41 3.66
C TYR A 152 38.20 -17.47 4.48
N SER A 153 39.01 -16.63 3.82
CA SER A 153 39.93 -15.70 4.49
C SER A 153 40.10 -14.41 3.69
N THR A 154 40.15 -13.28 4.39
CA THR A 154 40.57 -11.97 3.86
C THR A 154 41.94 -11.62 4.44
N SER A 155 42.82 -11.03 3.65
CA SER A 155 44.20 -10.67 4.05
C SER A 155 44.30 -9.59 5.14
N ALA A 156 43.18 -9.00 5.57
CA ALA A 156 43.13 -8.03 6.67
C ALA A 156 42.82 -8.75 7.99
N ASP A 157 43.79 -8.77 8.91
CA ASP A 157 43.68 -9.20 10.31
C ASP A 157 42.52 -8.47 11.01
N THR A 158 41.32 -9.03 10.91
CA THR A 158 40.15 -8.60 11.67
C THR A 158 39.78 -9.75 12.58
N ASN A 159 40.01 -9.55 13.89
CA ASN A 159 39.66 -10.47 14.97
C ASN A 159 38.13 -10.69 15.02
N HIS A 160 37.59 -11.46 14.08
CA HIS A 160 36.24 -12.00 14.17
C HIS A 160 36.31 -13.26 15.03
N LEU A 161 35.99 -13.10 16.32
CA LEU A 161 35.88 -14.19 17.30
C LEU A 161 35.07 -15.35 16.67
N HIS A 162 35.69 -16.53 16.50
CA HIS A 162 35.10 -17.77 15.95
C HIS A 162 35.04 -17.98 14.42
N CYS A 163 35.74 -17.18 13.59
CA CYS A 163 35.82 -17.41 12.14
C CYS A 163 37.27 -17.36 11.62
N GLU A 164 38.14 -18.23 12.17
CA GLU A 164 39.48 -18.47 11.61
C GLU A 164 39.50 -19.83 10.93
N PRO A 165 39.72 -19.90 9.60
CA PRO A 165 39.90 -21.19 8.93
C PRO A 165 41.19 -21.85 9.42
N SER A 166 41.23 -23.19 9.35
CA SER A 166 42.45 -23.96 9.59
C SER A 166 43.64 -23.37 8.78
N LYS A 167 44.86 -23.41 9.34
CA LYS A 167 46.05 -22.84 8.66
C LYS A 167 46.30 -23.44 7.27
N SER A 168 45.86 -24.67 7.01
CA SER A 168 45.94 -25.36 5.71
C SER A 168 44.94 -24.83 4.67
N ASP A 169 43.85 -24.18 5.11
CA ASP A 169 42.72 -23.77 4.27
C ASP A 169 42.66 -22.26 3.95
N LYS A 170 43.62 -21.47 4.44
CA LYS A 170 43.68 -20.01 4.23
C LYS A 170 43.69 -19.58 2.75
N GLU A 171 44.25 -20.42 1.88
CA GLU A 171 44.37 -20.20 0.44
C GLU A 171 43.30 -20.96 -0.35
N THR A 172 42.55 -21.87 0.29
CA THR A 172 41.52 -22.66 -0.38
C THR A 172 40.39 -21.75 -0.85
N VAL A 173 39.91 -21.98 -2.07
CA VAL A 173 38.82 -21.20 -2.66
C VAL A 173 37.72 -22.06 -3.26
N ILE A 174 38.05 -23.21 -3.86
CA ILE A 174 37.07 -24.16 -4.38
C ILE A 174 37.39 -25.55 -3.83
N THR A 175 36.38 -26.21 -3.29
CA THR A 175 36.48 -27.58 -2.74
C THR A 175 35.40 -28.47 -3.32
N VAL A 176 35.74 -29.75 -3.54
CA VAL A 176 34.78 -30.80 -3.89
C VAL A 176 34.58 -31.71 -2.68
N ARG A 177 33.32 -31.91 -2.30
CA ARG A 177 32.97 -32.65 -1.09
C ARG A 177 31.97 -33.73 -1.42
N SER A 178 32.18 -34.93 -0.89
CA SER A 178 31.21 -36.02 -1.00
C SER A 178 29.96 -35.68 -0.19
N MET A 179 28.77 -35.91 -0.75
CA MET A 179 27.50 -35.72 -0.03
C MET A 179 27.28 -36.73 1.11
N VAL A 180 28.16 -37.72 1.25
CA VAL A 180 28.11 -38.73 2.32
C VAL A 180 28.74 -38.24 3.62
N ASN A 181 29.77 -37.39 3.56
CA ASN A 181 30.52 -36.95 4.75
C ASN A 181 30.86 -35.44 4.76
N LEU A 182 30.61 -34.71 3.67
CA LEU A 182 30.96 -33.30 3.46
C LEU A 182 32.45 -32.96 3.70
N LYS A 183 33.33 -33.96 3.64
CA LYS A 183 34.77 -33.77 3.74
C LYS A 183 35.36 -33.55 2.36
N SER A 184 36.38 -32.69 2.31
CA SER A 184 37.22 -32.52 1.14
C SER A 184 38.38 -33.52 1.24
N GLU A 185 38.68 -34.21 0.15
CA GLU A 185 39.88 -35.05 0.01
C GLU A 185 40.78 -34.42 -1.05
N GLU A 186 42.10 -34.50 -0.88
CA GLU A 186 43.06 -33.88 -1.82
C GLU A 186 42.90 -34.46 -3.24
N ASP A 187 42.58 -35.75 -3.34
CA ASP A 187 42.36 -36.47 -4.60
C ASP A 187 41.07 -36.04 -5.35
N LEU A 188 40.13 -35.36 -4.67
CA LEU A 188 38.88 -34.86 -5.26
C LEU A 188 39.03 -33.48 -5.91
N GLY A 189 40.17 -32.81 -5.72
CA GLY A 189 40.49 -31.51 -6.29
C GLY A 189 40.19 -30.35 -5.32
N ILE A 190 41.25 -29.80 -4.73
CA ILE A 190 41.22 -28.55 -3.95
C ILE A 190 41.90 -27.46 -4.77
N ILE A 191 41.19 -26.38 -5.06
CA ILE A 191 41.76 -25.23 -5.77
C ILE A 191 42.14 -24.15 -4.75
N LYS A 192 43.40 -23.73 -4.83
CA LYS A 192 43.97 -22.66 -4.00
C LYS A 192 44.19 -21.39 -4.81
N ARG A 193 43.90 -20.24 -4.19
CA ARG A 193 44.22 -18.91 -4.71
C ARG A 193 45.71 -18.62 -4.53
N ARG A 194 46.27 -17.78 -5.40
CA ARG A 194 47.68 -17.40 -5.34
C ARG A 194 47.94 -16.30 -4.31
N GLU A 195 47.30 -15.13 -4.46
CA GLU A 195 47.54 -13.96 -3.60
C GLU A 195 46.23 -13.30 -3.12
N GLU A 196 45.35 -12.92 -4.05
CA GLU A 196 44.19 -12.08 -3.76
C GLU A 196 42.96 -12.86 -3.28
N PRO A 197 42.16 -12.32 -2.33
CA PRO A 197 40.88 -12.91 -1.97
C PRO A 197 39.85 -12.70 -3.09
N LEU A 198 39.03 -13.72 -3.33
CA LEU A 198 38.05 -13.76 -4.43
C LEU A 198 36.62 -13.74 -3.88
N HIS A 199 35.71 -13.16 -4.67
CA HIS A 199 34.27 -13.16 -4.42
C HIS A 199 33.55 -13.92 -5.54
N PHE A 200 32.88 -15.02 -5.18
CA PHE A 200 32.13 -15.89 -6.08
C PHE A 200 30.65 -15.51 -6.07
N VAL A 201 30.05 -15.36 -7.24
CA VAL A 201 28.65 -14.92 -7.36
C VAL A 201 27.69 -16.08 -7.51
N ASP A 202 28.09 -17.11 -8.25
CA ASP A 202 27.25 -18.27 -8.54
C ASP A 202 28.11 -19.50 -8.84
N ALA A 203 27.47 -20.67 -8.90
CA ALA A 203 28.08 -21.94 -9.25
C ALA A 203 27.14 -22.69 -10.19
N LEU A 204 27.61 -22.94 -11.40
CA LEU A 204 26.77 -23.40 -12.51
C LEU A 204 27.33 -24.68 -13.10
N GLN A 205 26.47 -25.67 -13.28
CA GLN A 205 26.81 -26.88 -14.04
C GLN A 205 26.28 -26.77 -15.46
N TRP A 206 27.13 -27.01 -16.46
CA TRP A 206 26.71 -27.17 -17.84
C TRP A 206 27.52 -28.28 -18.50
N ARG A 207 26.83 -29.34 -18.91
CA ARG A 207 27.43 -30.60 -19.38
C ARG A 207 28.41 -31.16 -18.33
N ASP A 208 29.62 -31.53 -18.73
CA ASP A 208 30.71 -32.08 -17.91
C ASP A 208 31.60 -31.01 -17.24
N HIS A 209 31.16 -29.74 -17.26
CA HIS A 209 31.92 -28.62 -16.73
C HIS A 209 31.15 -27.86 -15.64
N LEU A 210 31.91 -27.36 -14.67
CA LEU A 210 31.45 -26.45 -13.63
C LEU A 210 32.05 -25.06 -13.85
N PHE A 211 31.22 -24.04 -13.69
CA PHE A 211 31.56 -22.65 -13.95
C PHE A 211 31.29 -21.82 -12.69
N PHE A 212 32.29 -21.05 -12.28
CA PHE A 212 32.21 -20.17 -11.11
C PHE A 212 32.51 -18.73 -11.54
N PRO A 213 31.51 -17.88 -11.80
CA PRO A 213 31.72 -16.45 -11.99
C PRO A 213 32.23 -15.79 -10.70
N TYR A 214 33.31 -15.02 -10.80
CA TYR A 214 33.95 -14.38 -9.66
C TYR A 214 34.65 -13.06 -10.04
N TYR A 215 35.03 -12.30 -9.02
CA TYR A 215 35.88 -11.12 -9.15
C TYR A 215 36.82 -10.97 -7.95
N THR A 216 37.84 -10.13 -8.06
CA THR A 216 38.80 -9.89 -6.97
C THR A 216 38.21 -8.95 -5.92
N LEU A 217 38.39 -9.23 -4.63
CA LEU A 217 37.79 -8.41 -3.57
C LEU A 217 38.33 -6.96 -3.59
N LYS A 218 39.53 -6.73 -4.14
CA LYS A 218 40.09 -5.38 -4.39
C LYS A 218 39.21 -4.52 -5.29
N ALA A 219 38.46 -5.12 -6.23
CA ALA A 219 37.52 -4.40 -7.08
C ALA A 219 36.32 -3.81 -6.30
N ARG A 220 36.03 -4.32 -5.10
CA ARG A 220 35.03 -3.73 -4.19
C ARG A 220 35.54 -2.49 -3.44
N LEU A 221 36.85 -2.43 -3.19
CA LEU A 221 37.51 -1.40 -2.35
C LEU A 221 38.19 -0.28 -3.14
N SER A 222 38.52 -0.52 -4.41
CA SER A 222 39.22 0.43 -5.28
C SER A 222 38.56 0.46 -6.66
N ASN A 223 38.75 1.53 -7.43
CA ASN A 223 38.41 1.58 -8.86
C ASN A 223 39.42 0.71 -9.65
N ASN A 224 39.53 -0.56 -9.27
CA ASN A 224 40.35 -1.52 -9.99
C ASN A 224 39.74 -1.73 -11.38
N THR A 225 40.58 -1.75 -12.39
CA THR A 225 40.21 -1.89 -13.80
C THR A 225 40.19 -3.34 -14.26
N GLU A 226 40.51 -4.29 -13.39
CA GLU A 226 40.52 -5.70 -13.73
C GLU A 226 39.08 -6.21 -13.99
N PRO A 227 38.82 -6.84 -15.14
CA PRO A 227 37.50 -7.40 -15.45
C PRO A 227 37.20 -8.64 -14.58
N PRO A 228 35.92 -8.90 -14.29
CA PRO A 228 35.50 -10.15 -13.65
C PRO A 228 35.93 -11.35 -14.46
N SER A 229 35.94 -12.52 -13.81
CA SER A 229 36.40 -13.75 -14.43
C SER A 229 35.41 -14.88 -14.23
N MET A 230 35.51 -15.90 -15.07
CA MET A 230 34.84 -17.18 -14.88
C MET A 230 35.88 -18.26 -14.71
N ALA A 231 35.85 -18.99 -13.58
CA ALA A 231 36.66 -20.20 -13.42
C ALA A 231 35.92 -21.37 -14.07
N VAL A 232 36.65 -22.18 -14.85
CA VAL A 232 36.11 -23.32 -15.59
C VAL A 232 36.81 -24.58 -15.10
N LEU A 233 36.02 -25.49 -14.53
CA LEU A 233 36.48 -26.77 -14.02
C LEU A 233 35.86 -27.88 -14.85
N ARG A 234 36.66 -28.89 -15.18
CA ARG A 234 36.20 -30.10 -15.85
C ARG A 234 36.09 -31.25 -14.88
N GLN A 235 35.03 -32.02 -15.04
CA GLN A 235 34.84 -33.30 -14.40
C GLN A 235 35.81 -34.34 -15.01
N LEU A 236 36.70 -34.92 -14.20
CA LEU A 236 37.61 -35.98 -14.65
C LEU A 236 36.82 -37.27 -15.00
N ASP A 237 37.51 -38.25 -15.61
CA ASP A 237 37.00 -39.55 -16.03
C ASP A 237 35.85 -40.07 -15.13
N PRO A 238 34.77 -40.64 -15.68
CA PRO A 238 33.65 -41.18 -14.89
C PRO A 238 34.06 -42.20 -13.80
N SER A 239 35.29 -42.70 -13.82
CA SER A 239 35.88 -43.61 -12.83
C SER A 239 36.50 -42.91 -11.60
N TYR A 240 36.78 -41.60 -11.65
CA TYR A 240 37.47 -40.83 -10.59
C TYR A 240 36.74 -39.50 -10.32
N ALA A 241 36.36 -39.24 -9.08
CA ALA A 241 35.52 -38.09 -8.68
C ALA A 241 36.24 -36.73 -8.60
N GLY A 242 37.42 -36.59 -9.19
CA GLY A 242 38.20 -35.36 -9.13
C GLY A 242 37.72 -34.29 -10.11
N LEU A 243 37.79 -33.03 -9.69
CA LEU A 243 37.70 -31.89 -10.62
C LEU A 243 39.10 -31.38 -10.98
N THR A 244 39.29 -31.03 -12.25
CA THR A 244 40.50 -30.33 -12.70
C THR A 244 40.14 -28.93 -13.16
N LEU A 245 40.83 -27.93 -12.62
CA LEU A 245 40.75 -26.56 -13.13
C LEU A 245 41.35 -26.52 -14.54
N GLU A 246 40.54 -26.24 -15.55
CA GLU A 246 41.02 -26.04 -16.93
C GLU A 246 41.58 -24.63 -17.08
N GLY A 247 41.01 -23.66 -16.38
CA GLY A 247 41.51 -22.30 -16.35
C GLY A 247 40.47 -21.27 -15.93
N HIS A 248 40.69 -20.03 -16.34
CA HIS A 248 39.70 -18.97 -16.27
C HIS A 248 39.62 -18.18 -17.57
N VAL A 249 38.57 -17.36 -17.69
CA VAL A 249 38.37 -16.41 -18.78
C VAL A 249 37.98 -15.06 -18.20
N TYR A 250 38.52 -13.97 -18.75
CA TYR A 250 38.10 -12.61 -18.39
C TYR A 250 36.82 -12.22 -19.13
N LEU A 251 35.88 -11.65 -18.39
CA LEU A 251 34.55 -11.26 -18.86
C LEU A 251 34.47 -9.73 -18.96
N ASP A 252 34.64 -9.20 -20.17
CA ASP A 252 34.56 -7.75 -20.40
C ASP A 252 33.17 -7.38 -20.92
N CYS A 253 32.40 -6.71 -20.06
CA CYS A 253 31.09 -6.15 -20.32
C CYS A 253 31.14 -4.62 -20.29
N GLY A 254 32.06 -4.02 -21.06
CA GLY A 254 32.25 -2.57 -21.16
C GLY A 254 32.89 -2.00 -19.89
N CYS A 255 34.07 -2.49 -19.53
CA CYS A 255 34.91 -2.01 -18.42
C CYS A 255 34.25 -2.04 -17.01
N ARG A 256 33.25 -2.92 -16.79
CA ARG A 256 32.61 -3.12 -15.47
C ARG A 256 33.34 -4.20 -14.68
N SER A 257 33.74 -3.91 -13.44
CA SER A 257 34.64 -4.76 -12.63
C SER A 257 33.94 -5.69 -11.64
N LEU A 258 32.61 -5.62 -11.50
CA LEU A 258 31.84 -6.43 -10.55
C LEU A 258 30.74 -7.23 -11.27
N ILE A 259 30.46 -8.44 -10.78
CA ILE A 259 29.26 -9.23 -11.13
C ILE A 259 28.34 -9.22 -9.90
N ILE A 260 27.05 -8.94 -10.12
CA ILE A 260 26.05 -8.80 -9.04
C ILE A 260 25.11 -10.00 -9.00
N SER A 261 24.69 -10.48 -10.18
CA SER A 261 23.74 -11.58 -10.31
C SER A 261 24.04 -12.37 -11.57
N SER A 262 23.62 -13.63 -11.57
CA SER A 262 23.94 -14.61 -12.59
C SER A 262 22.74 -15.49 -12.90
N SER A 263 22.63 -15.92 -14.16
CA SER A 263 21.65 -16.91 -14.59
C SER A 263 22.20 -17.76 -15.73
N LEU A 264 21.89 -19.05 -15.71
CA LEU A 264 22.18 -19.98 -16.80
C LEU A 264 20.92 -20.21 -17.64
N VAL A 265 21.02 -19.98 -18.95
CA VAL A 265 19.95 -20.21 -19.93
C VAL A 265 20.34 -21.40 -20.81
N ARG A 266 19.45 -22.40 -20.91
CA ARG A 266 19.68 -23.61 -21.71
C ARG A 266 18.66 -23.71 -22.84
N GLN A 267 19.10 -24.09 -24.04
CA GLN A 267 18.25 -24.34 -25.21
C GLN A 267 18.80 -25.55 -25.98
N GLY A 268 18.23 -26.72 -25.71
CA GLY A 268 18.77 -27.98 -26.25
C GLY A 268 20.20 -28.22 -25.74
N GLU A 269 21.14 -28.44 -26.66
CA GLU A 269 22.56 -28.60 -26.32
C GLU A 269 23.29 -27.27 -26.10
N GLN A 270 22.73 -26.14 -26.54
CA GLN A 270 23.33 -24.83 -26.37
C GLN A 270 23.07 -24.26 -24.97
N GLY A 271 24.02 -23.47 -24.46
CA GLY A 271 23.89 -22.79 -23.19
C GLY A 271 24.52 -21.41 -23.22
N TRP A 272 23.88 -20.47 -22.54
CA TRP A 272 24.38 -19.11 -22.34
C TRP A 272 24.39 -18.75 -20.87
N TRP A 273 25.45 -18.06 -20.47
CA TRP A 273 25.55 -17.41 -19.19
C TRP A 273 25.14 -15.96 -19.32
N VAL A 274 24.26 -15.52 -18.44
CA VAL A 274 23.80 -14.13 -18.36
C VAL A 274 24.29 -13.56 -17.04
N GLY A 275 25.05 -12.47 -17.12
CA GLY A 275 25.59 -11.77 -15.96
C GLY A 275 25.11 -10.33 -15.88
N VAL A 276 24.78 -9.87 -14.67
CA VAL A 276 24.59 -8.45 -14.36
C VAL A 276 25.90 -7.89 -13.84
N PHE A 277 26.48 -6.95 -14.57
CA PHE A 277 27.75 -6.31 -14.28
C PHE A 277 27.55 -4.90 -13.70
N ARG A 278 28.49 -4.45 -12.88
CA ARG A 278 28.50 -3.09 -12.29
C ARG A 278 29.93 -2.50 -12.28
N HIS A 279 30.05 -1.18 -12.47
CA HIS A 279 31.35 -0.49 -12.46
C HIS A 279 31.99 -0.42 -11.06
N SER A 280 31.22 -0.03 -10.05
CA SER A 280 31.66 0.01 -8.65
C SER A 280 30.45 0.04 -7.73
N HIS A 281 30.64 -0.26 -6.44
CA HIS A 281 29.53 -0.30 -5.47
C HIS A 281 28.78 1.03 -5.30
N ASN A 282 29.42 2.18 -5.58
CA ASN A 282 28.86 3.51 -5.34
C ASN A 282 28.47 4.27 -6.63
N ALA A 283 28.68 3.69 -7.81
CA ALA A 283 28.37 4.34 -9.08
C ALA A 283 26.84 4.40 -9.30
N LYS A 284 26.27 5.61 -9.30
CA LYS A 284 24.85 5.87 -9.62
C LYS A 284 24.66 6.52 -10.99
N ALA A 285 25.58 6.31 -11.93
CA ALA A 285 25.44 6.82 -13.29
C ALA A 285 24.36 6.04 -14.07
N TRP A 286 23.81 6.64 -15.13
CA TRP A 286 22.81 5.99 -16.00
C TRP A 286 23.27 4.64 -16.59
N ASN A 287 24.59 4.49 -16.78
CA ASN A 287 25.23 3.28 -17.32
C ASN A 287 25.97 2.46 -16.27
N SER A 288 25.69 2.65 -14.98
CA SER A 288 26.44 1.98 -13.90
C SER A 288 26.42 0.45 -14.02
N THR A 289 25.30 -0.12 -14.49
CA THR A 289 25.06 -1.55 -14.61
C THR A 289 24.78 -1.98 -16.05
N ALA A 290 25.07 -3.23 -16.37
CA ALA A 290 24.77 -3.80 -17.67
C ALA A 290 24.51 -5.30 -17.60
N VAL A 291 23.77 -5.82 -18.57
CA VAL A 291 23.60 -7.25 -18.83
C VAL A 291 24.47 -7.63 -20.01
N CYS A 292 25.29 -8.64 -19.84
CA CYS A 292 26.02 -9.29 -20.94
C CYS A 292 25.76 -10.79 -20.96
N ILE A 293 25.81 -11.34 -22.16
CA ILE A 293 25.49 -12.74 -22.45
C ILE A 293 26.71 -13.39 -23.10
N PHE A 294 27.13 -14.52 -22.54
CA PHE A 294 28.33 -15.25 -22.96
C PHE A 294 27.94 -16.69 -23.31
N GLY A 295 28.51 -17.24 -24.38
CA GLY A 295 28.30 -18.64 -24.74
C GLY A 295 29.06 -19.56 -23.78
N MET A 296 28.40 -20.59 -23.25
CA MET A 296 29.07 -21.55 -22.35
C MET A 296 30.17 -22.33 -23.08
N GLU A 297 29.92 -22.72 -24.34
CA GLU A 297 30.92 -23.38 -25.19
C GLU A 297 32.13 -22.46 -25.44
N GLU A 298 31.90 -21.19 -25.78
CA GLU A 298 32.94 -20.18 -26.02
C GLU A 298 33.85 -20.00 -24.80
N MET A 299 33.26 -19.93 -23.59
CA MET A 299 34.02 -19.80 -22.36
C MET A 299 34.80 -21.07 -22.00
N LYS A 300 34.23 -22.24 -22.28
CA LYS A 300 34.92 -23.52 -22.09
C LYS A 300 36.15 -23.63 -22.99
N GLU A 301 36.00 -23.34 -24.28
CA GLU A 301 37.10 -23.45 -25.27
C GLU A 301 38.23 -22.43 -25.02
N GLN A 302 37.90 -21.27 -24.45
CA GLN A 302 38.84 -20.19 -24.20
C GLN A 302 39.47 -20.23 -22.78
N ALA A 303 39.05 -21.15 -21.91
CA ALA A 303 39.58 -21.24 -20.56
C ALA A 303 41.07 -21.61 -20.57
N CYS A 304 41.87 -20.84 -19.81
CA CYS A 304 43.32 -20.96 -19.81
C CYS A 304 43.92 -20.61 -18.43
N ALA A 305 45.19 -20.98 -18.21
CA ALA A 305 45.93 -20.81 -16.95
C ALA A 305 45.69 -19.44 -16.30
N SER A 306 45.26 -19.45 -15.04
CA SER A 306 44.86 -18.25 -14.30
C SER A 306 46.00 -17.68 -13.46
N PRO A 307 46.16 -16.34 -13.37
CA PRO A 307 47.03 -15.71 -12.38
C PRO A 307 46.44 -15.77 -10.96
N HIS A 308 45.14 -16.04 -10.82
CA HIS A 308 44.43 -16.04 -9.54
C HIS A 308 44.52 -17.37 -8.79
N PHE A 309 44.75 -18.47 -9.50
CA PHE A 309 44.80 -19.82 -8.95
C PHE A 309 46.18 -20.45 -9.12
N ASN A 310 46.56 -21.35 -8.20
CA ASN A 310 47.77 -22.15 -8.36
C ASN A 310 47.50 -23.30 -9.35
N MET A 311 48.06 -23.23 -10.56
CA MET A 311 47.87 -24.21 -11.63
C MET A 311 49.19 -24.81 -12.12
N ASN A 312 49.20 -26.14 -12.33
CA ASN A 312 50.29 -26.87 -12.97
C ASN A 312 49.87 -27.20 -14.42
N GLY A 313 50.01 -26.24 -15.34
CA GLY A 313 49.54 -26.37 -16.74
C GLY A 313 50.25 -25.44 -17.72
N LYS A 314 50.02 -25.63 -19.02
CA LYS A 314 50.68 -24.87 -20.11
C LYS A 314 50.49 -23.36 -19.94
N SER A 315 51.58 -22.60 -20.05
CA SER A 315 51.61 -21.14 -20.06
C SER A 315 50.84 -20.61 -21.28
N CYS A 316 49.58 -20.25 -21.10
CA CYS A 316 48.82 -19.44 -22.04
C CYS A 316 48.30 -18.19 -21.28
N GLU A 317 48.09 -17.10 -21.99
CA GLU A 317 47.53 -15.87 -21.41
C GLU A 317 46.00 -15.98 -21.45
N ALA A 318 45.33 -15.76 -20.31
CA ALA A 318 43.89 -15.90 -20.23
C ALA A 318 43.18 -14.88 -21.14
N PRO A 319 42.37 -15.33 -22.11
CA PRO A 319 41.71 -14.44 -23.04
C PRO A 319 40.62 -13.60 -22.36
N SER A 320 40.40 -12.41 -22.89
CA SER A 320 39.29 -11.54 -22.51
C SER A 320 38.20 -11.63 -23.57
N ILE A 321 37.06 -12.24 -23.22
CA ILE A 321 35.88 -12.25 -24.08
C ILE A 321 35.20 -10.89 -23.92
N LYS A 322 35.31 -10.06 -24.95
CA LYS A 322 34.65 -8.76 -25.02
C LYS A 322 33.26 -8.92 -25.61
N LYS A 323 32.23 -8.60 -24.82
CA LYS A 323 30.85 -8.51 -25.30
C LYS A 323 30.36 -7.08 -25.18
N LEU A 324 29.65 -6.62 -26.20
CA LEU A 324 28.88 -5.39 -26.08
C LEU A 324 27.71 -5.63 -25.11
N PRO A 325 27.43 -4.70 -24.19
CA PRO A 325 26.25 -4.77 -23.33
C PRO A 325 24.98 -5.03 -24.14
N THR A 326 24.30 -6.14 -23.84
CA THR A 326 22.96 -6.42 -24.37
C THR A 326 21.96 -5.43 -23.82
N LEU A 327 22.13 -5.07 -22.54
CA LEU A 327 21.32 -4.08 -21.87
C LEU A 327 22.14 -3.22 -20.92
N ILE A 328 21.94 -1.89 -20.89
CA ILE A 328 22.58 -0.94 -19.98
C ILE A 328 21.50 -0.27 -19.14
N HIS A 329 21.73 -0.18 -17.83
CA HIS A 329 20.80 0.42 -16.88
C HIS A 329 21.54 1.04 -15.69
N SER A 330 20.82 1.84 -14.91
CA SER A 330 21.38 2.60 -13.78
C SER A 330 21.50 1.85 -12.45
N GLY A 331 20.85 0.69 -12.33
CA GLY A 331 20.69 0.02 -11.03
C GLY A 331 20.19 -1.42 -11.08
N LEU A 332 20.65 -2.25 -12.02
CA LEU A 332 20.30 -3.68 -12.03
C LEU A 332 21.00 -4.46 -10.92
N VAL A 333 20.27 -5.36 -10.26
CA VAL A 333 20.76 -6.19 -9.14
C VAL A 333 20.42 -7.66 -9.25
N ALA A 334 19.42 -8.05 -10.05
CA ALA A 334 19.02 -9.44 -10.21
C ALA A 334 18.77 -9.77 -11.68
N VAL A 335 19.09 -11.00 -12.09
CA VAL A 335 18.70 -11.54 -13.40
C VAL A 335 18.23 -12.98 -13.27
N TYR A 336 17.22 -13.34 -14.06
CA TYR A 336 16.84 -14.72 -14.31
C TYR A 336 16.43 -14.86 -15.77
N GLY A 337 17.09 -15.78 -16.48
CA GLY A 337 16.84 -16.05 -17.88
C GLY A 337 16.15 -17.40 -18.09
N THR A 338 15.22 -17.46 -19.04
CA THR A 338 14.53 -18.69 -19.43
C THR A 338 14.24 -18.66 -20.94
N VAL A 339 13.87 -19.82 -21.50
CA VAL A 339 13.50 -19.95 -22.91
C VAL A 339 12.02 -20.30 -23.00
N VAL A 340 11.25 -19.47 -23.69
CA VAL A 340 9.82 -19.71 -23.95
C VAL A 340 9.56 -19.51 -25.44
N LEU A 341 8.93 -20.51 -26.08
CA LEU A 341 8.68 -20.52 -27.53
C LEU A 341 9.93 -20.16 -28.36
N ASN A 342 11.08 -20.77 -28.03
CA ASN A 342 12.37 -20.55 -28.70
C ASN A 342 12.97 -19.13 -28.57
N HIS A 343 12.39 -18.27 -27.72
CA HIS A 343 12.91 -16.93 -27.41
C HIS A 343 13.49 -16.91 -26.00
N ILE A 344 14.63 -16.22 -25.84
CA ILE A 344 15.21 -15.99 -24.53
C ILE A 344 14.50 -14.80 -23.87
N VAL A 345 13.95 -15.04 -22.68
CA VAL A 345 13.29 -14.03 -21.85
C VAL A 345 14.12 -13.81 -20.59
N LEU A 346 14.44 -12.55 -20.31
CA LEU A 346 15.19 -12.13 -19.14
C LEU A 346 14.25 -11.36 -18.19
N PHE A 347 14.18 -11.81 -16.95
CA PHE A 347 13.59 -11.07 -15.84
C PHE A 347 14.71 -10.38 -15.08
N LEU A 348 14.56 -9.09 -14.82
CA LEU A 348 15.60 -8.22 -14.28
C LEU A 348 15.06 -7.48 -13.06
N GLY A 349 15.77 -7.55 -11.94
CA GLY A 349 15.43 -6.78 -10.73
C GLY A 349 16.32 -5.55 -10.60
N THR A 350 15.76 -4.43 -10.15
CA THR A 350 16.49 -3.18 -9.89
C THR A 350 16.69 -2.92 -8.39
N ASP A 351 17.64 -2.05 -8.05
CA ASP A 351 17.93 -1.62 -6.68
C ASP A 351 16.89 -0.68 -6.07
N ASP A 352 15.97 -0.17 -6.89
CA ASP A 352 14.82 0.64 -6.49
C ASP A 352 13.47 -0.11 -6.61
N GLY A 353 13.52 -1.44 -6.72
CA GLY A 353 12.35 -2.30 -6.53
C GLY A 353 11.46 -2.53 -7.76
N GLN A 354 11.98 -2.37 -8.98
CA GLN A 354 11.27 -2.70 -10.22
C GLN A 354 11.67 -4.10 -10.73
N LEU A 355 10.66 -4.89 -11.11
CA LEU A 355 10.84 -6.12 -11.87
C LEU A 355 10.58 -5.83 -13.35
N LEU A 356 11.62 -5.91 -14.15
CA LEU A 356 11.60 -5.67 -15.59
C LEU A 356 11.63 -6.99 -16.36
N LYS A 357 11.02 -7.00 -17.56
CA LYS A 357 11.06 -8.12 -18.50
C LYS A 357 11.60 -7.66 -19.85
N ALA A 358 12.64 -8.35 -20.30
CA ALA A 358 13.26 -8.15 -21.60
C ALA A 358 13.17 -9.43 -22.44
N ILE A 359 12.94 -9.29 -23.74
CA ILE A 359 12.86 -10.39 -24.69
C ILE A 359 13.97 -10.16 -25.72
N LEU A 360 14.77 -11.20 -25.95
CA LEU A 360 15.87 -11.15 -26.90
C LEU A 360 15.42 -11.63 -28.27
N ASN A 361 15.94 -10.98 -29.31
CA ASN A 361 15.82 -11.43 -30.68
C ASN A 361 16.93 -12.44 -31.05
N GLU A 362 16.94 -12.89 -32.31
CA GLU A 362 17.94 -13.83 -32.84
C GLU A 362 19.39 -13.32 -32.75
N ASP A 363 19.60 -12.00 -32.79
CA ASP A 363 20.90 -11.34 -32.65
C ASP A 363 21.33 -11.12 -31.18
N MET A 364 20.59 -11.67 -30.21
CA MET A 364 20.78 -11.43 -28.78
C MET A 364 20.65 -9.95 -28.36
N LYS A 365 19.90 -9.16 -29.14
CA LYS A 365 19.54 -7.78 -28.80
C LYS A 365 18.22 -7.76 -28.04
N SER A 366 18.19 -6.95 -26.98
CA SER A 366 16.99 -6.75 -26.17
C SER A 366 15.99 -5.82 -26.85
N ASN A 367 14.70 -6.11 -26.68
CA ASN A 367 13.65 -5.10 -26.83
C ASN A 367 13.73 -4.04 -25.70
N CYS A 368 12.87 -3.02 -25.78
CA CYS A 368 12.66 -2.10 -24.65
C CYS A 368 11.99 -2.88 -23.51
N PRO A 369 12.62 -2.99 -22.32
CA PRO A 369 12.06 -3.79 -21.25
C PRO A 369 10.76 -3.23 -20.71
N GLU A 370 9.84 -4.14 -20.39
CA GLU A 370 8.57 -3.86 -19.74
C GLU A 370 8.74 -3.87 -18.22
N VAL A 371 8.09 -2.92 -17.53
CA VAL A 371 7.95 -2.96 -16.08
C VAL A 371 6.78 -3.89 -15.74
N LEU A 372 7.04 -5.06 -15.18
CA LEU A 372 6.01 -6.02 -14.76
C LEU A 372 5.41 -5.66 -13.39
N TYR A 373 6.25 -5.18 -12.48
CA TYR A 373 5.85 -4.87 -11.11
C TYR A 373 6.80 -3.85 -10.47
N GLU A 374 6.24 -2.95 -9.65
CA GLU A 374 7.01 -2.00 -8.85
C GLU A 374 6.66 -2.18 -7.37
N ILE A 375 7.69 -2.32 -6.53
CA ILE A 375 7.54 -2.40 -5.08
C ILE A 375 7.26 -0.99 -4.55
N GLU A 376 6.13 -0.80 -3.86
CA GLU A 376 5.74 0.49 -3.29
C GLU A 376 6.80 1.08 -2.36
N GLU A 377 7.47 0.24 -1.57
CA GLU A 377 8.53 0.66 -0.63
C GLU A 377 9.88 0.99 -1.32
N GLU A 378 10.02 0.73 -2.62
CA GLU A 378 11.25 0.93 -3.43
C GLU A 378 12.50 0.25 -2.83
N THR A 379 12.30 -0.91 -2.24
CA THR A 379 13.36 -1.71 -1.64
C THR A 379 14.06 -2.56 -2.70
N SER A 380 15.39 -2.60 -2.64
CA SER A 380 16.25 -3.34 -3.58
C SER A 380 15.87 -4.82 -3.67
N ILE A 381 15.71 -5.31 -4.90
CA ILE A 381 15.38 -6.71 -5.16
C ILE A 381 16.58 -7.60 -4.83
N PHE A 382 16.31 -8.71 -4.15
CA PHE A 382 17.32 -9.71 -3.82
C PHE A 382 17.94 -10.28 -5.11
N PRO A 383 19.28 -10.43 -5.21
CA PRO A 383 19.98 -10.83 -6.44
C PRO A 383 19.65 -12.20 -7.05
N LYS A 384 18.71 -12.96 -6.48
CA LYS A 384 18.29 -14.29 -6.95
C LYS A 384 16.77 -14.31 -7.16
N LEU A 385 16.36 -14.49 -8.41
CA LEU A 385 14.96 -14.68 -8.80
C LEU A 385 14.72 -16.15 -9.12
N ARG A 386 13.51 -16.65 -8.84
CA ARG A 386 13.11 -18.04 -9.11
C ARG A 386 11.72 -18.09 -9.73
N LEU A 387 11.55 -18.83 -10.83
CA LEU A 387 10.22 -19.16 -11.34
C LEU A 387 9.50 -20.10 -10.38
N ASP A 388 8.19 -20.00 -10.34
CA ASP A 388 7.33 -20.96 -9.68
C ASP A 388 7.39 -22.29 -10.44
N PRO A 389 7.80 -23.40 -9.79
CA PRO A 389 8.06 -24.67 -10.46
C PRO A 389 6.76 -25.41 -10.80
N VAL A 390 5.65 -25.05 -10.15
CA VAL A 390 4.34 -25.65 -10.36
C VAL A 390 3.58 -24.88 -11.44
N ASP A 391 3.74 -23.56 -11.44
CA ASP A 391 3.10 -22.65 -12.37
C ASP A 391 4.10 -21.63 -12.94
N ASN A 392 4.76 -21.99 -14.04
CA ASN A 392 5.78 -21.18 -14.71
C ASN A 392 5.30 -19.79 -15.18
N ASN A 393 4.02 -19.45 -14.99
CA ASN A 393 3.48 -18.11 -15.19
C ASN A 393 3.76 -17.17 -14.02
N TYR A 394 4.36 -17.64 -12.93
CA TYR A 394 4.71 -16.83 -11.78
C TYR A 394 6.22 -16.86 -11.50
N ILE A 395 6.71 -15.74 -10.95
CA ILE A 395 8.07 -15.58 -10.48
C ILE A 395 8.05 -15.08 -9.03
N TYR A 396 8.95 -15.61 -8.21
CA TYR A 396 9.14 -15.17 -6.84
C TYR A 396 10.12 -14.00 -6.79
N LEU A 397 9.63 -12.88 -6.26
CA LEU A 397 10.35 -11.64 -6.07
C LEU A 397 10.60 -11.41 -4.58
N SER A 398 11.86 -11.40 -4.17
CA SER A 398 12.24 -11.18 -2.77
C SER A 398 12.84 -9.79 -2.60
N SER A 399 12.44 -9.06 -1.56
CA SER A 399 13.01 -7.76 -1.21
C SER A 399 12.84 -7.46 0.27
N ALA A 400 13.89 -6.94 0.90
CA ALA A 400 13.99 -6.75 2.35
C ALA A 400 13.58 -8.02 3.12
N ASN A 401 12.43 -7.99 3.82
CA ASN A 401 11.88 -9.12 4.55
C ASN A 401 10.65 -9.75 3.87
N LYS A 402 10.32 -9.40 2.63
CA LYS A 402 9.09 -9.87 1.94
C LYS A 402 9.42 -10.66 0.67
N VAL A 403 8.72 -11.79 0.49
CA VAL A 403 8.65 -12.53 -0.79
C VAL A 403 7.27 -12.30 -1.40
N ARG A 404 7.22 -12.00 -2.69
CA ARG A 404 5.99 -11.78 -3.47
C ARG A 404 5.96 -12.73 -4.66
N ARG A 405 4.78 -13.27 -4.99
CA ARG A 405 4.56 -14.11 -6.18
C ARG A 405 3.92 -13.25 -7.27
N ILE A 406 4.65 -12.99 -8.35
CA ILE A 406 4.30 -12.01 -9.39
C ILE A 406 4.04 -12.74 -10.72
N PRO A 407 2.96 -12.41 -11.47
CA PRO A 407 2.76 -12.94 -12.81
C PRO A 407 3.84 -12.46 -13.78
N VAL A 408 4.30 -13.34 -14.67
CA VAL A 408 5.42 -13.08 -15.60
C VAL A 408 4.99 -12.35 -16.88
N ALA A 409 3.70 -12.12 -17.07
CA ALA A 409 3.16 -11.38 -18.20
C ALA A 409 1.82 -10.72 -17.86
N ASN A 410 1.61 -9.48 -18.29
CA ASN A 410 0.32 -8.82 -18.18
C ASN A 410 -0.38 -8.78 -19.55
N CYS A 411 -0.79 -9.95 -20.04
CA CYS A 411 -1.43 -10.07 -21.35
C CYS A 411 -2.81 -9.37 -21.42
N GLY A 412 -3.39 -8.99 -20.27
CA GLY A 412 -4.66 -8.28 -20.20
C GLY A 412 -4.62 -6.84 -20.69
N ARG A 413 -3.42 -6.24 -20.83
CA ARG A 413 -3.25 -4.85 -21.30
C ARG A 413 -3.48 -4.66 -22.80
N PHE A 414 -3.39 -5.73 -23.58
CA PHE A 414 -3.62 -5.67 -25.02
C PHE A 414 -5.12 -5.72 -25.26
N ALA A 415 -5.63 -4.92 -26.19
CA ALA A 415 -7.07 -4.89 -26.53
C ALA A 415 -7.36 -5.59 -27.86
N SER A 416 -6.35 -5.72 -28.72
CA SER A 416 -6.48 -6.25 -30.08
C SER A 416 -5.46 -7.35 -30.41
N GLU A 417 -5.80 -8.21 -31.38
CA GLU A 417 -4.90 -9.25 -31.89
C GLU A 417 -3.60 -8.66 -32.39
N GLN A 418 -3.70 -7.53 -33.10
CA GLN A 418 -2.54 -6.83 -33.63
C GLN A 418 -1.63 -6.30 -32.53
N GLU A 419 -2.17 -5.73 -31.44
CA GLU A 419 -1.38 -5.29 -30.28
C GLU A 419 -0.70 -6.47 -29.57
N CYS A 420 -1.46 -7.54 -29.29
CA CYS A 420 -0.95 -8.71 -28.60
C CYS A 420 0.18 -9.39 -29.38
N LEU A 421 0.02 -9.54 -30.70
CA LEU A 421 1.04 -10.14 -31.56
C LEU A 421 2.22 -9.19 -31.82
N SER A 422 1.99 -7.87 -31.92
CA SER A 422 3.05 -6.87 -32.12
C SER A 422 3.93 -6.71 -30.88
N ALA A 423 3.41 -7.00 -29.69
CA ALA A 423 4.20 -7.02 -28.46
C ALA A 423 5.24 -8.15 -28.43
N LYS A 424 5.05 -9.21 -29.24
CA LYS A 424 5.95 -10.37 -29.36
C LYS A 424 6.30 -11.00 -28.02
N ASP A 425 5.37 -11.00 -27.07
CA ASP A 425 5.54 -11.61 -25.76
C ASP A 425 5.30 -13.12 -25.82
N PRO A 426 6.32 -13.99 -25.58
CA PRO A 426 6.17 -15.44 -25.67
C PRO A 426 5.18 -16.05 -24.66
N TYR A 427 4.82 -15.32 -23.61
CA TYR A 427 3.84 -15.77 -22.61
C TYR A 427 2.39 -15.39 -22.97
N CYS A 428 2.21 -14.52 -23.96
CA CYS A 428 0.89 -14.06 -24.39
C CYS A 428 0.46 -14.71 -25.71
N GLY A 429 -0.82 -15.05 -25.80
CA GLY A 429 -1.44 -15.54 -27.03
C GLY A 429 -2.85 -14.98 -27.21
N TRP A 430 -3.25 -14.80 -28.46
CA TRP A 430 -4.61 -14.36 -28.81
C TRP A 430 -5.53 -15.58 -29.01
N CYS A 431 -6.74 -15.56 -28.43
CA CYS A 431 -7.76 -16.61 -28.65
C CYS A 431 -8.90 -16.08 -29.52
N SER A 432 -8.99 -16.56 -30.76
CA SER A 432 -10.08 -16.21 -31.67
C SER A 432 -11.45 -16.69 -31.17
N PHE A 433 -11.51 -17.82 -30.44
CA PHE A 433 -12.77 -18.44 -29.98
C PHE A 433 -13.41 -17.75 -28.76
N LYS A 434 -12.61 -17.03 -27.95
CA LYS A 434 -13.11 -16.27 -26.79
C LYS A 434 -13.08 -14.75 -26.97
N ARG A 435 -12.58 -14.23 -28.10
CA ARG A 435 -12.27 -12.80 -28.31
C ARG A 435 -11.54 -12.18 -27.09
N ARG A 436 -10.64 -12.94 -26.45
CA ARG A 436 -9.92 -12.57 -25.22
C ARG A 436 -8.50 -13.11 -25.21
N HIS A 437 -7.62 -12.40 -24.51
CA HIS A 437 -6.23 -12.77 -24.22
C HIS A 437 -6.14 -13.84 -23.13
N TYR A 438 -5.09 -14.66 -23.17
CA TYR A 438 -4.77 -15.60 -22.10
C TYR A 438 -3.26 -15.61 -21.79
N GLU A 439 -2.94 -15.88 -20.53
CA GLU A 439 -1.58 -16.10 -20.02
C GLU A 439 -1.08 -17.55 -20.27
N LYS A 440 -1.93 -18.40 -20.86
CA LYS A 440 -1.75 -19.86 -20.93
C LYS A 440 -1.57 -20.37 -22.36
N VAL A 441 -0.40 -20.16 -22.96
CA VAL A 441 -0.09 -20.69 -24.31
C VAL A 441 -0.10 -22.23 -24.38
N ILE A 442 0.01 -22.96 -23.25
CA ILE A 442 0.27 -24.41 -23.32
C ILE A 442 -0.93 -25.32 -22.99
N VAL A 443 -2.03 -24.87 -22.34
CA VAL A 443 -3.04 -25.84 -21.83
C VAL A 443 -4.52 -25.49 -22.06
N GLN A 444 -4.91 -24.28 -22.48
CA GLN A 444 -6.35 -23.96 -22.57
C GLN A 444 -7.00 -24.05 -23.96
N CYS A 445 -6.23 -24.27 -25.03
CA CYS A 445 -6.76 -24.62 -26.34
C CYS A 445 -6.71 -26.15 -26.55
N ARG A 446 -7.58 -26.92 -25.87
CA ARG A 446 -7.77 -28.35 -26.20
C ARG A 446 -8.71 -28.50 -27.39
N GLY A 447 -8.14 -28.35 -28.58
CA GLY A 447 -8.68 -28.83 -29.85
C GLY A 447 -7.51 -29.34 -30.69
N LEU A 448 -7.54 -30.61 -31.08
CA LEU A 448 -6.45 -31.33 -31.78
C LEU A 448 -6.05 -30.73 -33.15
N ALA A 449 -6.69 -29.65 -33.61
CA ALA A 449 -6.45 -29.00 -34.90
C ALA A 449 -5.63 -27.68 -34.83
N GLU A 450 -5.34 -27.12 -33.65
CA GLU A 450 -4.72 -25.77 -33.55
C GLU A 450 -3.26 -25.73 -33.08
N LYS A 451 -2.67 -26.86 -32.66
CA LYS A 451 -1.23 -26.91 -32.33
C LYS A 451 -0.33 -26.54 -33.53
N GLN A 452 -0.79 -26.76 -34.76
CA GLN A 452 -0.07 -26.36 -35.98
C GLN A 452 -0.09 -24.84 -36.23
N LYS A 453 -1.16 -24.12 -35.88
CA LYS A 453 -1.29 -22.67 -36.17
C LYS A 453 -0.40 -21.78 -35.30
N VAL A 454 -0.20 -22.11 -34.02
CA VAL A 454 0.69 -21.34 -33.13
C VAL A 454 2.17 -21.54 -33.52
N GLN A 455 2.50 -22.69 -34.10
CA GLN A 455 3.85 -23.03 -34.55
C GLN A 455 4.17 -22.43 -35.94
N GLU A 456 3.16 -22.28 -36.81
CA GLU A 456 3.27 -21.57 -38.09
C GLU A 456 3.36 -20.02 -37.93
N GLN A 457 2.84 -19.45 -36.84
CA GLN A 457 2.79 -18.00 -36.61
C GLN A 457 4.17 -17.32 -36.40
N PHE A 458 5.16 -18.08 -35.92
CA PHE A 458 6.55 -17.63 -35.80
C PHE A 458 7.43 -18.03 -36.99
N GLY A 459 6.86 -18.76 -37.97
CA GLY A 459 7.54 -19.25 -39.16
C GLY A 459 6.76 -18.94 -40.44
N GLY A 460 6.66 -17.67 -40.84
CA GLY A 460 6.21 -17.34 -42.20
C GLY A 460 5.50 -16.00 -42.38
N LEU A 461 6.26 -14.92 -42.60
CA LEU A 461 5.78 -13.83 -43.47
C LEU A 461 6.20 -14.11 -44.91
N SER A 462 5.46 -14.98 -45.60
CA SER A 462 5.47 -15.03 -47.07
C SER A 462 4.19 -15.70 -47.56
N SER A 463 3.14 -14.91 -47.79
CA SER A 463 2.10 -15.16 -48.79
C SER A 463 0.94 -14.13 -48.68
N SER A 464 1.03 -13.06 -49.50
CA SER A 464 -0.05 -12.47 -50.34
C SER A 464 -1.34 -11.95 -49.65
N ARG A 465 -1.80 -10.69 -49.79
CA ARG A 465 -1.86 -9.80 -50.98
C ARG A 465 -2.07 -8.31 -50.58
N SER A 466 -1.43 -7.42 -51.34
CA SER A 466 -1.16 -5.99 -51.12
C SER A 466 -2.33 -5.00 -51.08
N ILE A 467 -2.15 -3.89 -50.33
CA ILE A 467 -2.35 -2.52 -50.84
C ILE A 467 -1.17 -1.64 -50.38
N THR A 468 -0.57 -0.96 -51.35
CA THR A 468 0.64 -0.13 -51.27
C THR A 468 0.34 1.27 -50.71
N VAL A 469 0.97 1.70 -49.61
CA VAL A 469 1.23 3.13 -49.31
C VAL A 469 2.54 3.29 -48.52
N LEU A 470 3.50 3.97 -49.17
CA LEU A 470 4.65 4.76 -48.66
C LEU A 470 5.67 4.10 -47.71
N LYS A 471 6.83 3.75 -48.30
CA LYS A 471 8.14 3.82 -47.65
C LYS A 471 8.34 5.23 -47.06
N LEU A 472 8.36 5.34 -45.73
CA LEU A 472 8.91 6.48 -45.02
C LEU A 472 10.18 6.01 -44.31
N LEU A 473 11.30 6.44 -44.89
CA LEU A 473 12.66 6.51 -44.35
C LEU A 473 12.80 6.10 -42.87
N GLU A 474 13.30 4.88 -42.63
CA GLU A 474 14.05 4.61 -41.40
C GLU A 474 15.33 5.41 -41.47
N TYR A 475 15.33 6.55 -40.77
CA TYR A 475 16.54 7.31 -40.49
C TYR A 475 17.36 6.45 -39.53
N HIS A 476 18.31 5.67 -40.06
CA HIS A 476 19.39 5.11 -39.27
C HIS A 476 20.22 6.26 -38.71
N THR A 477 19.87 6.76 -37.52
CA THR A 477 20.83 7.46 -36.70
C THR A 477 21.79 6.40 -36.15
N ASN A 478 22.92 6.25 -36.83
CA ASN A 478 24.12 5.63 -36.27
C ASN A 478 24.58 6.48 -35.07
N ILE A 479 23.94 6.29 -33.91
CA ILE A 479 24.58 6.66 -32.64
C ILE A 479 25.66 5.61 -32.45
N SER A 480 26.88 6.02 -32.78
CA SER A 480 28.08 5.32 -32.34
C SER A 480 28.04 5.33 -30.81
N VAL A 481 27.70 4.19 -30.21
CA VAL A 481 28.14 3.92 -28.84
C VAL A 481 29.65 3.95 -28.95
N GLU A 482 30.28 4.99 -28.39
CA GLU A 482 31.73 5.07 -28.29
C GLU A 482 32.21 3.74 -27.72
N LYS A 483 33.17 3.12 -28.42
CA LYS A 483 33.96 2.05 -27.84
C LYS A 483 34.59 2.64 -26.58
N ASP A 484 34.13 2.22 -25.41
CA ASP A 484 34.87 2.46 -24.18
C ASP A 484 36.18 1.68 -24.28
N ASP A 485 37.23 2.34 -24.81
CA ASP A 485 38.58 1.81 -24.79
C ASP A 485 39.06 1.83 -23.34
N CYS A 486 39.10 0.68 -22.67
CA CYS A 486 39.48 0.55 -21.26
C CYS A 486 40.97 0.91 -20.95
N ASN A 487 41.69 1.55 -21.88
CA ASN A 487 43.09 1.98 -21.73
C ASN A 487 43.21 3.52 -21.81
N ALA A 488 42.65 4.21 -20.82
CA ALA A 488 42.95 5.62 -20.57
C ALA A 488 43.53 5.80 -19.17
N THR A 489 44.77 5.34 -18.98
CA THR A 489 45.66 5.91 -17.95
C THR A 489 45.72 7.41 -18.16
N ALA A 490 45.48 8.17 -17.09
CA ALA A 490 45.62 9.61 -17.04
C ALA A 490 47.05 10.06 -17.37
N SER A 491 47.42 10.13 -18.65
CA SER A 491 48.61 10.80 -19.10
C SER A 491 48.29 12.27 -19.31
N LYS A 492 48.80 13.12 -18.38
CA LYS A 492 48.96 14.56 -18.59
C LYS A 492 49.79 14.77 -19.87
N GLY A 493 49.09 15.00 -20.98
CA GLY A 493 49.67 15.41 -22.25
C GLY A 493 48.91 16.62 -22.73
N ILE A 494 49.45 17.82 -22.47
CA ILE A 494 49.00 19.06 -23.11
C ILE A 494 49.22 18.88 -24.60
N THR A 495 48.15 18.58 -25.32
CA THR A 495 48.09 18.73 -26.78
C THR A 495 46.99 19.72 -27.07
N THR A 496 47.41 20.89 -27.53
CA THR A 496 46.60 21.96 -28.10
C THR A 496 45.74 21.41 -29.24
N VAL A 497 44.47 21.12 -28.94
CA VAL A 497 43.44 20.85 -29.95
C VAL A 497 42.67 22.13 -30.20
N GLN A 498 42.56 22.46 -31.49
CA GLN A 498 41.88 23.64 -32.03
C GLN A 498 40.51 23.87 -31.38
N LYS A 499 40.29 25.12 -30.95
CA LYS A 499 39.07 25.65 -30.35
C LYS A 499 37.95 25.67 -31.40
N THR A 500 37.28 24.54 -31.58
CA THR A 500 35.98 24.47 -32.27
C THR A 500 34.91 24.93 -31.28
N GLU A 501 33.98 25.78 -31.74
CA GLU A 501 32.84 26.29 -30.97
C GLU A 501 31.88 25.14 -30.59
N HIS A 502 32.22 24.36 -29.57
CA HIS A 502 31.38 23.29 -29.05
C HIS A 502 30.51 23.80 -27.91
N ILE A 503 29.23 23.44 -27.92
CA ILE A 503 28.32 23.69 -26.79
C ILE A 503 28.79 22.83 -25.61
N SER A 504 28.95 23.43 -24.43
CA SER A 504 29.30 22.74 -23.20
C SER A 504 28.16 22.87 -22.18
N ILE A 505 27.89 21.78 -21.46
CA ILE A 505 26.93 21.76 -20.34
C ILE A 505 27.75 21.78 -19.05
N GLN A 506 27.43 22.71 -18.15
CA GLN A 506 28.01 22.78 -16.81
C GLN A 506 27.11 22.13 -15.77
N SER A 507 25.80 22.37 -15.82
CA SER A 507 24.84 21.79 -14.87
C SER A 507 23.39 21.84 -15.38
N ILE A 508 22.54 21.06 -14.72
CA ILE A 508 21.08 21.05 -14.92
C ILE A 508 20.40 21.19 -13.56
N GLU A 509 19.38 22.03 -13.50
CA GLU A 509 18.61 22.28 -12.27
C GLU A 509 17.10 22.19 -12.56
N PRO A 510 16.35 21.32 -11.84
CA PRO A 510 16.82 20.29 -10.90
C PRO A 510 17.41 19.03 -11.58
N LEU A 511 18.26 18.30 -10.85
CA LEU A 511 18.85 17.01 -11.30
C LEU A 511 17.92 15.80 -11.10
N TRP A 512 16.96 15.93 -10.18
CA TRP A 512 16.00 14.90 -9.81
C TRP A 512 14.62 15.32 -10.27
N ILE A 513 13.95 14.46 -11.03
CA ILE A 513 12.71 14.72 -11.73
C ILE A 513 11.70 13.64 -11.35
N SER A 514 10.44 14.00 -11.18
CA SER A 514 9.37 13.03 -10.95
C SER A 514 9.08 12.24 -12.23
N THR A 515 8.54 11.02 -12.13
CA THR A 515 8.02 10.27 -13.29
C THR A 515 6.94 11.02 -14.09
N LEU A 516 6.30 12.04 -13.51
CA LEU A 516 5.40 12.97 -14.22
C LEU A 516 6.12 13.93 -15.18
N GLY A 517 7.45 13.97 -15.17
CA GLY A 517 8.23 14.95 -15.93
C GLY A 517 8.35 16.29 -15.22
N LYS A 518 8.73 17.32 -15.98
CA LYS A 518 8.93 18.68 -15.46
C LYS A 518 8.67 19.70 -16.55
N SER A 519 7.74 20.62 -16.29
CA SER A 519 7.39 21.67 -17.25
C SER A 519 8.54 22.62 -17.58
N GLU A 520 9.45 22.85 -16.64
CA GLU A 520 10.59 23.75 -16.82
C GLU A 520 11.82 23.23 -16.07
N ILE A 521 12.90 23.03 -16.81
CA ILE A 521 14.25 22.76 -16.29
C ILE A 521 15.22 23.80 -16.85
N THR A 522 16.21 24.20 -16.05
CA THR A 522 17.26 25.12 -16.49
C THR A 522 18.55 24.36 -16.73
N VAL A 523 19.10 24.50 -17.93
CA VAL A 523 20.44 24.01 -18.28
C VAL A 523 21.40 25.19 -18.29
N LYS A 524 22.50 25.08 -17.54
CA LYS A 524 23.59 26.07 -17.49
C LYS A 524 24.80 25.55 -18.26
N GLY A 525 25.46 26.42 -19.03
CA GLY A 525 26.58 26.07 -19.89
C GLY A 525 27.18 27.28 -20.58
N GLU A 526 27.72 27.10 -21.79
CA GLU A 526 28.34 28.16 -22.58
C GLU A 526 28.01 28.03 -24.08
N ASN A 527 28.05 29.16 -24.79
CA ASN A 527 27.84 29.28 -26.24
C ASN A 527 26.43 28.87 -26.75
N PHE A 528 25.38 29.02 -25.94
CA PHE A 528 24.01 28.63 -26.33
C PHE A 528 23.39 29.53 -27.39
N THR A 529 23.76 30.81 -27.48
CA THR A 529 23.15 31.74 -28.46
C THR A 529 23.73 31.60 -29.87
N ARG A 530 24.89 30.94 -29.99
CA ARG A 530 25.62 30.77 -31.27
C ARG A 530 25.22 29.52 -32.05
N ALA A 531 24.26 28.77 -31.56
CA ALA A 531 23.85 27.49 -32.13
C ALA A 531 22.35 27.47 -32.48
N SER A 532 22.03 26.94 -33.65
CA SER A 532 20.65 26.73 -34.11
C SER A 532 20.23 25.27 -33.98
N GLY A 533 18.91 25.05 -33.84
CA GLY A 533 18.32 23.71 -33.80
C GLY A 533 18.70 22.87 -32.59
N ILE A 534 18.96 23.51 -31.44
CA ILE A 534 19.35 22.86 -30.19
C ILE A 534 18.24 21.89 -29.73
N LYS A 535 18.63 20.63 -29.54
CA LYS A 535 17.80 19.53 -29.05
C LYS A 535 18.49 18.89 -27.85
N LEU A 536 17.72 18.51 -26.85
CA LEU A 536 18.16 17.69 -25.72
C LEU A 536 17.72 16.26 -25.98
N ILE A 537 18.66 15.32 -25.92
CA ILE A 537 18.42 13.90 -26.14
C ILE A 537 18.51 13.21 -24.78
N LEU A 538 17.42 12.59 -24.34
CA LEU A 538 17.43 11.69 -23.19
C LEU A 538 17.51 10.24 -23.64
N THR A 539 18.50 9.53 -23.12
CA THR A 539 18.71 8.10 -23.37
C THR A 539 18.67 7.37 -22.04
N GLY A 540 17.67 6.51 -21.85
CA GLY A 540 17.53 5.67 -20.67
C GLY A 540 18.13 4.29 -20.87
N ILE A 541 17.38 3.25 -20.45
CA ILE A 541 17.74 1.86 -20.70
C ILE A 541 17.91 1.58 -22.21
N THR A 542 18.93 0.81 -22.58
CA THR A 542 19.13 0.41 -23.98
C THR A 542 18.00 -0.52 -24.45
N GLY A 543 17.65 -0.42 -25.73
CA GLY A 543 16.48 -1.11 -26.31
C GLY A 543 15.25 -0.21 -26.41
N CYS A 544 15.20 0.89 -25.66
CA CYS A 544 14.17 1.91 -25.76
C CYS A 544 14.58 3.07 -26.67
N LYS A 545 13.60 3.72 -27.30
CA LYS A 545 13.84 4.89 -28.17
C LYS A 545 14.25 6.10 -27.31
N PRO A 546 15.29 6.87 -27.69
CA PRO A 546 15.63 8.11 -27.01
C PRO A 546 14.56 9.19 -27.16
N ASP A 547 14.35 9.98 -26.12
CA ASP A 547 13.45 11.12 -26.15
C ASP A 547 14.19 12.35 -26.69
N VAL A 548 13.71 12.92 -27.80
CA VAL A 548 14.33 14.11 -28.42
C VAL A 548 13.47 15.34 -28.17
N ILE A 549 13.98 16.24 -27.34
CA ILE A 549 13.27 17.42 -26.85
C ILE A 549 13.84 18.67 -27.47
N LYS A 550 12.99 19.50 -28.07
CA LYS A 550 13.40 20.79 -28.62
C LYS A 550 13.61 21.82 -27.50
N VAL A 551 14.60 22.69 -27.66
CA VAL A 551 14.79 23.82 -26.73
C VAL A 551 13.52 24.66 -26.64
N ARG A 552 13.14 25.04 -25.42
CA ARG A 552 11.96 25.88 -25.17
C ARG A 552 12.34 27.35 -25.35
N ASN A 553 13.21 27.86 -24.48
CA ASN A 553 13.73 29.22 -24.55
C ASN A 553 15.25 29.22 -24.32
N VAL A 554 16.01 29.94 -25.15
CA VAL A 554 17.40 30.31 -24.88
C VAL A 554 17.38 31.66 -24.18
N LEU A 555 17.73 31.69 -22.88
CA LEU A 555 17.62 32.90 -22.05
C LEU A 555 18.83 33.82 -22.26
N ASN A 556 20.03 33.23 -22.29
CA ASN A 556 21.28 33.93 -22.54
C ASN A 556 22.33 32.92 -23.06
N ASP A 557 23.55 33.37 -23.31
CA ASP A 557 24.62 32.50 -23.83
C ASP A 557 25.04 31.37 -22.88
N THR A 558 24.60 31.43 -21.62
CA THR A 558 24.92 30.46 -20.56
C THR A 558 23.72 29.70 -20.01
N GLN A 559 22.48 30.05 -20.37
CA GLN A 559 21.26 29.48 -19.80
C GLN A 559 20.18 29.26 -20.84
N MET A 560 19.56 28.08 -20.81
CA MET A 560 18.40 27.74 -21.62
C MET A 560 17.46 26.80 -20.86
N THR A 561 16.23 26.71 -21.34
CA THR A 561 15.17 25.93 -20.69
C THR A 561 14.61 24.85 -21.59
N PHE A 562 14.20 23.74 -20.98
CA PHE A 562 13.50 22.62 -21.63
C PHE A 562 12.29 22.21 -20.80
N ALA A 563 11.37 21.48 -21.44
CA ALA A 563 10.26 20.78 -20.78
C ALA A 563 10.49 19.28 -20.93
N LEU A 564 10.57 18.57 -19.81
CA LEU A 564 10.82 17.13 -19.77
C LEU A 564 9.50 16.34 -19.70
N PRO A 565 9.28 15.34 -20.56
CA PRO A 565 8.04 14.56 -20.57
C PRO A 565 7.96 13.58 -19.39
N PRO A 566 6.75 13.07 -19.08
CA PRO A 566 6.56 11.92 -18.22
C PRO A 566 7.26 10.68 -18.77
N THR A 567 7.85 9.88 -17.89
CA THR A 567 8.53 8.64 -18.28
C THR A 567 8.66 7.72 -17.06
N ARG A 568 9.13 6.49 -17.28
CA ARG A 568 9.36 5.54 -16.18
C ARG A 568 10.48 6.01 -15.24
N LYS A 569 10.48 5.48 -14.03
CA LYS A 569 11.58 5.63 -13.09
C LYS A 569 12.84 4.99 -13.68
N GLU A 570 13.87 5.80 -13.90
CA GLU A 570 15.20 5.39 -14.37
C GLU A 570 16.17 6.59 -14.30
N ALA A 571 17.47 6.35 -14.17
CA ALA A 571 18.45 7.39 -14.47
C ALA A 571 18.73 7.42 -15.98
N LYS A 572 18.56 8.58 -16.60
CA LYS A 572 18.80 8.80 -18.03
C LYS A 572 20.08 9.59 -18.27
N SER A 573 20.78 9.22 -19.34
CA SER A 573 21.79 10.06 -19.96
C SER A 573 21.13 11.24 -20.67
N ILE A 574 21.63 12.45 -20.45
CA ILE A 574 21.22 13.63 -21.18
C ILE A 574 22.41 14.20 -21.93
N CYS A 575 22.19 14.54 -23.19
CA CYS A 575 23.17 15.27 -23.98
C CYS A 575 22.46 16.30 -24.87
N ILE A 576 23.17 17.38 -25.19
CA ILE A 576 22.64 18.45 -26.03
C ILE A 576 23.31 18.37 -27.38
N GLN A 577 22.48 18.41 -28.42
CA GLN A 577 22.89 18.38 -29.80
C GLN A 577 22.37 19.62 -30.53
N ALA A 578 23.27 20.35 -31.18
CA ALA A 578 22.90 21.36 -32.17
C ALA A 578 22.97 20.78 -33.58
N ASP A 579 22.31 21.43 -34.53
CA ASP A 579 22.25 20.93 -35.91
C ASP A 579 23.67 20.76 -36.49
N GLY A 580 23.94 19.57 -37.05
CA GLY A 580 25.24 19.24 -37.65
C GLY A 580 26.40 19.01 -36.68
N LYS A 581 26.19 19.11 -35.35
CA LYS A 581 27.23 18.88 -34.32
C LYS A 581 27.02 17.54 -33.60
N LYS A 582 28.09 17.01 -32.99
CA LYS A 582 28.02 15.84 -32.09
C LYS A 582 27.33 16.22 -30.79
N CYS A 583 26.76 15.23 -30.10
CA CYS A 583 26.19 15.47 -28.78
C CYS A 583 27.28 15.92 -27.80
N SER A 584 26.94 16.80 -26.87
CA SER A 584 27.80 17.13 -25.73
C SER A 584 28.12 15.87 -24.91
N PRO A 585 29.17 15.89 -24.05
CA PRO A 585 29.39 14.83 -23.08
C PRO A 585 28.11 14.54 -22.28
N PRO A 586 27.76 13.26 -22.06
CA PRO A 586 26.52 12.88 -21.40
C PRO A 586 26.57 13.20 -19.90
N MET A 587 25.45 13.68 -19.37
CA MET A 587 25.23 13.88 -17.93
C MET A 587 24.11 12.97 -17.43
N THR A 588 24.10 12.58 -16.16
CA THR A 588 23.03 11.74 -15.61
C THR A 588 21.91 12.60 -15.03
N LEU A 589 20.67 12.29 -15.37
CA LEU A 589 19.45 12.88 -14.81
C LEU A 589 18.60 11.76 -14.21
N HIS A 590 18.03 11.97 -13.02
CA HIS A 590 17.31 10.92 -12.31
C HIS A 590 15.79 11.14 -12.36
N TYR A 591 15.06 10.23 -13.01
CA TYR A 591 13.62 10.12 -12.84
C TYR A 591 13.31 9.21 -11.66
N VAL A 592 12.56 9.72 -10.69
CA VAL A 592 12.15 9.01 -9.47
C VAL A 592 10.64 9.05 -9.32
N SER A 593 10.08 8.10 -8.58
CA SER A 593 8.64 8.05 -8.30
C SER A 593 8.13 9.30 -7.62
N LEU A 594 6.81 9.43 -7.60
CA LEU A 594 6.13 10.46 -6.82
C LEU A 594 6.56 10.42 -5.35
N PRO A 595 6.70 11.60 -4.70
CA PRO A 595 7.03 11.66 -3.29
C PRO A 595 5.92 11.04 -2.44
N SER A 596 6.32 10.34 -1.38
CA SER A 596 5.39 9.77 -0.41
C SER A 596 5.64 10.37 0.97
N CYS A 597 4.57 10.72 1.66
CA CYS A 597 4.61 11.31 2.99
C CYS A 597 4.26 10.25 4.04
N SER A 598 5.14 10.08 5.04
CA SER A 598 4.99 9.05 6.08
C SER A 598 4.63 9.62 7.46
N ARG A 599 5.23 10.74 7.86
CA ARG A 599 5.02 11.35 9.19
C ARG A 599 5.34 12.84 9.18
N ILE A 600 4.70 13.57 10.09
CA ILE A 600 4.97 14.99 10.37
C ILE A 600 5.32 15.13 11.86
N THR A 601 6.43 15.81 12.16
CA THR A 601 6.90 16.02 13.53
C THR A 601 7.34 17.47 13.74
N PRO A 602 6.76 18.21 14.71
CA PRO A 602 5.54 17.88 15.45
C PRO A 602 4.29 17.93 14.55
N ASN A 603 3.21 17.23 14.90
CA ASN A 603 1.95 17.21 14.15
C ASN A 603 0.96 18.32 14.56
N THR A 604 1.39 19.24 15.43
CA THR A 604 0.60 20.35 15.96
C THR A 604 1.33 21.68 15.83
N SER A 605 0.62 22.79 15.59
CA SER A 605 1.17 24.16 15.59
C SER A 605 0.20 25.14 16.27
N TRP A 606 0.62 26.38 16.48
CA TRP A 606 -0.23 27.48 16.98
C TRP A 606 -0.69 28.39 15.83
N ILE A 607 -1.86 29.02 15.97
CA ILE A 607 -2.53 29.82 14.92
C ILE A 607 -1.64 30.95 14.39
N SER A 608 -0.86 31.60 15.24
CA SER A 608 0.08 32.64 14.81
C SER A 608 1.17 32.10 13.87
N GLY A 609 1.43 30.80 13.86
CA GLY A 609 2.41 30.16 12.98
C GLY A 609 3.87 30.45 13.34
N GLY A 610 4.78 30.03 12.47
CA GLY A 610 6.23 30.13 12.68
C GLY A 610 6.86 28.94 13.41
N ARG A 611 6.12 27.84 13.60
CA ARG A 611 6.68 26.59 14.17
C ARG A 611 7.44 25.81 13.10
N LYS A 612 8.62 25.30 13.43
CA LYS A 612 9.39 24.43 12.52
C LYS A 612 8.82 23.02 12.51
N ILE A 613 8.36 22.59 11.35
CA ILE A 613 7.81 21.25 11.10
C ILE A 613 8.80 20.46 10.25
N THR A 614 8.94 19.18 10.59
CA THR A 614 9.72 18.21 9.82
C THR A 614 8.77 17.14 9.29
N THR A 615 8.62 17.10 7.97
CA THR A 615 7.90 16.02 7.28
C THR A 615 8.92 15.00 6.82
N THR A 616 8.66 13.72 7.11
CA THR A 616 9.51 12.59 6.72
C THR A 616 8.80 11.72 5.68
N GLY A 617 9.55 11.19 4.72
CA GLY A 617 8.99 10.47 3.58
C GLY A 617 10.06 10.06 2.57
N ARG A 618 9.66 9.90 1.31
CA ARG A 618 10.56 9.54 0.19
C ARG A 618 10.41 10.51 -0.96
N ASN A 619 11.47 10.61 -1.77
CA ASN A 619 11.56 11.41 -2.99
C ASN A 619 11.16 12.88 -2.81
N PHE A 620 11.39 13.46 -1.63
CA PHE A 620 11.04 14.86 -1.40
C PHE A 620 11.86 15.84 -2.24
N ASN A 621 13.02 15.44 -2.75
CA ASN A 621 13.84 16.21 -3.67
C ASN A 621 13.14 16.60 -5.00
N VAL A 622 12.01 15.97 -5.36
CA VAL A 622 11.22 16.37 -6.54
C VAL A 622 10.03 17.29 -6.21
N VAL A 623 9.80 17.57 -4.93
CA VAL A 623 8.71 18.44 -4.46
C VAL A 623 9.02 19.89 -4.78
N ASP A 624 8.07 20.57 -5.43
CA ASP A 624 8.19 21.99 -5.78
C ASP A 624 7.83 22.90 -4.61
N SER A 625 6.77 22.55 -3.89
CA SER A 625 6.32 23.31 -2.72
C SER A 625 5.36 22.50 -1.86
N VAL A 626 5.23 22.90 -0.60
CA VAL A 626 4.17 22.40 0.29
C VAL A 626 3.01 23.37 0.25
N ILE A 627 1.82 22.84 0.04
CA ILE A 627 0.56 23.58 0.09
C ILE A 627 -0.16 23.18 1.36
N ILE A 628 -0.49 24.17 2.18
CA ILE A 628 -1.38 23.99 3.32
C ILE A 628 -2.71 24.60 2.93
N SER A 629 -3.75 23.76 2.84
CA SER A 629 -5.08 24.18 2.42
C SER A 629 -6.00 24.26 3.64
N ASP A 630 -6.62 25.42 3.79
CA ASP A 630 -7.69 25.68 4.73
C ASP A 630 -9.04 25.56 3.98
N ASP A 631 -10.10 25.07 4.64
CA ASP A 631 -11.48 24.95 4.12
C ASP A 631 -12.01 26.19 3.35
N GLN A 632 -11.47 27.39 3.59
CA GLN A 632 -11.82 28.62 2.84
C GLN A 632 -10.99 28.84 1.55
N ARG A 633 -10.26 27.82 1.06
CA ARG A 633 -9.43 27.85 -0.17
C ARG A 633 -8.28 28.86 -0.18
N SER A 634 -7.81 29.35 0.97
CA SER A 634 -6.54 30.07 1.04
C SER A 634 -5.37 29.07 0.98
N ASN A 635 -4.90 28.75 -0.22
CA ASN A 635 -3.72 27.92 -0.40
C ASN A 635 -2.48 28.70 0.05
N LEU A 636 -1.95 28.34 1.23
CA LEU A 636 -0.72 28.90 1.75
C LEU A 636 0.45 28.07 1.22
N THR A 637 1.11 28.59 0.19
CA THR A 637 2.31 27.97 -0.38
C THR A 637 3.50 28.24 0.52
N VAL A 638 4.10 27.18 1.04
CA VAL A 638 5.36 27.23 1.77
C VAL A 638 6.46 26.79 0.82
N SER A 639 7.16 27.77 0.24
CA SER A 639 8.22 27.55 -0.73
C SER A 639 9.59 27.50 -0.07
N ARG A 640 10.16 26.30 0.02
CA ARG A 640 11.59 26.10 0.20
C ARG A 640 12.04 24.89 -0.60
N CYS A 641 13.18 24.94 -1.26
CA CYS A 641 13.68 23.76 -1.96
C CYS A 641 14.09 22.68 -0.93
N PRO A 642 13.61 21.44 -1.05
CA PRO A 642 14.09 20.30 -0.27
C PRO A 642 15.59 20.13 -0.48
N GLY A 643 16.39 20.20 0.58
CA GLY A 643 17.82 19.85 0.50
C GLY A 643 18.07 18.34 0.62
N ASN A 644 17.06 17.56 1.03
CA ASN A 644 17.14 16.14 1.33
C ASN A 644 15.97 15.38 0.68
N ALA A 645 16.20 14.14 0.24
CA ALA A 645 15.19 13.27 -0.36
C ALA A 645 14.24 12.62 0.66
N SER A 646 14.62 12.56 1.94
CA SER A 646 13.88 11.86 2.99
C SER A 646 13.16 12.78 3.98
N GLU A 647 13.66 14.01 4.15
CA GLU A 647 13.13 14.97 5.11
C GLU A 647 12.94 16.34 4.48
N TYR A 648 11.81 16.96 4.80
CA TYR A 648 11.46 18.29 4.35
C TYR A 648 11.10 19.18 5.55
N HIS A 649 11.88 20.25 5.75
CA HIS A 649 11.69 21.18 6.87
C HIS A 649 11.11 22.50 6.38
N TYR A 650 10.06 22.96 7.07
CA TYR A 650 9.42 24.24 6.76
C TYR A 650 8.81 24.88 8.01
N LEU A 651 8.48 26.17 7.93
CA LEU A 651 7.79 26.89 8.99
C LEU A 651 6.29 26.92 8.69
N THR A 652 5.46 26.71 9.70
CA THR A 652 4.00 26.80 9.54
C THR A 652 3.56 28.22 9.24
N PRO A 653 2.68 28.47 8.24
CA PRO A 653 2.12 29.79 8.01
C PRO A 653 1.18 30.22 9.15
N SER A 654 0.93 31.52 9.24
CA SER A 654 -0.07 32.10 10.15
C SER A 654 -1.48 31.98 9.55
N LEU A 655 -2.47 31.63 10.37
CA LEU A 655 -3.88 31.59 9.98
C LEU A 655 -4.58 32.86 10.50
N SER A 656 -4.38 33.99 9.83
CA SER A 656 -4.79 35.34 10.26
C SER A 656 -6.29 35.54 10.56
N HIS A 657 -7.15 34.59 10.21
CA HIS A 657 -8.60 34.66 10.38
C HIS A 657 -9.18 33.62 11.37
N ALA A 658 -8.36 32.73 11.92
CA ALA A 658 -8.80 31.69 12.84
C ALA A 658 -8.61 32.16 14.30
N THR A 659 -9.65 32.06 15.12
CA THR A 659 -9.58 32.30 16.59
C THR A 659 -9.67 31.02 17.40
N GLU A 660 -10.07 29.92 16.77
CA GLU A 660 -10.23 28.58 17.36
C GLU A 660 -9.33 27.57 16.64
N GLY A 661 -9.03 26.44 17.30
CA GLY A 661 -8.17 25.40 16.73
C GLY A 661 -8.76 24.79 15.46
N LYS A 662 -7.91 24.49 14.47
CA LYS A 662 -8.32 24.03 13.13
C LYS A 662 -7.43 22.89 12.63
N ILE A 663 -8.00 21.97 11.85
CA ILE A 663 -7.26 20.91 11.16
C ILE A 663 -7.12 21.32 9.70
N VAL A 664 -5.90 21.33 9.18
CA VAL A 664 -5.62 21.71 7.79
C VAL A 664 -5.01 20.54 7.02
N ASP A 665 -5.37 20.45 5.74
CA ASP A 665 -4.82 19.43 4.85
C ASP A 665 -3.50 19.91 4.26
N MET A 666 -2.46 19.07 4.38
CA MET A 666 -1.14 19.30 3.81
C MET A 666 -1.02 18.52 2.50
N MET A 667 -0.60 19.19 1.44
CA MET A 667 -0.37 18.58 0.13
C MET A 667 1.03 18.94 -0.39
N LEU A 668 1.70 17.98 -1.03
CA LEU A 668 2.97 18.19 -1.74
C LEU A 668 2.66 18.49 -3.20
N LYS A 669 3.08 19.65 -3.69
CA LYS A 669 2.96 20.00 -5.11
C LYS A 669 4.17 19.47 -5.87
N VAL A 670 3.91 18.72 -6.93
CA VAL A 670 4.92 18.23 -7.89
C VAL A 670 4.41 18.56 -9.29
N ASP A 671 5.08 19.51 -9.95
CA ASP A 671 4.66 20.07 -11.23
C ASP A 671 3.18 20.53 -11.18
N THR A 672 2.27 19.82 -11.86
CA THR A 672 0.82 20.09 -11.89
C THR A 672 0.00 19.29 -10.88
N THR A 673 0.60 18.31 -10.20
CA THR A 673 -0.11 17.35 -9.32
C THR A 673 0.05 17.70 -7.85
N PHE A 674 -1.00 17.45 -7.06
CA PHE A 674 -1.01 17.61 -5.60
C PHE A 674 -1.11 16.24 -4.93
N ILE A 675 -0.12 15.90 -4.10
CA ILE A 675 -0.04 14.62 -3.41
C ILE A 675 -0.45 14.83 -1.96
N PRO A 676 -1.49 14.14 -1.46
CA PRO A 676 -1.94 14.31 -0.08
C PRO A 676 -0.91 13.77 0.91
N CYS A 677 -0.79 14.46 2.05
CA CYS A 677 0.09 14.11 3.17
C CYS A 677 -0.74 14.09 4.46
N VAL A 678 -0.09 13.86 5.60
CA VAL A 678 -0.75 13.78 6.91
C VAL A 678 -1.34 15.15 7.29
N LYS A 679 -2.48 15.16 8.00
CA LYS A 679 -3.15 16.38 8.46
C LYS A 679 -2.35 17.10 9.55
N LEU A 680 -2.34 18.43 9.52
CA LEU A 680 -1.66 19.28 10.51
C LEU A 680 -2.69 19.95 11.42
N HIS A 681 -2.47 19.91 12.73
CA HIS A 681 -3.41 20.44 13.72
C HIS A 681 -2.95 21.80 14.25
N TYR A 682 -3.70 22.87 13.99
CA TYR A 682 -3.50 24.18 14.58
C TYR A 682 -4.32 24.33 15.87
N HIS A 683 -3.69 24.80 16.95
CA HIS A 683 -4.34 25.12 18.21
C HIS A 683 -4.26 26.64 18.49
N PRO A 684 -5.12 27.18 19.39
CA PRO A 684 -5.01 28.56 19.84
C PRO A 684 -3.61 28.90 20.39
N ASP A 685 -3.22 30.16 20.27
CA ASP A 685 -1.93 30.63 20.78
C ASP A 685 -1.85 30.47 22.32
N PRO A 686 -0.67 30.14 22.86
CA PRO A 686 -0.52 29.82 24.29
C PRO A 686 -0.72 31.04 25.20
N VAL A 687 -1.40 30.82 26.33
CA VAL A 687 -1.74 31.86 27.30
C VAL A 687 -0.72 31.91 28.45
N PHE A 688 -0.09 33.08 28.63
CA PHE A 688 0.87 33.36 29.71
C PHE A 688 0.20 34.17 30.82
N ILE A 689 0.24 33.65 32.06
CA ILE A 689 -0.52 34.15 33.20
C ILE A 689 0.21 35.33 33.85
N ASN A 690 1.42 35.09 34.37
CA ASN A 690 2.24 36.09 35.05
C ASN A 690 3.69 35.63 35.20
N TYR A 691 4.58 36.53 35.63
CA TYR A 691 5.98 36.20 35.93
C TYR A 691 6.39 36.58 37.36
N GLN A 692 7.44 35.91 37.84
CA GLN A 692 8.17 36.19 39.07
C GLN A 692 9.66 36.32 38.75
N LEU A 693 10.23 37.49 39.03
CA LEU A 693 11.65 37.77 38.87
C LEU A 693 12.32 37.69 40.24
N HIS A 694 13.26 36.76 40.41
CA HIS A 694 14.01 36.62 41.66
C HIS A 694 15.33 37.39 41.51
N THR A 695 15.55 38.36 42.40
CA THR A 695 16.72 39.25 42.39
C THR A 695 17.63 39.08 43.62
N GLU A 696 17.34 38.11 44.47
CA GLU A 696 18.03 37.92 45.76
C GLU A 696 19.24 36.97 45.62
N LEU A 697 20.44 37.56 45.62
CA LEU A 697 21.74 36.98 46.03
C LEU A 697 22.45 35.93 45.13
N ASP A 698 22.12 35.80 43.84
CA ASP A 698 22.88 34.99 42.87
C ASP A 698 23.44 35.91 41.74
N PRO A 699 24.61 35.64 41.10
CA PRO A 699 25.11 36.45 39.98
C PRO A 699 24.26 36.31 38.70
N ASP A 700 23.34 35.34 38.69
CA ASP A 700 22.45 35.04 37.57
C ASP A 700 21.02 35.52 37.87
N LEU A 701 20.37 36.18 36.89
CA LEU A 701 18.95 36.52 37.00
C LEU A 701 18.09 35.29 36.72
N GLU A 702 17.22 34.91 37.67
CA GLU A 702 16.25 33.82 37.52
C GLU A 702 14.83 34.36 37.31
N LEU A 703 14.22 33.98 36.18
CA LEU A 703 12.89 34.37 35.78
C LEU A 703 11.98 33.15 35.69
N LYS A 704 10.86 33.18 36.43
CA LYS A 704 9.82 32.15 36.39
C LYS A 704 8.57 32.69 35.72
N ILE A 705 8.14 32.06 34.64
CA ILE A 705 6.92 32.43 33.90
C ILE A 705 5.88 31.33 34.10
N TYR A 706 4.66 31.72 34.47
CA TYR A 706 3.53 30.82 34.61
C TYR A 706 2.66 30.88 33.35
N LYS A 707 2.32 29.70 32.82
CA LYS A 707 1.59 29.51 31.57
C LYS A 707 0.45 28.52 31.78
N GLU A 708 -0.69 28.70 31.12
CA GLU A 708 -1.77 27.72 31.15
C GLU A 708 -1.34 26.38 30.51
N ASN A 709 -2.01 25.28 30.89
CA ASN A 709 -1.74 23.98 30.30
C ASN A 709 -2.39 23.87 28.91
N ASP A 710 -1.63 23.43 27.92
CA ASP A 710 -2.10 23.20 26.56
C ASP A 710 -1.59 21.88 25.97
N ASN A 711 -2.00 21.63 24.73
CA ASN A 711 -1.65 20.46 23.92
C ASN A 711 -0.58 20.78 22.86
N LEU A 712 0.13 21.91 22.97
CA LEU A 712 1.12 22.35 21.98
C LEU A 712 2.48 21.63 22.10
N ASN A 713 2.74 20.97 23.23
CA ASN A 713 3.99 20.28 23.55
C ASN A 713 5.24 21.11 23.17
N ILE A 714 5.28 22.34 23.67
CA ILE A 714 6.31 23.34 23.34
C ILE A 714 7.66 22.89 23.92
N SER A 715 8.69 22.83 23.08
CA SER A 715 10.05 22.49 23.49
C SER A 715 10.85 23.73 23.92
N LYS A 716 11.90 23.53 24.73
CA LYS A 716 12.77 24.63 25.20
C LYS A 716 13.45 25.42 24.07
N THR A 717 13.64 24.80 22.90
CA THR A 717 14.28 25.40 21.72
C THR A 717 13.32 26.25 20.89
N GLU A 718 12.01 26.17 21.15
CA GLU A 718 10.98 26.94 20.44
C GLU A 718 10.61 28.23 21.18
N VAL A 719 11.01 28.38 22.46
CA VAL A 719 10.68 29.53 23.31
C VAL A 719 11.86 30.49 23.38
N GLU A 720 11.62 31.73 22.96
CA GLU A 720 12.56 32.84 23.19
C GLU A 720 11.97 33.77 24.26
N VAL A 721 12.73 34.06 25.32
CA VAL A 721 12.29 34.96 26.40
C VAL A 721 13.26 36.11 26.50
N TYR A 722 12.76 37.34 26.51
CA TYR A 722 13.60 38.51 26.72
C TYR A 722 12.93 39.55 27.62
N LEU A 723 13.77 40.29 28.32
CA LEU A 723 13.38 41.43 29.15
C LEU A 723 13.77 42.71 28.42
N SER A 724 12.86 43.68 28.34
CA SER A 724 13.19 45.04 27.89
C SER A 724 13.13 46.03 29.05
N TYR A 725 14.07 46.97 29.04
CA TYR A 725 14.13 48.08 30.00
C TYR A 725 14.69 49.33 29.31
N THR A 726 14.32 50.49 29.82
CA THR A 726 14.75 51.78 29.26
C THR A 726 15.90 52.36 30.05
N THR A 727 16.95 52.82 29.37
CA THR A 727 18.05 53.58 29.98
C THR A 727 18.18 54.90 29.23
N GLY A 728 17.59 55.97 29.76
CA GLY A 728 17.43 57.23 29.02
C GLY A 728 16.45 57.09 27.85
N ALA A 729 16.85 57.49 26.65
CA ALA A 729 16.02 57.44 25.42
C ALA A 729 16.14 56.10 24.64
N GLN A 730 17.00 55.17 25.05
CA GLN A 730 17.21 53.90 24.37
C GLN A 730 16.62 52.71 25.15
N THR A 731 15.98 51.79 24.43
CA THR A 731 15.45 50.54 24.97
C THR A 731 16.47 49.42 24.77
N LYS A 732 16.94 48.80 25.86
CA LYS A 732 17.83 47.63 25.81
C LYS A 732 17.01 46.34 26.01
N LYS A 733 17.43 45.25 25.36
CA LYS A 733 16.82 43.90 25.49
C LYS A 733 17.84 42.90 26.02
N ILE A 734 17.44 42.09 26.99
CA ILE A 734 18.24 40.99 27.58
C ILE A 734 17.54 39.67 27.26
N TRP A 735 18.24 38.76 26.58
CA TRP A 735 17.72 37.44 26.24
C TRP A 735 18.04 36.43 27.33
N PHE A 736 17.04 35.65 27.75
CA PHE A 736 17.20 34.59 28.73
C PHE A 736 17.36 33.23 28.05
N SER A 737 18.13 32.34 28.68
CA SER A 737 18.20 30.94 28.29
C SER A 737 17.15 30.13 29.06
N VAL A 738 16.25 29.47 28.35
CA VAL A 738 15.21 28.59 28.93
C VAL A 738 15.86 27.29 29.42
N GLN A 739 15.80 27.05 30.72
CA GLN A 739 16.41 25.88 31.36
C GLN A 739 15.49 24.66 31.29
N ASN A 740 14.24 24.83 31.72
CA ASN A 740 13.23 23.77 31.69
C ASN A 740 11.81 24.33 31.59
N ILE A 741 10.89 23.47 31.14
CA ILE A 741 9.45 23.71 31.11
C ILE A 741 8.82 22.58 31.89
N THR A 742 8.19 22.89 33.03
CA THR A 742 7.60 21.89 33.93
C THR A 742 6.08 22.00 33.88
N LYS A 743 5.41 20.92 33.44
CA LYS A 743 3.94 20.84 33.42
C LYS A 743 3.44 20.37 34.79
N LYS A 744 2.74 21.23 35.53
CA LYS A 744 2.04 20.87 36.78
C LYS A 744 0.54 20.69 36.48
N PRO A 745 -0.24 20.02 37.36
CA PRO A 745 -1.67 19.79 37.13
C PRO A 745 -2.45 21.08 36.85
N ASP A 746 -2.08 22.16 37.53
CA ASP A 746 -2.81 23.43 37.45
C ASP A 746 -2.28 24.37 36.36
N ARG A 747 -0.96 24.37 36.13
CA ARG A 747 -0.27 25.26 35.17
C ARG A 747 1.13 24.79 34.81
N SER A 748 1.62 25.22 33.66
CA SER A 748 3.00 25.03 33.24
C SER A 748 3.89 26.15 33.77
N THR A 749 5.13 25.83 34.14
CA THR A 749 6.13 26.80 34.61
C THR A 749 7.34 26.76 33.69
N ILE A 750 7.76 27.91 33.17
CA ILE A 750 8.97 28.07 32.36
C ILE A 750 10.04 28.72 33.23
N LEU A 751 11.17 28.05 33.40
CA LEU A 751 12.32 28.55 34.15
C LEU A 751 13.39 29.07 33.18
N CYS A 752 13.75 30.33 33.37
CA CYS A 752 14.70 31.05 32.53
C CYS A 752 15.86 31.56 33.38
N LYS A 753 17.09 31.45 32.87
CA LYS A 753 18.30 31.99 33.51
C LYS A 753 19.07 32.89 32.56
N PHE A 754 19.62 33.97 33.09
CA PHE A 754 20.53 34.87 32.39
C PHE A 754 21.79 35.08 33.22
N LYS A 755 22.95 34.78 32.63
CA LYS A 755 24.26 34.99 33.24
C LYS A 755 24.75 36.39 32.94
N ARG A 756 24.98 37.21 33.97
CA ARG A 756 25.34 38.62 33.80
C ARG A 756 26.82 38.77 33.45
N GLU A 757 27.12 39.25 32.25
CA GLU A 757 28.47 39.66 31.82
C GLU A 757 28.56 41.21 31.81
N GLY A 758 28.74 41.82 32.99
CA GLY A 758 28.97 43.27 33.11
C GLY A 758 28.31 43.95 34.32
N THR A 759 28.78 45.16 34.65
CA THR A 759 28.36 45.95 35.84
C THR A 759 27.20 46.93 35.59
N ASP A 760 26.46 46.79 34.49
CA ASP A 760 25.33 47.67 34.16
C ASP A 760 24.19 47.52 35.18
N LYS A 761 23.80 48.64 35.83
CA LYS A 761 22.64 48.70 36.74
C LYS A 761 21.35 48.66 35.92
N ILE A 762 20.59 47.57 36.04
CA ILE A 762 19.25 47.44 35.44
C ILE A 762 18.25 48.20 36.32
N ASP A 763 17.50 49.12 35.72
CA ASP A 763 16.40 49.80 36.39
C ASP A 763 15.15 48.90 36.37
N PHE A 764 14.85 48.27 37.50
CA PHE A 764 13.73 47.33 37.65
C PHE A 764 12.34 48.00 37.59
N SER A 765 12.25 49.33 37.62
CA SER A 765 10.98 50.06 37.58
C SER A 765 10.35 50.13 36.18
N THR A 766 11.15 49.95 35.12
CA THR A 766 10.71 50.03 33.70
C THR A 766 10.72 48.67 32.99
N VAL A 767 10.87 47.58 33.76
CA VAL A 767 11.05 46.23 33.23
C VAL A 767 9.75 45.67 32.64
N LYS A 768 9.85 45.21 31.39
CA LYS A 768 8.83 44.43 30.69
C LYS A 768 9.38 43.09 30.25
N VAL A 769 8.61 42.01 30.41
CA VAL A 769 9.02 40.65 30.02
C VAL A 769 8.19 40.22 28.81
N PHE A 770 8.87 39.79 27.76
CA PHE A 770 8.27 39.29 26.53
C PHE A 770 8.61 37.81 26.32
N VAL A 771 7.63 37.06 25.83
CA VAL A 771 7.81 35.68 25.36
C VAL A 771 7.48 35.63 23.88
N LYS A 772 8.35 35.00 23.10
CA LYS A 772 8.21 34.83 21.66
C LYS A 772 8.27 33.34 21.29
N LEU A 773 7.33 32.93 20.43
CA LEU A 773 7.13 31.57 19.93
C LEU A 773 6.87 31.63 18.42
N GLY A 774 7.89 31.39 17.60
CA GLY A 774 7.77 31.57 16.15
C GLY A 774 7.33 33.00 15.80
N ASN A 775 6.12 33.16 15.27
CA ASN A 775 5.52 34.46 14.95
C ASN A 775 4.72 35.09 16.10
N PHE A 776 4.43 34.35 17.18
CA PHE A 776 3.69 34.85 18.33
C PHE A 776 4.61 35.60 19.30
N GLU A 777 4.23 36.80 19.74
CA GLU A 777 4.99 37.60 20.71
C GLU A 777 4.03 38.27 21.71
N HIS A 778 4.28 38.11 23.02
CA HIS A 778 3.36 38.57 24.07
C HIS A 778 4.07 39.15 25.30
N GLU A 779 3.57 40.26 25.83
CA GLU A 779 4.04 40.90 27.09
C GLU A 779 3.39 40.24 28.31
N VAL A 780 4.19 39.65 29.20
CA VAL A 780 3.70 38.97 30.42
C VAL A 780 3.62 39.97 31.58
N LYS A 781 2.47 40.03 32.27
CA LYS A 781 2.25 40.95 33.41
C LYS A 781 2.81 40.39 34.73
N PRO A 782 3.24 41.25 35.68
CA PRO A 782 3.72 40.81 37.00
C PRO A 782 2.57 40.33 37.90
N THR A 783 2.89 39.60 38.98
CA THR A 783 1.92 39.12 39.98
C THR A 783 1.33 40.30 40.78
N SER A 784 0.05 40.64 40.59
CA SER A 784 -0.61 41.78 41.26
C SER A 784 -1.03 41.48 42.71
N SER A 785 -0.63 42.33 43.66
CA SER A 785 -0.82 42.19 45.11
C SER A 785 -2.03 42.96 45.68
N HIS A 786 -3.13 43.10 44.92
CA HIS A 786 -4.34 43.82 45.40
C HIS A 786 -5.56 42.93 45.71
N ILE A 787 -5.40 41.61 45.65
CA ILE A 787 -6.49 40.64 45.91
C ILE A 787 -6.88 40.57 47.40
N TYR A 788 -6.00 40.96 48.33
CA TYR A 788 -6.26 40.83 49.78
C TYR A 788 -7.34 41.79 50.33
N LEU A 789 -7.67 42.89 49.63
CA LEU A 789 -8.60 43.90 50.14
C LEU A 789 -10.07 43.57 49.81
N TYR A 790 -10.35 42.91 48.68
CA TYR A 790 -11.71 42.55 48.27
C TYR A 790 -12.24 41.28 48.97
N VAL A 791 -11.34 40.45 49.50
CA VAL A 791 -11.66 39.19 50.17
C VAL A 791 -12.24 39.41 51.58
N LEU A 792 -11.89 40.52 52.25
CA LEU A 792 -12.35 40.81 53.63
C LEU A 792 -13.82 41.26 53.74
N ILE A 793 -14.45 41.73 52.66
CA ILE A 793 -15.83 42.29 52.70
C ILE A 793 -16.88 41.29 52.18
N LEU A 794 -16.51 40.38 51.27
CA LEU A 794 -17.44 39.40 50.69
C LEU A 794 -17.60 38.11 51.50
N LEU A 795 -16.72 37.89 52.49
CA LEU A 795 -16.63 36.66 53.27
C LEU A 795 -17.90 36.31 54.10
N PRO A 796 -18.71 37.25 54.64
CA PRO A 796 -19.91 36.87 55.40
C PRO A 796 -21.10 36.48 54.51
N ILE A 797 -21.25 37.11 53.34
CA ILE A 797 -22.42 36.93 52.46
C ILE A 797 -22.23 35.72 51.54
N VAL A 798 -20.98 35.51 51.08
CA VAL A 798 -20.63 34.42 50.17
C VAL A 798 -20.51 33.08 50.93
N VAL A 799 -20.12 33.07 52.21
CA VAL A 799 -20.09 31.82 53.00
C VAL A 799 -21.50 31.25 53.23
N GLY A 800 -22.53 32.09 53.37
CA GLY A 800 -23.92 31.62 53.48
C GLY A 800 -24.46 30.97 52.20
N VAL A 801 -24.14 31.52 51.03
CA VAL A 801 -24.62 31.02 49.73
C VAL A 801 -23.76 29.87 49.20
N ILE A 802 -22.44 29.92 49.44
CA ILE A 802 -21.51 28.86 49.04
C ILE A 802 -21.71 27.61 49.89
N ILE A 803 -22.03 27.68 51.19
CA ILE A 803 -22.28 26.44 51.96
C ILE A 803 -23.48 25.67 51.39
N VAL A 804 -24.56 26.35 51.00
CA VAL A 804 -25.75 25.69 50.43
C VAL A 804 -25.51 25.23 48.98
N ALA A 805 -24.85 26.03 48.15
CA ALA A 805 -24.59 25.69 46.74
C ALA A 805 -23.44 24.69 46.56
N PHE A 806 -22.39 24.74 47.38
CA PHE A 806 -21.24 23.84 47.35
C PHE A 806 -21.60 22.45 47.85
N ILE A 807 -22.51 22.33 48.85
CA ILE A 807 -23.03 21.03 49.27
C ILE A 807 -23.81 20.35 48.14
N VAL A 808 -24.58 21.10 47.35
CA VAL A 808 -25.42 20.52 46.27
C VAL A 808 -24.64 20.26 44.97
N THR A 809 -23.68 21.09 44.60
CA THR A 809 -22.97 20.97 43.29
C THR A 809 -21.67 20.17 43.32
N ARG A 810 -20.91 20.15 44.44
CA ARG A 810 -19.70 19.31 44.56
C ARG A 810 -20.01 17.84 44.83
N TYR A 811 -21.18 17.53 45.39
CA TYR A 811 -21.62 16.15 45.60
C TYR A 811 -21.99 15.45 44.28
N LYS A 812 -22.58 16.18 43.30
CA LYS A 812 -23.02 15.56 42.04
C LYS A 812 -21.97 15.50 40.90
N SER A 813 -20.98 16.39 40.86
CA SER A 813 -20.08 16.49 39.68
C SER A 813 -18.72 15.79 39.83
N LYS A 814 -18.17 15.68 41.04
CA LYS A 814 -16.81 15.11 41.26
C LYS A 814 -16.78 13.62 41.60
N GLU A 815 -17.92 13.05 41.98
CA GLU A 815 -18.09 11.60 42.19
C GLU A 815 -18.26 10.84 40.86
N LEU A 816 -18.82 11.49 39.82
CA LEU A 816 -19.25 10.84 38.58
C LEU A 816 -18.11 10.67 37.55
N THR A 817 -17.25 11.67 37.35
CA THR A 817 -16.26 11.65 36.25
C THR A 817 -14.99 10.85 36.57
N ARG A 818 -14.63 10.68 37.86
CA ARG A 818 -13.39 9.98 38.25
C ARG A 818 -13.59 8.49 38.55
N LYS A 819 -14.82 8.05 38.83
CA LYS A 819 -15.19 6.63 38.96
C LYS A 819 -15.64 6.01 37.62
N GLN A 820 -16.18 6.81 36.69
CA GLN A 820 -16.65 6.30 35.39
C GLN A 820 -15.52 5.75 34.50
N SER A 821 -14.38 6.43 34.32
CA SER A 821 -13.42 6.02 33.28
C SER A 821 -12.68 4.69 33.53
N GLN A 822 -12.49 4.28 34.79
CA GLN A 822 -11.87 2.98 35.12
C GLN A 822 -12.90 1.86 35.33
N GLN A 823 -14.13 2.18 35.74
CA GLN A 823 -15.22 1.21 35.77
C GLN A 823 -15.77 0.93 34.38
N LEU A 824 -15.71 1.87 33.42
CA LEU A 824 -16.21 1.68 32.05
C LEU A 824 -15.47 0.59 31.29
N GLU A 825 -14.15 0.42 31.45
CA GLU A 825 -13.41 -0.63 30.72
C GLU A 825 -13.71 -2.04 31.25
N LEU A 826 -13.85 -2.21 32.57
CA LEU A 826 -14.26 -3.47 33.20
C LEU A 826 -15.73 -3.78 32.95
N LEU A 827 -16.62 -2.77 33.00
CA LEU A 827 -18.03 -2.95 32.65
C LEU A 827 -18.22 -3.15 31.14
N GLU A 828 -17.43 -2.50 30.29
CA GLU A 828 -17.49 -2.71 28.85
C GLU A 828 -16.97 -4.10 28.49
N TYR A 829 -15.97 -4.61 29.22
CA TYR A 829 -15.60 -6.02 29.15
C TYR A 829 -16.75 -6.93 29.59
N GLU A 830 -17.39 -6.68 30.73
CA GLU A 830 -18.50 -7.51 31.25
C GLU A 830 -19.76 -7.46 30.35
N ILE A 831 -20.10 -6.27 29.83
CA ILE A 831 -21.19 -6.05 28.87
C ILE A 831 -20.85 -6.70 27.52
N ARG A 832 -19.61 -6.55 27.00
CA ARG A 832 -19.19 -7.23 25.76
C ARG A 832 -19.14 -8.75 25.96
N LYS A 833 -18.78 -9.20 27.16
CA LYS A 833 -18.75 -10.61 27.54
C LYS A 833 -20.17 -11.19 27.54
N GLU A 834 -21.12 -10.59 28.24
CA GLU A 834 -22.55 -11.00 28.20
C GLU A 834 -23.16 -10.94 26.79
N ILE A 835 -22.92 -9.85 26.04
CA ILE A 835 -23.41 -9.70 24.65
C ILE A 835 -22.78 -10.73 23.70
N ARG A 836 -21.53 -11.16 23.92
CA ARG A 836 -20.78 -12.08 23.04
C ARG A 836 -20.86 -13.55 23.47
N GLU A 837 -20.91 -13.84 24.76
CA GLU A 837 -20.97 -15.19 25.33
C GLU A 837 -22.40 -15.73 25.40
N GLY A 838 -23.42 -14.88 25.48
CA GLY A 838 -24.81 -15.32 25.68
C GLY A 838 -25.68 -15.44 24.42
N GLY A 839 -25.14 -15.30 23.19
CA GLY A 839 -25.99 -15.33 21.98
C GLY A 839 -27.09 -14.26 21.96
N PHE A 840 -27.01 -13.25 22.82
CA PHE A 840 -28.05 -12.24 23.04
C PHE A 840 -28.37 -11.44 21.78
N ALA A 841 -27.38 -11.13 20.94
CA ALA A 841 -27.61 -10.40 19.70
C ALA A 841 -28.37 -11.24 18.65
N SER A 842 -28.16 -12.57 18.60
CA SER A 842 -28.92 -13.48 17.73
C SER A 842 -30.35 -13.69 18.24
N ILE A 843 -30.54 -13.84 19.56
CA ILE A 843 -31.87 -13.96 20.18
C ILE A 843 -32.69 -12.67 19.95
N PHE A 844 -32.06 -11.49 20.03
CA PHE A 844 -32.72 -10.21 19.73
C PHE A 844 -33.06 -10.01 18.25
N SER A 845 -32.28 -10.56 17.34
CA SER A 845 -32.60 -10.57 15.90
C SER A 845 -33.82 -11.43 15.59
N GLU A 846 -34.01 -12.51 16.34
CA GLU A 846 -35.14 -13.45 16.22
C GLU A 846 -36.43 -12.92 16.89
N GLU A 847 -36.31 -12.24 18.04
CA GLU A 847 -37.43 -11.54 18.70
C GLU A 847 -37.91 -10.30 17.94
N MET A 848 -37.19 -9.83 16.90
CA MET A 848 -37.62 -8.71 16.07
C MET A 848 -38.81 -9.15 15.21
N PRO A 849 -40.06 -8.76 15.54
CA PRO A 849 -41.20 -9.23 14.78
C PRO A 849 -41.10 -8.64 13.38
N GLN A 850 -41.00 -9.50 12.34
CA GLN A 850 -40.91 -9.07 10.94
C GLN A 850 -42.01 -8.07 10.58
N GLU A 851 -43.19 -8.21 11.19
CA GLU A 851 -44.36 -7.34 10.98
C GLU A 851 -44.31 -6.00 11.76
N THR A 852 -43.60 -5.90 12.90
CA THR A 852 -43.63 -4.68 13.75
C THR A 852 -42.49 -3.73 13.45
N ILE A 853 -41.27 -4.24 13.25
CA ILE A 853 -40.06 -3.42 13.03
C ILE A 853 -39.47 -3.64 11.63
N GLY A 854 -39.59 -4.87 11.09
CA GLY A 854 -39.10 -5.22 9.76
C GLY A 854 -39.79 -4.40 8.65
N GLU A 855 -41.12 -4.33 8.63
CA GLU A 855 -41.87 -3.57 7.62
C GLU A 855 -41.52 -2.06 7.61
N PRO A 856 -41.54 -1.31 8.73
CA PRO A 856 -41.08 0.08 8.74
C PRO A 856 -39.62 0.26 8.30
N PHE A 857 -38.74 -0.69 8.63
CA PHE A 857 -37.33 -0.61 8.26
C PHE A 857 -37.12 -0.84 6.76
N TYR A 858 -37.79 -1.85 6.19
CA TYR A 858 -37.80 -2.09 4.74
C TYR A 858 -38.39 -0.90 3.99
N LEU A 859 -39.51 -0.35 4.48
CA LEU A 859 -40.14 0.83 3.91
C LEU A 859 -39.20 2.05 3.95
N LEU A 860 -38.41 2.22 5.01
CA LEU A 860 -37.43 3.31 5.10
C LEU A 860 -36.38 3.20 4.00
N VAL A 861 -35.74 2.04 3.87
CA VAL A 861 -34.65 1.83 2.90
C VAL A 861 -35.18 1.98 1.47
N THR A 862 -36.34 1.40 1.17
CA THR A 862 -36.96 1.49 -0.16
C THR A 862 -37.44 2.91 -0.49
N THR A 863 -38.11 3.61 0.44
CA THR A 863 -38.56 5.00 0.25
C THR A 863 -37.37 5.94 0.07
N LEU A 864 -36.29 5.73 0.83
CA LEU A 864 -35.05 6.49 0.68
C LEU A 864 -34.44 6.28 -0.72
N ASN A 865 -34.31 5.02 -1.16
CA ASN A 865 -33.78 4.71 -2.48
C ASN A 865 -34.65 5.31 -3.61
N GLN A 866 -35.97 5.21 -3.49
CA GLN A 866 -36.91 5.86 -4.41
C GLN A 866 -36.76 7.39 -4.41
N ARG A 867 -36.52 8.01 -3.25
CA ARG A 867 -36.36 9.46 -3.14
C ARG A 867 -35.06 9.93 -3.79
N ILE A 868 -33.97 9.17 -3.64
CA ILE A 868 -32.68 9.43 -4.28
C ILE A 868 -32.84 9.37 -5.81
N ASN A 869 -33.43 8.29 -6.32
CA ASN A 869 -33.58 8.04 -7.77
C ASN A 869 -34.57 8.97 -8.50
N LYS A 870 -35.33 9.79 -7.77
CA LYS A 870 -36.18 10.85 -8.33
C LYS A 870 -35.40 12.08 -8.80
N GLY A 871 -34.15 12.23 -8.39
CA GLY A 871 -33.28 13.33 -8.81
C GLY A 871 -32.06 12.84 -9.58
N PRO A 872 -31.27 13.76 -10.13
CA PRO A 872 -30.01 13.42 -10.78
C PRO A 872 -29.05 12.74 -9.80
N VAL A 873 -28.43 11.65 -10.26
CA VAL A 873 -27.40 10.89 -9.55
C VAL A 873 -26.19 10.78 -10.47
N ASP A 874 -25.02 11.19 -9.98
CA ASP A 874 -23.77 11.03 -10.69
C ASP A 874 -23.34 9.55 -10.65
N ALA A 875 -23.09 8.93 -11.81
CA ALA A 875 -22.87 7.49 -11.92
C ALA A 875 -21.48 7.06 -11.42
N ILE A 876 -20.55 8.01 -11.30
CA ILE A 876 -19.15 7.77 -10.96
C ILE A 876 -18.93 8.03 -9.47
N THR A 877 -19.21 9.25 -9.01
CA THR A 877 -19.06 9.64 -7.60
C THR A 877 -20.21 9.17 -6.71
N CYS A 878 -21.30 8.67 -7.30
CA CYS A 878 -22.53 8.29 -6.59
C CYS A 878 -23.19 9.44 -5.80
N LYS A 879 -22.84 10.71 -6.07
CA LYS A 879 -23.48 11.88 -5.44
C LYS A 879 -24.84 12.14 -6.06
N ALA A 880 -25.81 12.51 -5.24
CA ALA A 880 -27.20 12.70 -5.67
C ALA A 880 -27.77 14.04 -5.18
N LEU A 881 -28.72 14.59 -5.94
CA LEU A 881 -29.39 15.83 -5.56
C LEU A 881 -30.26 15.67 -4.30
N TYR A 882 -30.92 14.52 -4.15
CA TYR A 882 -31.70 14.18 -2.97
C TYR A 882 -30.90 13.23 -2.08
N THR A 883 -30.56 13.69 -0.88
CA THR A 883 -29.73 12.97 0.09
C THR A 883 -30.03 13.49 1.50
N LEU A 884 -29.65 12.75 2.53
CA LEU A 884 -29.66 13.21 3.93
C LEU A 884 -28.26 13.63 4.42
N ASN A 885 -27.23 13.34 3.63
CA ASN A 885 -25.84 13.58 4.00
C ASN A 885 -25.23 14.61 3.04
N GLU A 886 -24.62 15.65 3.61
CA GLU A 886 -24.06 16.78 2.87
C GLU A 886 -22.88 16.37 1.98
N ASP A 887 -22.08 15.38 2.39
CA ASP A 887 -20.92 14.90 1.62
C ASP A 887 -21.34 14.24 0.31
N TRP A 888 -22.54 13.65 0.31
CA TRP A 888 -23.14 12.97 -0.84
C TRP A 888 -24.06 13.87 -1.67
N LEU A 889 -24.15 15.17 -1.35
CA LEU A 889 -24.99 16.11 -2.07
C LEU A 889 -24.40 16.41 -3.45
N LEU A 890 -25.24 16.42 -4.49
CA LEU A 890 -24.87 16.90 -5.82
C LEU A 890 -25.30 18.36 -5.98
N TRP A 891 -24.33 19.31 -5.96
CA TRP A 891 -24.59 20.76 -6.02
C TRP A 891 -24.18 21.43 -7.34
N GLN A 892 -23.60 20.68 -8.28
CA GLN A 892 -23.06 21.23 -9.54
C GLN A 892 -24.08 21.24 -10.69
N VAL A 893 -25.17 20.47 -10.60
CA VAL A 893 -26.19 20.35 -11.65
C VAL A 893 -27.23 21.48 -11.53
N SER A 894 -27.35 22.29 -12.58
CA SER A 894 -28.21 23.48 -12.59
C SER A 894 -29.64 23.22 -13.08
N GLU A 895 -29.86 22.32 -14.05
CA GLU A 895 -31.17 22.04 -14.68
C GLU A 895 -31.24 20.58 -15.17
N PHE A 896 -32.41 19.93 -15.03
CA PHE A 896 -32.71 18.57 -15.53
C PHE A 896 -34.21 18.46 -15.85
N LYS A 897 -34.57 17.57 -16.77
CA LYS A 897 -35.96 17.32 -17.20
C LYS A 897 -36.32 15.85 -17.04
N THR A 898 -37.54 15.60 -16.60
CA THR A 898 -38.10 14.24 -16.59
C THR A 898 -38.65 13.91 -17.98
N VAL A 899 -38.25 12.75 -18.50
CA VAL A 899 -38.69 12.20 -19.78
C VAL A 899 -39.44 10.89 -19.49
N MET A 900 -40.70 10.79 -19.93
CA MET A 900 -41.46 9.55 -19.88
C MET A 900 -41.15 8.73 -21.12
N VAL A 901 -40.70 7.50 -20.94
CA VAL A 901 -40.40 6.55 -22.03
C VAL A 901 -41.30 5.33 -21.94
N ASN A 902 -41.71 4.81 -23.09
CA ASN A 902 -42.47 3.56 -23.20
C ASN A 902 -41.48 2.41 -23.36
N ILE A 903 -41.27 1.64 -22.28
CA ILE A 903 -40.36 0.49 -22.29
C ILE A 903 -41.09 -0.77 -22.74
N ILE A 904 -40.58 -1.44 -23.77
CA ILE A 904 -41.08 -2.74 -24.24
C ILE A 904 -40.09 -3.83 -23.83
N PHE A 905 -40.52 -4.79 -23.04
CA PHE A 905 -39.70 -5.93 -22.62
C PHE A 905 -39.79 -7.09 -23.61
N GLU A 906 -38.65 -7.70 -23.93
CA GLU A 906 -38.59 -8.91 -24.74
C GLU A 906 -39.07 -10.14 -23.95
N LYS A 907 -39.80 -11.04 -24.60
CA LYS A 907 -40.22 -12.28 -23.94
C LYS A 907 -39.02 -13.22 -23.84
N ILE A 908 -38.67 -13.61 -22.62
CA ILE A 908 -37.64 -14.61 -22.32
C ILE A 908 -38.27 -15.91 -21.81
N PRO A 909 -37.59 -17.07 -21.95
CA PRO A 909 -38.14 -18.39 -21.60
C PRO A 909 -38.66 -18.49 -20.15
N GLU A 910 -38.03 -17.77 -19.22
CA GLU A 910 -38.39 -17.73 -17.80
C GLU A 910 -39.71 -16.97 -17.52
N ASN A 911 -40.17 -16.13 -18.46
CA ASN A 911 -41.39 -15.32 -18.35
C ASN A 911 -42.52 -15.81 -19.29
N GLU A 912 -42.42 -17.03 -19.85
CA GLU A 912 -43.42 -17.59 -20.78
C GLU A 912 -44.76 -17.95 -20.13
N SER A 913 -44.81 -18.11 -18.80
CA SER A 913 -45.94 -18.70 -18.10
C SER A 913 -46.98 -17.73 -17.51
N GLY A 914 -46.99 -16.43 -17.85
CA GLY A 914 -47.97 -15.50 -17.26
C GLY A 914 -48.24 -14.21 -18.04
N ASP A 915 -49.40 -13.61 -17.76
CA ASP A 915 -49.98 -12.37 -18.29
C ASP A 915 -49.16 -11.11 -17.92
N ALA A 916 -47.85 -11.15 -18.15
CA ALA A 916 -46.91 -10.11 -17.76
C ALA A 916 -47.04 -8.89 -18.67
N CYS A 917 -47.20 -7.71 -18.07
CA CYS A 917 -47.30 -6.47 -18.81
C CYS A 917 -45.95 -6.16 -19.48
N GLN A 918 -45.89 -6.34 -20.81
CA GLN A 918 -44.66 -6.18 -21.59
C GLN A 918 -44.33 -4.71 -21.87
N THR A 919 -45.32 -3.81 -21.79
CA THR A 919 -45.12 -2.38 -22.04
C THR A 919 -45.36 -1.58 -20.76
N ILE A 920 -44.32 -0.87 -20.32
CA ILE A 920 -44.32 -0.13 -19.05
C ILE A 920 -43.85 1.30 -19.30
N GLN A 921 -44.62 2.27 -18.83
CA GLN A 921 -44.20 3.67 -18.82
C GLN A 921 -43.23 3.92 -17.67
N VAL A 922 -42.05 4.44 -17.98
CA VAL A 922 -40.98 4.69 -17.02
C VAL A 922 -40.55 6.15 -17.12
N ASN A 923 -40.44 6.81 -15.97
CA ASN A 923 -39.92 8.17 -15.89
C ASN A 923 -38.40 8.11 -15.69
N VAL A 924 -37.65 8.57 -16.68
CA VAL A 924 -36.20 8.75 -16.63
C VAL A 924 -35.88 10.25 -16.64
N LEU A 925 -34.64 10.62 -16.38
CA LEU A 925 -34.13 11.98 -16.48
C LEU A 925 -33.30 12.11 -17.74
N ASP A 926 -33.32 13.29 -18.36
CA ASP A 926 -32.43 13.63 -19.49
C ASP A 926 -30.93 13.49 -19.13
N CYS A 927 -30.60 13.63 -17.85
CA CYS A 927 -29.27 13.42 -17.31
C CYS A 927 -29.04 12.03 -16.70
N ASP A 928 -29.93 11.05 -16.90
CA ASP A 928 -29.64 9.66 -16.54
C ASP A 928 -28.73 9.03 -17.61
N THR A 929 -27.73 8.27 -17.17
CA THR A 929 -26.95 7.36 -18.04
C THR A 929 -27.82 6.22 -18.56
N ILE A 930 -27.34 5.51 -19.59
CA ILE A 930 -28.05 4.33 -20.12
C ILE A 930 -28.09 3.20 -19.09
N GLY A 931 -27.01 3.02 -18.32
CA GLY A 931 -26.99 2.14 -17.15
C GLY A 931 -28.09 2.45 -16.14
N GLN A 932 -28.22 3.73 -15.73
CA GLN A 932 -29.27 4.16 -14.80
C GLN A 932 -30.69 4.01 -15.39
N ALA A 933 -30.86 4.23 -16.70
CA ALA A 933 -32.14 4.00 -17.37
C ALA A 933 -32.54 2.51 -17.39
N LYS A 934 -31.58 1.58 -17.51
CA LYS A 934 -31.82 0.14 -17.37
C LYS A 934 -32.29 -0.22 -15.97
N GLU A 935 -31.61 0.29 -14.94
CA GLU A 935 -31.99 0.06 -13.55
C GLU A 935 -33.43 0.54 -13.26
N LYS A 936 -33.78 1.76 -13.70
CA LYS A 936 -35.14 2.30 -13.55
C LYS A 936 -36.18 1.47 -14.31
N SER A 937 -35.82 0.95 -15.48
CA SER A 937 -36.70 0.08 -16.28
C SER A 937 -36.97 -1.26 -15.58
N LEU A 938 -35.93 -1.93 -15.07
CA LEU A 938 -36.06 -3.19 -14.34
C LEU A 938 -36.84 -3.01 -13.03
N GLN A 939 -36.60 -1.91 -12.32
CA GLN A 939 -37.35 -1.59 -11.12
C GLN A 939 -38.85 -1.37 -11.43
N ALA A 940 -39.16 -0.71 -12.55
CA ALA A 940 -40.55 -0.52 -12.98
C ALA A 940 -41.22 -1.84 -13.38
N PHE A 941 -40.47 -2.77 -14.00
CA PHE A 941 -40.93 -4.13 -14.28
C PHE A 941 -41.28 -4.87 -12.98
N PHE A 942 -40.36 -4.88 -12.02
CA PHE A 942 -40.58 -5.51 -10.72
C PHE A 942 -41.82 -4.92 -10.01
N ASN A 943 -41.95 -3.58 -10.00
CA ASN A 943 -43.08 -2.92 -9.35
C ASN A 943 -44.43 -3.22 -9.99
N LYS A 944 -44.49 -3.43 -11.32
CA LYS A 944 -45.74 -3.66 -12.05
C LYS A 944 -46.14 -5.13 -12.08
N ASN A 945 -45.16 -6.04 -12.17
CA ASN A 945 -45.39 -7.46 -12.36
C ASN A 945 -45.18 -8.28 -11.08
N GLY A 946 -44.50 -7.74 -10.06
CA GLY A 946 -44.30 -8.38 -8.75
C GLY A 946 -43.15 -9.40 -8.68
N PHE A 947 -42.42 -9.61 -9.78
CA PHE A 947 -41.27 -10.51 -9.87
C PHE A 947 -40.15 -9.88 -10.72
N LEU A 948 -38.93 -10.38 -10.56
CA LEU A 948 -37.75 -9.90 -11.28
C LEU A 948 -37.81 -10.33 -12.75
N TYR A 949 -37.28 -9.52 -13.66
CA TYR A 949 -37.30 -9.83 -15.10
C TYR A 949 -36.53 -11.10 -15.48
N GLY A 950 -35.59 -11.58 -14.66
CA GLY A 950 -34.85 -12.85 -14.85
C GLY A 950 -33.42 -12.70 -15.37
N LEU A 951 -33.10 -11.58 -16.03
CA LEU A 951 -31.75 -11.27 -16.55
C LEU A 951 -31.02 -10.21 -15.70
N GLN A 952 -29.69 -10.30 -15.65
CA GLN A 952 -28.83 -9.29 -15.00
C GLN A 952 -28.61 -8.05 -15.88
N LEU A 953 -28.18 -6.92 -15.28
CA LEU A 953 -28.00 -5.63 -15.96
C LEU A 953 -27.04 -5.68 -17.17
N ASP A 954 -26.02 -6.53 -17.10
CA ASP A 954 -25.01 -6.74 -18.14
C ASP A 954 -25.52 -7.59 -19.31
N GLU A 955 -26.49 -8.47 -19.06
CA GLU A 955 -27.16 -9.32 -20.06
C GLU A 955 -28.21 -8.57 -20.88
N ILE A 956 -28.49 -7.31 -20.53
CA ILE A 956 -29.58 -6.51 -21.08
C ILE A 956 -29.06 -5.31 -21.89
N GLY A 957 -29.64 -5.12 -23.07
CA GLY A 957 -29.47 -3.95 -23.93
C GLY A 957 -30.72 -3.08 -23.97
N LEU A 958 -30.55 -1.79 -24.24
CA LEU A 958 -31.64 -0.88 -24.57
C LEU A 958 -31.53 -0.49 -26.04
N GLU A 959 -32.65 -0.55 -26.76
CA GLU A 959 -32.72 -0.21 -28.18
C GLU A 959 -33.82 0.84 -28.39
N LEU A 960 -33.47 1.98 -28.96
CA LEU A 960 -34.44 3.00 -29.34
C LEU A 960 -35.15 2.56 -30.62
N VAL A 961 -36.48 2.50 -30.56
CA VAL A 961 -37.33 2.10 -31.68
C VAL A 961 -37.91 3.35 -32.33
N SER A 962 -37.48 3.64 -33.57
CA SER A 962 -38.04 4.68 -34.44
C SER A 962 -38.60 4.06 -35.72
N GLU A 963 -39.46 4.76 -36.45
CA GLU A 963 -40.09 4.26 -37.68
C GLU A 963 -39.09 3.99 -38.82
N GLU A 964 -37.91 4.62 -38.80
CA GLU A 964 -36.90 4.52 -39.87
C GLU A 964 -35.62 3.76 -39.50
N GLN A 965 -35.27 3.62 -38.21
CA GLN A 965 -34.03 2.97 -37.73
C GLN A 965 -34.16 2.43 -36.30
N GLN A 966 -33.49 1.30 -36.03
CA GLN A 966 -33.26 0.74 -34.69
C GLN A 966 -31.83 1.05 -34.25
N ARG A 967 -31.66 1.67 -33.07
CA ARG A 967 -30.34 2.05 -32.53
C ARG A 967 -30.17 1.53 -31.10
N GLU A 968 -29.13 0.74 -30.87
CA GLU A 968 -28.72 0.35 -29.51
C GLU A 968 -28.15 1.56 -28.75
N LEU A 969 -28.61 1.73 -27.50
CA LEU A 969 -28.16 2.76 -26.59
C LEU A 969 -27.03 2.20 -25.71
N LEU A 970 -25.92 2.92 -25.64
CA LEU A 970 -24.74 2.52 -24.87
C LEU A 970 -24.25 3.69 -24.02
N ASP A 971 -23.69 3.40 -22.84
CA ASP A 971 -23.09 4.42 -21.97
C ASP A 971 -21.89 5.12 -22.64
N ILE A 972 -21.20 4.42 -23.55
CA ILE A 972 -20.14 4.97 -24.41
C ILE A 972 -20.31 4.39 -25.82
N ASP A 973 -20.31 5.27 -26.83
CA ASP A 973 -20.29 4.90 -28.24
C ASP A 973 -19.42 5.87 -29.06
N GLY A 974 -19.37 5.71 -30.38
CA GLY A 974 -18.57 6.59 -31.25
C GLY A 974 -19.05 8.05 -31.28
N SER A 975 -20.19 8.37 -30.65
CA SER A 975 -20.73 9.72 -30.55
C SER A 975 -20.48 10.38 -29.19
N SER A 976 -19.84 9.69 -28.24
CA SER A 976 -19.56 10.24 -26.90
C SER A 976 -18.67 11.47 -26.94
N GLU A 977 -19.03 12.48 -26.13
CA GLU A 977 -18.28 13.72 -25.97
C GLU A 977 -16.93 13.45 -25.28
N VAL A 978 -15.83 13.93 -25.87
CA VAL A 978 -14.48 13.84 -25.31
C VAL A 978 -14.03 15.24 -24.93
N MET A 979 -13.76 15.44 -23.63
CA MET A 979 -13.33 16.72 -23.06
C MET A 979 -11.87 17.03 -23.45
N GLU A 980 -11.42 18.28 -23.26
CA GLU A 980 -10.07 18.71 -23.65
C GLU A 980 -8.93 17.92 -23.00
N ASP A 981 -9.17 17.36 -21.80
CA ASP A 981 -8.17 16.56 -21.05
C ASP A 981 -8.22 15.06 -21.40
N GLY A 982 -8.98 14.66 -22.43
CA GLY A 982 -9.10 13.27 -22.87
C GLY A 982 -10.12 12.42 -22.11
N ILE A 983 -10.80 13.00 -21.11
CA ILE A 983 -11.87 12.37 -20.33
C ILE A 983 -13.14 12.25 -21.18
N ARG A 984 -13.75 11.06 -21.21
CA ARG A 984 -14.99 10.80 -21.96
C ARG A 984 -16.22 11.00 -21.08
N LYS A 985 -17.18 11.75 -21.57
CA LYS A 985 -18.46 11.92 -20.87
C LYS A 985 -19.39 10.77 -21.19
N LEU A 986 -20.02 10.21 -20.16
CA LEU A 986 -21.02 9.15 -20.33
C LEU A 986 -22.24 9.68 -21.11
N ASN A 987 -22.70 8.88 -22.06
CA ASN A 987 -23.91 9.18 -22.83
C ASN A 987 -25.13 9.10 -21.91
N THR A 988 -25.98 10.12 -21.97
CA THR A 988 -27.23 10.19 -21.21
C THR A 988 -28.45 10.06 -22.13
N ILE A 989 -29.65 9.95 -21.55
CA ILE A 989 -30.91 10.03 -22.30
C ILE A 989 -30.98 11.31 -23.15
N GLY A 990 -30.47 12.43 -22.62
CA GLY A 990 -30.38 13.71 -23.30
C GLY A 990 -29.34 13.74 -24.42
N HIS A 991 -28.23 12.99 -24.31
CA HIS A 991 -27.23 12.84 -25.38
C HIS A 991 -27.84 12.25 -26.66
N TYR A 992 -28.75 11.28 -26.51
CA TYR A 992 -29.48 10.68 -27.63
C TYR A 992 -30.73 11.45 -28.05
N GLU A 993 -30.97 12.64 -27.49
CA GLU A 993 -32.13 13.50 -27.78
C GLU A 993 -33.48 12.77 -27.62
N ILE A 994 -33.57 11.82 -26.68
CA ILE A 994 -34.78 11.02 -26.48
C ILE A 994 -35.91 11.91 -25.94
N THR A 995 -37.01 11.97 -26.68
CA THR A 995 -38.17 12.82 -26.36
C THR A 995 -39.24 12.08 -25.56
N ASN A 996 -40.16 12.85 -24.98
CA ASN A 996 -41.26 12.33 -24.18
C ASN A 996 -42.19 11.44 -25.04
N GLY A 997 -42.45 10.22 -24.59
CA GLY A 997 -43.24 9.22 -25.32
C GLY A 997 -42.43 8.29 -26.24
N ALA A 998 -41.11 8.46 -26.33
CA ALA A 998 -40.24 7.58 -27.10
C ALA A 998 -40.35 6.12 -26.65
N THR A 999 -40.21 5.20 -27.61
CA THR A 999 -40.30 3.75 -27.36
C THR A 999 -38.91 3.14 -27.29
N ILE A 1000 -38.58 2.51 -26.16
CA ILE A 1000 -37.30 1.83 -25.94
C ILE A 1000 -37.58 0.35 -25.70
N LYS A 1001 -36.91 -0.52 -26.43
CA LYS A 1001 -37.00 -1.97 -26.28
C LYS A 1001 -35.86 -2.48 -25.39
N VAL A 1002 -36.21 -3.30 -24.42
CA VAL A 1002 -35.28 -4.06 -23.57
C VAL A 1002 -35.09 -5.43 -24.20
N PHE A 1003 -33.86 -5.78 -24.55
CA PHE A 1003 -33.55 -7.05 -25.24
C PHE A 1003 -32.40 -7.81 -24.57
N LYS A 1004 -32.35 -9.12 -24.78
CA LYS A 1004 -31.24 -9.96 -24.30
C LYS A 1004 -30.03 -9.83 -25.22
N LYS A 1005 -28.90 -9.38 -24.68
CA LYS A 1005 -27.63 -9.29 -25.43
C LYS A 1005 -27.15 -10.69 -25.84
N LYS A 1006 -26.69 -10.83 -27.09
CA LYS A 1006 -26.04 -12.08 -27.55
C LYS A 1006 -24.71 -12.24 -26.80
N ALA A 1007 -24.48 -13.42 -26.22
CA ALA A 1007 -23.35 -13.74 -25.35
C ALA A 1007 -21.98 -13.58 -26.04
N ASN A 1008 -21.48 -12.34 -26.16
CA ASN A 1008 -20.08 -12.06 -26.49
C ASN A 1008 -19.57 -10.64 -26.16
N THR A 1009 -20.30 -9.87 -25.35
CA THR A 1009 -19.87 -8.53 -24.92
C THR A 1009 -19.83 -8.48 -23.39
N ARG A 1010 -18.65 -8.75 -22.81
CA ARG A 1010 -18.37 -8.30 -21.44
C ARG A 1010 -18.21 -6.78 -21.51
N SER A 1011 -19.28 -6.06 -21.26
CA SER A 1011 -19.22 -4.63 -20.91
C SER A 1011 -19.64 -4.52 -19.45
N ASP A 1012 -18.81 -5.02 -18.55
CA ASP A 1012 -18.79 -4.45 -17.21
C ASP A 1012 -18.08 -3.11 -17.45
N VAL A 1013 -18.85 -2.03 -17.52
CA VAL A 1013 -18.26 -0.69 -17.61
C VAL A 1013 -17.74 -0.41 -16.21
N ASP A 1014 -16.54 -0.92 -15.93
CA ASP A 1014 -15.76 -0.46 -14.80
C ASP A 1014 -15.41 0.99 -15.13
N TYR A 1015 -16.19 1.93 -14.58
CA TYR A 1015 -16.01 3.36 -14.83
C TYR A 1015 -14.61 3.74 -14.33
N SER A 1016 -13.62 3.74 -15.23
CA SER A 1016 -12.26 4.20 -14.95
C SER A 1016 -12.23 5.70 -14.67
N ASP A 1017 -11.15 6.19 -14.07
CA ASP A 1017 -10.88 7.63 -13.88
C ASP A 1017 -10.86 8.45 -15.20
N GLU A 1018 -10.99 7.78 -16.35
CA GLU A 1018 -11.05 8.37 -17.69
C GLU A 1018 -12.47 8.78 -18.11
N HIS A 1019 -13.48 8.57 -17.26
CA HIS A 1019 -14.88 8.91 -17.53
C HIS A 1019 -15.41 10.00 -16.60
N CYS A 1020 -16.35 10.82 -17.08
CA CYS A 1020 -17.12 11.76 -16.26
C CYS A 1020 -18.62 11.65 -16.56
N HIS A 1021 -19.47 12.07 -15.62
CA HIS A 1021 -20.93 12.14 -15.83
C HIS A 1021 -21.47 13.56 -15.56
N LEU A 1022 -21.87 13.85 -14.33
CA LEU A 1022 -22.46 15.15 -13.93
C LEU A 1022 -21.45 16.05 -13.23
N ILE A 1023 -20.43 15.46 -12.61
CA ILE A 1023 -19.31 16.19 -12.01
C ILE A 1023 -18.18 16.27 -13.03
N LEU A 1024 -17.92 17.50 -13.49
CA LEU A 1024 -16.85 17.78 -14.44
C LEU A 1024 -15.51 17.94 -13.68
N PRO A 1025 -14.38 17.55 -14.29
CA PRO A 1025 -13.04 17.86 -13.79
C PRO A 1025 -12.82 19.37 -13.61
N ASP A 1026 -11.99 19.76 -12.64
CA ASP A 1026 -11.75 21.16 -12.24
C ASP A 1026 -11.22 22.07 -13.37
N SER A 1027 -10.68 21.48 -14.45
CA SER A 1027 -10.18 22.17 -15.65
C SER A 1027 -11.30 22.81 -16.51
N GLU A 1028 -12.48 22.18 -16.58
CA GLU A 1028 -13.63 22.67 -17.36
C GLU A 1028 -14.69 23.39 -16.51
N ALA A 1029 -14.78 23.09 -15.21
CA ALA A 1029 -15.64 23.85 -14.28
C ALA A 1029 -15.30 25.36 -14.22
N ASN A 1030 -14.07 25.72 -14.64
CA ASN A 1030 -13.57 27.10 -14.73
C ASN A 1030 -13.72 27.73 -16.14
N LYS A 1031 -14.03 26.95 -17.19
CA LYS A 1031 -14.17 27.45 -18.59
C LYS A 1031 -15.56 27.99 -18.90
N ASP A 1032 -16.60 27.51 -18.22
CA ASP A 1032 -17.96 28.09 -18.23
C ASP A 1032 -18.00 29.56 -17.79
N VAL A 1033 -16.89 30.12 -17.31
CA VAL A 1033 -16.74 31.53 -16.93
C VAL A 1033 -16.37 32.43 -18.12
N LYS A 1034 -15.94 31.89 -19.27
CA LYS A 1034 -15.41 32.70 -20.40
C LYS A 1034 -16.10 32.53 -21.76
N GLY A 1035 -17.11 31.66 -21.88
CA GLY A 1035 -17.86 31.46 -23.12
C GLY A 1035 -19.23 32.15 -23.14
N ALA A 1036 -19.49 32.93 -24.19
CA ALA A 1036 -20.77 33.57 -24.57
C ALA A 1036 -21.19 34.86 -23.82
N GLY A 1037 -21.01 35.99 -24.52
CA GLY A 1037 -21.54 37.28 -24.12
C GLY A 1037 -23.06 37.35 -24.20
N HIS A 1038 -23.74 37.18 -23.07
CA HIS A 1038 -25.03 37.79 -22.81
C HIS A 1038 -25.06 38.31 -21.37
N LYS A 1039 -25.33 39.62 -21.21
CA LYS A 1039 -25.56 40.26 -19.92
C LYS A 1039 -26.87 39.73 -19.31
N GLY A 1040 -26.79 38.61 -18.59
CA GLY A 1040 -27.86 38.05 -17.77
C GLY A 1040 -27.28 37.47 -16.49
N LYS A 1041 -27.73 37.99 -15.35
CA LYS A 1041 -27.39 37.63 -13.94
C LYS A 1041 -26.53 36.36 -13.77
N GLN A 1042 -25.27 36.53 -13.35
CA GLN A 1042 -24.43 35.45 -12.82
C GLN A 1042 -25.18 34.69 -11.70
N LYS A 1043 -25.56 33.44 -11.94
CA LYS A 1043 -26.05 32.53 -10.90
C LYS A 1043 -24.83 32.02 -10.11
N PHE A 1044 -24.56 32.61 -8.95
CA PHE A 1044 -23.64 32.08 -7.95
C PHE A 1044 -24.03 30.63 -7.60
N LYS A 1045 -23.23 29.62 -7.97
CA LYS A 1045 -23.43 28.22 -7.56
C LYS A 1045 -22.79 28.00 -6.18
N VAL A 1046 -23.56 28.28 -5.13
CA VAL A 1046 -23.16 28.14 -3.72
C VAL A 1046 -23.73 26.83 -3.16
N LYS A 1047 -22.89 25.98 -2.54
CA LYS A 1047 -23.27 24.66 -2.00
C LYS A 1047 -24.45 24.76 -1.02
N GLU A 1048 -24.47 25.84 -0.24
CA GLU A 1048 -25.44 26.18 0.79
C GLU A 1048 -26.86 26.39 0.22
N MET A 1049 -27.01 26.79 -1.05
CA MET A 1049 -28.31 26.91 -1.72
C MET A 1049 -29.00 25.54 -1.87
N TYR A 1050 -28.21 24.46 -2.01
CA TYR A 1050 -28.69 23.10 -2.17
C TYR A 1050 -28.92 22.37 -0.84
N LEU A 1051 -28.56 22.97 0.32
CA LEU A 1051 -28.88 22.40 1.64
C LEU A 1051 -30.39 22.24 1.86
N THR A 1052 -31.19 23.07 1.19
CA THR A 1052 -32.66 22.93 1.15
C THR A 1052 -33.12 21.57 0.61
N LYS A 1053 -32.29 20.89 -0.21
CA LYS A 1053 -32.57 19.54 -0.71
C LYS A 1053 -32.37 18.46 0.35
N LEU A 1054 -31.46 18.65 1.30
CA LEU A 1054 -31.39 17.76 2.48
C LEU A 1054 -32.66 17.84 3.30
N LEU A 1055 -33.14 19.07 3.56
CA LEU A 1055 -34.39 19.28 4.28
C LEU A 1055 -35.57 18.68 3.52
N SER A 1056 -35.63 18.88 2.20
CA SER A 1056 -36.67 18.29 1.34
C SER A 1056 -36.66 16.76 1.38
N THR A 1057 -35.47 16.15 1.43
CA THR A 1057 -35.32 14.69 1.54
C THR A 1057 -35.72 14.21 2.92
N LYS A 1058 -35.29 14.89 4.00
CA LYS A 1058 -35.72 14.59 5.38
C LYS A 1058 -37.23 14.61 5.50
N VAL A 1059 -37.89 15.68 5.04
CA VAL A 1059 -39.35 15.82 5.11
C VAL A 1059 -40.05 14.68 4.37
N ALA A 1060 -39.56 14.26 3.21
CA ALA A 1060 -40.17 13.20 2.40
C ALA A 1060 -40.14 11.83 3.09
N ILE A 1061 -39.09 11.52 3.87
CA ILE A 1061 -38.94 10.22 4.53
C ILE A 1061 -39.34 10.25 6.02
N HIS A 1062 -39.61 11.44 6.57
CA HIS A 1062 -39.68 11.67 8.02
C HIS A 1062 -40.74 10.80 8.70
N SER A 1063 -41.92 10.64 8.09
CA SER A 1063 -43.01 9.83 8.64
C SER A 1063 -42.62 8.35 8.78
N VAL A 1064 -41.81 7.83 7.85
CA VAL A 1064 -41.30 6.46 7.88
C VAL A 1064 -40.23 6.31 8.96
N VAL A 1065 -39.34 7.31 9.10
CA VAL A 1065 -38.34 7.36 10.18
C VAL A 1065 -39.02 7.37 11.55
N GLU A 1066 -40.06 8.18 11.75
CA GLU A 1066 -40.83 8.21 13.00
C GLU A 1066 -41.54 6.88 13.28
N LYS A 1067 -42.17 6.28 12.25
CA LYS A 1067 -42.83 4.96 12.39
C LYS A 1067 -41.82 3.92 12.86
N LEU A 1068 -40.62 3.90 12.25
CA LEU A 1068 -39.54 2.98 12.65
C LEU A 1068 -39.04 3.25 14.07
N PHE A 1069 -38.71 4.50 14.41
CA PHE A 1069 -38.22 4.84 15.75
C PHE A 1069 -39.21 4.48 16.85
N ARG A 1070 -40.49 4.82 16.65
CA ARG A 1070 -41.55 4.47 17.60
C ARG A 1070 -41.81 2.97 17.66
N SER A 1071 -41.65 2.24 16.55
CA SER A 1071 -41.73 0.77 16.59
C SER A 1071 -40.63 0.14 17.46
N ILE A 1072 -39.46 0.77 17.56
CA ILE A 1072 -38.34 0.28 18.38
C ILE A 1072 -38.54 0.55 19.88
N TRP A 1073 -39.07 1.73 20.25
CA TRP A 1073 -39.27 2.12 21.67
C TRP A 1073 -40.74 2.16 22.11
N SER A 1074 -41.59 1.31 21.52
CA SER A 1074 -42.97 1.12 21.95
C SER A 1074 -43.17 -0.24 22.62
N LEU A 1075 -44.20 -0.33 23.46
CA LEU A 1075 -44.58 -1.56 24.17
C LEU A 1075 -45.95 -2.03 23.65
N PRO A 1076 -45.99 -2.91 22.63
CA PRO A 1076 -47.26 -3.44 22.16
C PRO A 1076 -47.97 -4.18 23.30
N ASN A 1077 -49.26 -3.86 23.53
CA ASN A 1077 -50.08 -4.43 24.61
C ASN A 1077 -49.50 -4.27 26.03
N ASN A 1078 -48.70 -3.23 26.29
CA ASN A 1078 -47.98 -3.02 27.55
C ASN A 1078 -47.08 -4.22 27.96
N LYS A 1079 -46.58 -4.99 26.98
CA LYS A 1079 -45.59 -6.04 27.21
C LYS A 1079 -44.27 -5.66 26.56
N ALA A 1080 -43.17 -5.89 27.28
CA ALA A 1080 -41.83 -5.78 26.73
C ALA A 1080 -41.35 -7.17 26.25
N PRO A 1081 -40.49 -7.23 25.22
CA PRO A 1081 -39.78 -8.46 24.86
C PRO A 1081 -39.03 -9.04 26.06
N VAL A 1082 -39.01 -10.37 26.18
CA VAL A 1082 -38.51 -11.07 27.38
C VAL A 1082 -37.03 -10.75 27.57
N ALA A 1083 -36.26 -10.73 26.48
CA ALA A 1083 -34.84 -10.40 26.52
C ALA A 1083 -34.57 -8.94 26.96
N ILE A 1084 -35.38 -7.96 26.49
CA ILE A 1084 -35.24 -6.55 26.91
C ILE A 1084 -35.53 -6.40 28.40
N LYS A 1085 -36.66 -6.96 28.87
CA LYS A 1085 -37.06 -6.83 30.28
C LYS A 1085 -36.05 -7.52 31.19
N TYR A 1086 -35.65 -8.75 30.88
CA TYR A 1086 -34.66 -9.49 31.64
C TYR A 1086 -33.33 -8.74 31.73
N PHE A 1087 -32.81 -8.28 30.59
CA PHE A 1087 -31.52 -7.60 30.54
C PHE A 1087 -31.55 -6.23 31.22
N PHE A 1088 -32.65 -5.48 31.12
CA PHE A 1088 -32.78 -4.20 31.82
C PHE A 1088 -32.94 -4.37 33.33
N ASP A 1089 -33.67 -5.38 33.79
CA ASP A 1089 -33.77 -5.73 35.21
C ASP A 1089 -32.41 -6.21 35.75
N PHE A 1090 -31.65 -6.97 34.95
CA PHE A 1090 -30.27 -7.33 35.29
C PHE A 1090 -29.38 -6.08 35.48
N LEU A 1091 -29.46 -5.10 34.58
CA LEU A 1091 -28.70 -3.85 34.71
C LEU A 1091 -29.12 -3.05 35.95
N ASP A 1092 -30.42 -3.03 36.26
CA ASP A 1092 -30.96 -2.37 37.46
C ASP A 1092 -30.47 -3.08 38.74
N ALA A 1093 -30.49 -4.42 38.78
CA ALA A 1093 -29.98 -5.22 39.89
C ALA A 1093 -28.46 -5.11 40.07
N GLN A 1094 -27.69 -5.02 38.97
CA GLN A 1094 -26.25 -4.77 39.02
C GLN A 1094 -25.94 -3.36 39.54
N ALA A 1095 -26.73 -2.37 39.17
CA ALA A 1095 -26.61 -1.02 39.72
C ALA A 1095 -26.89 -1.02 41.23
N GLU A 1096 -27.93 -1.73 41.68
CA GLU A 1096 -28.26 -1.88 43.10
C GLU A 1096 -27.16 -2.61 43.88
N SER A 1097 -26.66 -3.75 43.37
CA SER A 1097 -25.56 -4.53 43.95
C SER A 1097 -24.28 -3.70 44.10
N LYS A 1098 -23.98 -2.87 43.10
CA LYS A 1098 -22.84 -1.93 43.12
C LYS A 1098 -23.12 -0.64 43.89
N LYS A 1099 -24.29 -0.54 44.55
CA LYS A 1099 -24.75 0.62 45.34
C LYS A 1099 -24.76 1.93 44.54
N ILE A 1100 -25.09 1.84 43.25
CA ILE A 1100 -25.20 2.98 42.34
C ILE A 1100 -26.62 3.53 42.46
N THR A 1101 -26.73 4.73 43.03
CA THR A 1101 -28.03 5.41 43.25
C THR A 1101 -28.37 6.44 42.16
N ASP A 1102 -27.45 6.67 41.21
CA ASP A 1102 -27.64 7.67 40.14
C ASP A 1102 -28.35 7.06 38.92
N PRO A 1103 -29.60 7.46 38.61
CA PRO A 1103 -30.36 6.91 37.49
C PRO A 1103 -29.75 7.24 36.12
N ASP A 1104 -28.92 8.29 36.01
CA ASP A 1104 -28.26 8.65 34.75
C ASP A 1104 -27.25 7.58 34.34
N VAL A 1105 -26.59 6.93 35.31
CA VAL A 1105 -25.64 5.84 35.05
C VAL A 1105 -26.35 4.63 34.45
N VAL A 1106 -27.49 4.25 35.02
CA VAL A 1106 -28.33 3.15 34.53
C VAL A 1106 -28.87 3.46 33.13
N HIS A 1107 -29.30 4.70 32.87
CA HIS A 1107 -29.73 5.13 31.54
C HIS A 1107 -28.59 5.01 30.51
N ILE A 1108 -27.36 5.40 30.87
CA ILE A 1108 -26.18 5.26 30.02
C ILE A 1108 -25.88 3.78 29.75
N TRP A 1109 -25.97 2.90 30.76
CA TRP A 1109 -25.76 1.46 30.58
C TRP A 1109 -26.77 0.84 29.61
N LYS A 1110 -28.07 1.14 29.78
CA LYS A 1110 -29.14 0.69 28.89
C LYS A 1110 -28.92 1.16 27.44
N THR A 1111 -28.48 2.42 27.28
CA THR A 1111 -28.21 3.02 25.96
C THR A 1111 -26.97 2.44 25.25
N ASN A 1112 -25.89 2.23 25.99
CA ASN A 1112 -24.63 1.72 25.43
C ASN A 1112 -24.65 0.22 25.16
N SER A 1113 -25.60 -0.51 25.72
CA SER A 1113 -25.74 -1.96 25.57
C SER A 1113 -26.70 -2.33 24.44
N LEU A 1114 -27.93 -1.79 24.41
CA LEU A 1114 -28.95 -2.18 23.43
C LEU A 1114 -29.00 -1.23 22.20
N PRO A 1115 -29.40 0.05 22.31
CA PRO A 1115 -29.43 0.98 21.17
C PRO A 1115 -28.13 1.06 20.38
N LEU A 1116 -26.99 1.25 21.07
CA LEU A 1116 -25.69 1.46 20.41
C LEU A 1116 -25.12 0.20 19.74
N ARG A 1117 -25.25 -0.98 20.37
CA ARG A 1117 -24.60 -2.21 19.89
C ARG A 1117 -25.47 -3.02 18.94
N PHE A 1118 -26.78 -3.01 19.17
CA PHE A 1118 -27.74 -3.75 18.35
C PHE A 1118 -28.40 -2.83 17.33
N TRP A 1119 -29.24 -1.88 17.76
CA TRP A 1119 -30.09 -1.11 16.85
C TRP A 1119 -29.33 -0.25 15.85
N VAL A 1120 -28.25 0.44 16.26
CA VAL A 1120 -27.41 1.19 15.31
C VAL A 1120 -26.77 0.27 14.28
N ASN A 1121 -26.37 -0.94 14.67
CA ASN A 1121 -25.73 -1.88 13.77
C ASN A 1121 -26.73 -2.42 12.74
N ILE A 1122 -27.96 -2.74 13.15
CA ILE A 1122 -29.05 -3.14 12.26
C ILE A 1122 -29.45 -1.99 11.32
N LEU A 1123 -29.68 -0.78 11.85
CA LEU A 1123 -30.07 0.40 11.06
C LEU A 1123 -29.05 0.76 10.00
N LYS A 1124 -27.74 0.63 10.29
CA LYS A 1124 -26.68 0.88 9.33
C LYS A 1124 -26.48 -0.27 8.34
N ASN A 1125 -26.89 -1.49 8.66
CA ASN A 1125 -26.63 -2.69 7.85
C ASN A 1125 -27.93 -3.44 7.53
N PRO A 1126 -28.79 -2.87 6.67
CA PRO A 1126 -30.06 -3.51 6.28
C PRO A 1126 -29.86 -4.87 5.61
N GLN A 1127 -28.69 -5.12 5.00
CA GLN A 1127 -28.34 -6.41 4.39
C GLN A 1127 -28.21 -7.57 5.40
N PHE A 1128 -28.18 -7.29 6.70
CA PHE A 1128 -28.26 -8.34 7.73
C PHE A 1128 -29.68 -8.87 7.92
N VAL A 1129 -30.69 -8.14 7.45
CA VAL A 1129 -32.12 -8.47 7.64
C VAL A 1129 -32.82 -8.74 6.30
N PHE A 1130 -32.43 -8.04 5.23
CA PHE A 1130 -33.09 -8.09 3.93
C PHE A 1130 -32.09 -8.33 2.79
N ASP A 1131 -32.57 -8.93 1.70
CA ASP A 1131 -31.82 -9.10 0.44
C ASP A 1131 -31.72 -7.77 -0.35
N ILE A 1132 -31.12 -6.75 0.26
CA ILE A 1132 -30.96 -5.41 -0.32
C ILE A 1132 -29.47 -5.12 -0.57
N LYS A 1133 -29.14 -4.71 -1.80
CA LYS A 1133 -27.80 -4.21 -2.14
C LYS A 1133 -27.59 -2.83 -1.48
N LYS A 1134 -26.69 -2.77 -0.50
CA LYS A 1134 -26.29 -1.53 0.17
C LYS A 1134 -25.25 -0.77 -0.68
N THR A 1135 -25.58 0.44 -1.11
CA THR A 1135 -24.64 1.37 -1.79
C THR A 1135 -23.97 2.30 -0.78
N SER A 1136 -22.80 2.86 -1.13
CA SER A 1136 -22.08 3.82 -0.27
C SER A 1136 -22.91 5.07 0.04
N HIS A 1137 -23.74 5.53 -0.90
CA HIS A 1137 -24.65 6.66 -0.68
C HIS A 1137 -25.77 6.34 0.32
N ILE A 1138 -26.38 5.15 0.22
CA ILE A 1138 -27.38 4.69 1.20
C ILE A 1138 -26.75 4.53 2.59
N ASP A 1139 -25.51 4.04 2.70
CA ASP A 1139 -24.77 3.98 3.97
C ASP A 1139 -24.60 5.37 4.61
N GLY A 1140 -24.26 6.36 3.78
CA GLY A 1140 -24.14 7.76 4.20
C GLY A 1140 -25.45 8.33 4.77
N CYS A 1141 -26.60 8.00 4.16
CA CYS A 1141 -27.91 8.45 4.63
C CYS A 1141 -28.38 7.69 5.88
N LEU A 1142 -28.20 6.37 5.93
CA LEU A 1142 -28.53 5.56 7.10
C LEU A 1142 -27.67 5.93 8.31
N SER A 1143 -26.43 6.36 8.09
CA SER A 1143 -25.56 6.89 9.15
C SER A 1143 -26.11 8.18 9.78
N VAL A 1144 -26.73 9.07 8.98
CA VAL A 1144 -27.40 10.28 9.50
C VAL A 1144 -28.62 9.91 10.34
N ILE A 1145 -29.43 8.95 9.88
CA ILE A 1145 -30.60 8.46 10.62
C ILE A 1145 -30.17 7.76 11.92
N ALA A 1146 -29.15 6.91 11.88
CA ALA A 1146 -28.62 6.23 13.05
C ALA A 1146 -28.00 7.22 14.07
N GLN A 1147 -27.39 8.31 13.60
CA GLN A 1147 -26.92 9.38 14.48
C GLN A 1147 -28.10 10.09 15.17
N ALA A 1148 -29.17 10.42 14.43
CA ALA A 1148 -30.37 11.01 15.02
C ALA A 1148 -31.06 10.05 16.02
N PHE A 1149 -31.07 8.75 15.72
CA PHE A 1149 -31.53 7.71 16.64
C PHE A 1149 -30.73 7.74 17.94
N MET A 1150 -29.38 7.72 17.88
CA MET A 1150 -28.55 7.77 19.09
C MET A 1150 -28.68 9.07 19.87
N ASP A 1151 -28.83 10.20 19.17
CA ASP A 1151 -29.05 11.49 19.81
C ASP A 1151 -30.35 11.53 20.64
N ALA A 1152 -31.37 10.73 20.27
CA ALA A 1152 -32.60 10.56 21.05
C ALA A 1152 -32.37 9.86 22.41
N PHE A 1153 -31.33 9.05 22.56
CA PHE A 1153 -30.98 8.40 23.83
C PHE A 1153 -29.99 9.21 24.68
N SER A 1154 -29.48 10.33 24.18
CA SER A 1154 -28.50 11.14 24.89
C SER A 1154 -29.12 11.91 26.06
N LEU A 1155 -28.41 11.94 27.21
CA LEU A 1155 -28.79 12.76 28.38
C LEU A 1155 -28.37 14.22 28.26
N ALA A 1156 -27.42 14.56 27.37
CA ALA A 1156 -26.90 15.91 27.23
C ALA A 1156 -27.90 16.85 26.54
N GLU A 1157 -28.13 18.04 27.08
CA GLU A 1157 -28.90 19.07 26.38
C GLU A 1157 -28.09 19.60 25.19
N GLN A 1158 -28.67 19.56 23.99
CA GLN A 1158 -27.99 20.00 22.76
C GLN A 1158 -28.18 21.51 22.57
N THR A 1159 -27.13 22.31 22.80
CA THR A 1159 -27.05 23.70 22.35
C THR A 1159 -26.43 23.73 20.95
N LEU A 1160 -27.24 23.85 19.90
CA LEU A 1160 -26.76 23.83 18.52
C LEU A 1160 -26.57 25.27 18.01
N GLY A 1161 -25.31 25.60 17.69
CA GLY A 1161 -24.90 26.86 17.06
C GLY A 1161 -24.73 26.72 15.53
N LYS A 1162 -24.26 27.79 14.88
CA LYS A 1162 -24.01 27.81 13.42
C LYS A 1162 -22.94 26.82 12.96
N GLU A 1163 -22.01 26.47 13.84
CA GLU A 1163 -20.90 25.52 13.60
C GLU A 1163 -21.30 24.04 13.81
N ALA A 1164 -22.57 23.76 14.16
CA ALA A 1164 -23.01 22.38 14.35
C ALA A 1164 -23.10 21.64 13.01
N PRO A 1165 -22.72 20.35 12.96
CA PRO A 1165 -22.70 19.59 11.72
C PRO A 1165 -24.12 19.42 11.16
N THR A 1166 -24.26 19.50 9.83
CA THR A 1166 -25.54 19.54 9.11
C THR A 1166 -26.45 18.35 9.42
N ASN A 1167 -25.88 17.16 9.62
CA ASN A 1167 -26.62 15.96 10.01
C ASN A 1167 -27.33 16.08 11.37
N LYS A 1168 -26.72 16.78 12.35
CA LYS A 1168 -27.35 17.08 13.64
C LYS A 1168 -28.40 18.18 13.52
N LEU A 1169 -28.11 19.22 12.73
CA LEU A 1169 -29.06 20.30 12.46
C LEU A 1169 -30.36 19.79 11.79
N LEU A 1170 -30.25 18.76 10.94
CA LEU A 1170 -31.37 18.21 10.17
C LEU A 1170 -32.50 17.61 11.03
N TYR A 1171 -32.16 17.03 12.18
CA TYR A 1171 -33.10 16.40 13.12
C TYR A 1171 -33.20 17.13 14.47
N ALA A 1172 -32.47 18.22 14.66
CA ALA A 1172 -32.36 18.99 15.91
C ALA A 1172 -33.71 19.30 16.58
N LYS A 1173 -34.73 19.63 15.78
CA LYS A 1173 -36.08 19.98 16.27
C LYS A 1173 -36.87 18.78 16.79
N ASP A 1174 -36.56 17.58 16.31
CA ASP A 1174 -37.29 16.35 16.63
C ASP A 1174 -36.67 15.64 17.87
N ILE A 1175 -35.35 15.77 18.06
CA ILE A 1175 -34.61 15.11 19.16
C ILE A 1175 -35.20 15.36 20.56
N PRO A 1176 -35.63 16.58 20.96
CA PRO A 1176 -36.20 16.79 22.29
C PRO A 1176 -37.48 15.97 22.55
N LEU A 1177 -38.31 15.79 21.52
CA LEU A 1177 -39.50 14.95 21.60
C LEU A 1177 -39.12 13.48 21.77
N TYR A 1178 -38.19 12.99 20.93
CA TYR A 1178 -37.72 11.60 21.02
C TYR A 1178 -37.07 11.30 22.38
N LYS A 1179 -36.28 12.22 22.93
CA LYS A 1179 -35.71 12.07 24.28
C LYS A 1179 -36.77 11.87 25.36
N LYS A 1180 -37.91 12.55 25.25
CA LYS A 1180 -39.04 12.38 26.17
C LYS A 1180 -39.69 11.01 26.01
N GLU A 1181 -39.89 10.56 24.76
CA GLU A 1181 -40.43 9.23 24.46
C GLU A 1181 -39.51 8.10 24.96
N VAL A 1182 -38.19 8.19 24.72
CA VAL A 1182 -37.20 7.21 25.21
C VAL A 1182 -37.18 7.14 26.74
N LYS A 1183 -37.21 8.29 27.44
CA LYS A 1183 -37.30 8.31 28.90
C LYS A 1183 -38.57 7.64 29.41
N ALA A 1184 -39.69 7.84 28.72
CA ALA A 1184 -40.95 7.17 29.05
C ALA A 1184 -40.89 5.66 28.80
N TYR A 1185 -40.25 5.23 27.71
CA TYR A 1185 -40.04 3.81 27.38
C TYR A 1185 -39.21 3.08 28.44
N TYR A 1186 -38.04 3.61 28.82
CA TYR A 1186 -37.21 3.01 29.87
C TYR A 1186 -37.92 2.96 31.22
N LYS A 1187 -38.70 4.00 31.54
CA LYS A 1187 -39.53 4.00 32.75
C LYS A 1187 -40.61 2.92 32.68
N ALA A 1188 -41.31 2.80 31.56
CA ALA A 1188 -42.38 1.84 31.38
C ALA A 1188 -41.88 0.40 31.53
N ILE A 1189 -40.72 0.05 30.98
CA ILE A 1189 -40.11 -1.29 31.15
C ILE A 1189 -39.74 -1.58 32.61
N ARG A 1190 -39.15 -0.59 33.29
CA ARG A 1190 -38.79 -0.74 34.71
C ARG A 1190 -40.02 -0.96 35.59
N ASP A 1191 -41.12 -0.29 35.26
CA ASP A 1191 -42.36 -0.37 36.03
C ASP A 1191 -43.17 -1.67 35.72
N LEU A 1192 -42.74 -2.49 34.76
CA LEU A 1192 -43.31 -3.84 34.52
C LEU A 1192 -42.90 -4.83 35.63
N PRO A 1193 -43.74 -5.86 35.91
CA PRO A 1193 -43.38 -6.90 36.87
C PRO A 1193 -42.08 -7.63 36.47
N PRO A 1194 -41.25 -8.04 37.44
CA PRO A 1194 -40.03 -8.81 37.16
C PRO A 1194 -40.39 -10.18 36.59
N LEU A 1195 -39.55 -10.66 35.66
CA LEU A 1195 -39.70 -11.99 35.07
C LEU A 1195 -39.32 -13.07 36.08
N THR A 1196 -40.08 -14.15 36.11
CA THR A 1196 -39.74 -15.33 36.91
C THR A 1196 -38.66 -16.16 36.21
N THR A 1197 -37.85 -16.89 36.97
CA THR A 1197 -36.82 -17.78 36.40
C THR A 1197 -37.42 -18.81 35.44
N ALA A 1198 -38.61 -19.33 35.75
CA ALA A 1198 -39.31 -20.28 34.89
C ALA A 1198 -39.69 -19.69 33.52
N GLU A 1199 -40.16 -18.44 33.47
CA GLU A 1199 -40.49 -17.76 32.21
C GLU A 1199 -39.24 -17.54 31.34
N VAL A 1200 -38.10 -17.21 31.95
CA VAL A 1200 -36.83 -17.02 31.22
C VAL A 1200 -36.27 -18.35 30.73
N GLU A 1201 -36.29 -19.40 31.56
CA GLU A 1201 -35.84 -20.75 31.18
C GLU A 1201 -36.72 -21.34 30.07
N GLU A 1202 -38.04 -21.16 30.14
CA GLU A 1202 -38.96 -21.58 29.09
C GLU A 1202 -38.66 -20.87 27.77
N PHE A 1203 -38.47 -19.55 27.81
CA PHE A 1203 -38.09 -18.77 26.63
C PHE A 1203 -36.76 -19.24 26.01
N LEU A 1204 -35.70 -19.35 26.81
CA LEU A 1204 -34.39 -19.80 26.32
C LEU A 1204 -34.42 -21.23 25.78
N ALA A 1205 -35.20 -22.12 26.40
CA ALA A 1205 -35.37 -23.50 25.92
C ALA A 1205 -36.14 -23.56 24.59
N GLN A 1206 -37.18 -22.72 24.43
CA GLN A 1206 -37.92 -22.61 23.17
C GLN A 1206 -37.01 -22.12 22.03
N GLU A 1207 -36.22 -21.07 22.25
CA GLU A 1207 -35.27 -20.55 21.26
C GLU A 1207 -34.15 -21.56 20.96
N SER A 1208 -33.55 -22.18 21.98
CA SER A 1208 -32.52 -23.20 21.78
C SER A 1208 -33.02 -24.38 20.95
N LYS A 1209 -34.28 -24.82 21.15
CA LYS A 1209 -34.88 -25.92 20.40
C LYS A 1209 -35.17 -25.53 18.94
N LYS A 1210 -35.53 -24.27 18.69
CA LYS A 1210 -35.79 -23.75 17.34
C LYS A 1210 -34.54 -23.81 16.46
N HIS A 1211 -33.36 -23.54 17.03
CA HIS A 1211 -32.10 -23.44 16.29
C HIS A 1211 -31.14 -24.64 16.46
N GLU A 1212 -31.55 -25.70 17.16
CA GLU A 1212 -30.70 -26.87 17.49
C GLU A 1212 -30.00 -27.49 16.27
N ASN A 1213 -30.61 -27.39 15.07
CA ASN A 1213 -30.10 -27.98 13.84
C ASN A 1213 -29.61 -26.96 12.79
N GLU A 1214 -29.61 -25.67 13.09
CA GLU A 1214 -29.19 -24.63 12.13
C GLU A 1214 -27.67 -24.46 12.09
N PHE A 1215 -26.99 -24.64 13.22
CA PHE A 1215 -25.56 -24.43 13.36
C PHE A 1215 -24.80 -25.73 13.57
N ASN A 1216 -23.64 -25.86 12.91
CA ASN A 1216 -22.78 -27.04 13.07
C ASN A 1216 -21.84 -26.88 14.26
N GLU A 1217 -22.26 -27.34 15.43
CA GLU A 1217 -21.46 -27.30 16.66
C GLU A 1217 -20.09 -27.96 16.50
N LYS A 1218 -19.98 -29.03 15.72
CA LYS A 1218 -18.71 -29.74 15.52
C LYS A 1218 -17.65 -28.87 14.85
N VAL A 1219 -18.05 -28.07 13.86
CA VAL A 1219 -17.14 -27.14 13.18
C VAL A 1219 -16.75 -26.00 14.10
N ALA A 1220 -17.71 -25.43 14.84
CA ALA A 1220 -17.45 -24.37 15.81
C ALA A 1220 -16.47 -24.83 16.90
N LEU A 1221 -16.71 -26.00 17.52
CA LEU A 1221 -15.84 -26.58 18.53
C LEU A 1221 -14.44 -26.88 17.98
N PHE A 1222 -14.31 -27.28 16.71
CA PHE A 1222 -13.01 -27.50 16.08
C PHE A 1222 -12.21 -26.20 15.90
N GLU A 1223 -12.86 -25.11 15.48
CA GLU A 1223 -12.21 -23.80 15.37
C GLU A 1223 -11.85 -23.23 16.75
N ILE A 1224 -12.73 -23.39 17.75
CA ILE A 1224 -12.45 -22.99 19.15
C ILE A 1224 -11.25 -23.75 19.70
N TYR A 1225 -11.14 -25.05 19.44
CA TYR A 1225 -10.01 -25.87 19.90
C TYR A 1225 -8.66 -25.36 19.38
N LYS A 1226 -8.60 -24.77 18.18
CA LYS A 1226 -7.36 -24.15 17.67
C LYS A 1226 -6.87 -23.01 18.57
N TYR A 1227 -7.79 -22.22 19.12
CA TYR A 1227 -7.46 -21.18 20.08
C TYR A 1227 -7.05 -21.76 21.44
N ILE A 1228 -7.74 -22.82 21.91
CA ILE A 1228 -7.36 -23.52 23.14
C ILE A 1228 -5.93 -24.06 23.05
N VAL A 1229 -5.53 -24.65 21.93
CA VAL A 1229 -4.15 -25.14 21.73
C VAL A 1229 -3.16 -23.98 21.66
N LYS A 1230 -3.51 -22.89 20.98
CA LYS A 1230 -2.64 -21.71 20.83
C LYS A 1230 -2.34 -21.03 22.17
N TYR A 1231 -3.31 -21.00 23.07
CA TYR A 1231 -3.23 -20.31 24.37
C TYR A 1231 -3.26 -21.27 25.58
N TYR A 1232 -2.88 -22.53 25.37
CA TYR A 1232 -3.08 -23.60 26.35
C TYR A 1232 -2.40 -23.30 27.68
N ASP A 1233 -1.15 -22.83 27.63
CA ASP A 1233 -0.34 -22.59 28.83
C ASP A 1233 -0.86 -21.38 29.62
N GLU A 1234 -1.36 -20.34 28.95
CA GLU A 1234 -1.98 -19.20 29.65
C GLU A 1234 -3.31 -19.58 30.30
N ILE A 1235 -4.10 -20.44 29.65
CA ILE A 1235 -5.36 -20.96 30.20
C ILE A 1235 -5.10 -21.80 31.45
N VAL A 1236 -4.16 -22.76 31.38
CA VAL A 1236 -3.81 -23.62 32.52
C VAL A 1236 -3.23 -22.79 33.67
N SER A 1237 -2.31 -21.86 33.39
CA SER A 1237 -1.75 -20.97 34.41
C SER A 1237 -2.80 -20.12 35.13
N LYS A 1238 -3.90 -19.76 34.43
CA LYS A 1238 -5.02 -19.03 35.04
C LYS A 1238 -5.91 -19.95 35.89
N LEU A 1239 -6.19 -21.16 35.40
CA LEU A 1239 -6.96 -22.17 36.15
C LEU A 1239 -6.25 -22.60 37.45
N GLU A 1240 -4.92 -22.67 37.45
CA GLU A 1240 -4.12 -22.98 38.64
C GLU A 1240 -4.16 -21.88 39.71
N ARG A 1241 -4.44 -20.63 39.32
CA ARG A 1241 -4.51 -19.49 40.23
C ARG A 1241 -5.86 -19.33 40.92
N GLU A 1242 -6.94 -19.88 40.36
CA GLU A 1242 -8.30 -19.77 40.87
C GLU A 1242 -8.73 -21.04 41.62
N ARG A 1243 -9.23 -20.91 42.87
CA ARG A 1243 -9.63 -22.06 43.69
C ARG A 1243 -10.93 -22.68 43.16
N GLY A 1244 -10.98 -24.01 43.09
CA GLY A 1244 -12.19 -24.76 42.71
C GLY A 1244 -12.24 -25.28 41.27
N PHE A 1245 -11.20 -25.04 40.46
CA PHE A 1245 -11.15 -25.45 39.04
C PHE A 1245 -10.24 -26.65 38.73
N GLU A 1246 -9.79 -27.40 39.74
CA GLU A 1246 -8.90 -28.57 39.57
C GLU A 1246 -9.52 -29.65 38.67
N GLU A 1247 -10.83 -29.87 38.77
CA GLU A 1247 -11.54 -30.84 37.94
C GLU A 1247 -11.66 -30.38 36.47
N VAL A 1248 -11.86 -29.08 36.26
CA VAL A 1248 -11.92 -28.49 34.91
C VAL A 1248 -10.54 -28.56 34.24
N GLN A 1249 -9.46 -28.40 35.00
CA GLN A 1249 -8.10 -28.59 34.50
C GLN A 1249 -7.86 -30.03 34.02
N LYS A 1250 -8.33 -31.04 34.76
CA LYS A 1250 -8.26 -32.45 34.34
C LYS A 1250 -9.08 -32.71 33.08
N GLN A 1251 -10.29 -32.16 32.99
CA GLN A 1251 -11.14 -32.27 31.80
C GLN A 1251 -10.49 -31.62 30.57
N LEU A 1252 -9.86 -30.45 30.73
CA LEU A 1252 -9.14 -29.78 29.63
C LEU A 1252 -7.95 -30.61 29.13
N GLN A 1253 -7.21 -31.24 30.04
CA GLN A 1253 -6.15 -32.19 29.69
C GLN A 1253 -6.69 -33.41 28.92
N GLN A 1254 -7.85 -33.93 29.35
CA GLN A 1254 -8.53 -35.05 28.67
C GLN A 1254 -9.00 -34.65 27.26
N VAL A 1255 -9.58 -33.46 27.08
CA VAL A 1255 -9.97 -32.94 25.76
C VAL A 1255 -8.75 -32.83 24.84
N LYS A 1256 -7.63 -32.29 25.33
CA LYS A 1256 -6.38 -32.21 24.57
C LYS A 1256 -5.89 -33.60 24.15
N ALA A 1257 -5.89 -34.56 25.08
CA ALA A 1257 -5.51 -35.94 24.80
C ALA A 1257 -6.40 -36.57 23.71
N LEU A 1258 -7.72 -36.40 23.79
CA LEU A 1258 -8.67 -36.93 22.80
C LEU A 1258 -8.46 -36.33 21.40
N PHE A 1259 -8.19 -35.02 21.29
CA PHE A 1259 -7.93 -34.37 20.01
C PHE A 1259 -6.54 -34.71 19.44
N ASP A 1260 -5.55 -34.93 20.30
CA ASP A 1260 -4.20 -35.36 19.89
C ASP A 1260 -4.15 -36.84 19.48
N GLU A 1261 -4.97 -37.71 20.09
CA GLU A 1261 -5.19 -39.09 19.63
C GLU A 1261 -5.89 -39.13 18.27
N ARG A 1262 -6.85 -38.22 18.02
CA ARG A 1262 -7.52 -38.11 16.72
C ARG A 1262 -6.57 -37.69 15.59
N LYS A 1263 -5.46 -37.00 15.87
CA LYS A 1263 -4.37 -36.74 14.91
C LYS A 1263 -3.56 -37.99 14.59
N LYS A 1264 -3.48 -38.97 15.51
CA LYS A 1264 -2.79 -40.25 15.29
C LYS A 1264 -3.64 -41.25 14.49
N CYS A 1265 -4.98 -41.15 14.56
CA CYS A 1265 -5.91 -41.93 13.75
C CYS A 1265 -6.23 -41.29 12.38
N LYS A 1266 -5.20 -40.93 11.61
CA LYS A 1266 -5.31 -40.80 10.15
C LYS A 1266 -4.40 -41.84 9.52
N TRP A 1267 -4.90 -43.07 9.46
CA TRP A 1267 -4.43 -44.12 8.57
C TRP A 1267 -5.62 -44.58 7.73
N TYR A 1268 -5.35 -44.72 6.43
CA TYR A 1268 -6.22 -44.89 5.25
C TYR A 1268 -6.85 -43.62 4.68
#